data_AF-A0A3Q3EJ64-F1
#
_entry.id   AF-A0A3Q3EJ64-F1
#
_cell.length_a   1.000
_cell.length_b   1.000
_cell.length_c   1.000
_cell.angle_alpha   90.00
_cell.angle_beta   90.00
_cell.angle_gamma   90.00
#
_symmetry.space_group_name_H-M   'P 1'
#
loop_
_entity.id
_entity.type
_entity.pdbx_description
1 polymer ?
#
loop_
_entity_poly.entity_id
_entity_poly.type
_entity_poly.pdbx_seq_one_letter_code
_entity_poly.pdbx_strand_id
1 'polypeptide(L)'
;LAGSNLLYRWQKSLGNYIAVAGDENFDRHGQKWTELNLPGKRCVGMDWDKDGDIFLLDESRYVLPPVSKISPLLAVGTVKGNLLHLQSETSRKIPVLPSLCIDTCSLLFPGKHTKKITCGDDNTLSINFFSVMKTDERSAVGESTVSVSVDKKILMYGDGYILIGFSHGYFVVISTHIREIGQELYQAHNHKDSLNSVAISASLNKAASCGDNSIKIHELSELKDISNVVRLDDETKGLDQMSWTDDGQLLAVSTQKGTLHVFLTKLPILGGSFGTRLAYLTSLLEVTVSNQVEGESPVAIQVEIEPTFIAMGPYHVAVGMNNRAWFYALVDHEPGFKKLKDIEYLGTIASMCLNSDYAAALFEGKVQLHMIEGKDLEEKKQMKLFPDDEIKSRILCHALTADFLYYSTDSGHVVCVLVEDWETVSSYSHTVGVRKVFPDLNGTRLVFIDERNGGFLLSPTNATNSCFELPNFSPTITGVLWDNWHADRGVFVAYDEEKVYTYALHKTTIYGPRVVLVGSTPLLFSQKPLLLHNGELTCQTASGKTSEVALSTHPFLKRSAGTPVDSQLDFSKQLGQALLLKRFHEAWDLCKSAGSSSDWAELGKACLVHMEVDLAIQVYRMSGDVGMVLSLKGTQDMNLLAGHLAMFLGDYNVAQDLYMSSSCPIAALEMRRNLLNWDSALMLAKRLAEDQIPFISKEYAVHLEFIGDYVNALAHYEKGMTHDAKFEEHDDACKAGVARMSIRMGDIRRGAAQAIQHPSRVLKKECGAILESMKQFSEAAQLYEKGQYYDKAASVYIRCKNWAKVGDLLPHVSSPKIHLQYAKAKEADGKYKEAAQAYESAKDWDNVIRVLLDHLNNPEDAVRIVKETQSIDGAKMVARFFLRLNDYGSAINFLVLSQCNDEAFQLAQQHGQMEVYADIIGPEATQEDYQSIALYFEGEKKHLQAGKFFQKCGQYSRALKHFLKCPSIEDNLAVEMAIETVGQAKDLSLTNQLIDYLMGESDGMPKDAKYLFRLYMALQQYREAARTAIIIAREEQSTGNYRNAHDVLFSMYTELQSQKIKIPAEMATNLMILHSYLLAKVHVKRVDHLKGARMLIRVSNNISKFPAHVVPILTSTVIECHRAGLKNSAFSFAAMLMRPEYRNDIDPKYRKKIEAMTFNSLYNTRPDTSELEEETTPCPFCGFQLPQNELLCISCKNNLPYCIATGRHMLKEDWCVCPHCEFPALYSQFILLLETESVCPMCSETLSAKQLRKISDCSSYLQAEEVDQ
;
A
#
# COMPACT_ATOMS: atom_id res chain seq x y z
N LEU A 1 76.40 10.61 -34.14
CA LEU A 1 75.12 10.24 -34.79
C LEU A 1 74.02 10.51 -33.77
N ALA A 2 73.70 11.79 -33.58
CA ALA A 2 72.72 12.27 -32.60
C ALA A 2 71.32 12.19 -33.23
N GLY A 3 70.34 11.74 -32.45
CA GLY A 3 68.99 11.38 -32.90
C GLY A 3 68.33 12.45 -33.77
N SER A 4 67.84 12.01 -34.93
CA SER A 4 66.98 12.79 -35.81
C SER A 4 65.57 12.83 -35.21
N ASN A 5 65.28 13.83 -34.39
CA ASN A 5 63.92 14.06 -33.90
C ASN A 5 63.05 14.61 -35.05
N LEU A 6 62.00 13.88 -35.41
CA LEU A 6 61.05 14.27 -36.44
C LEU A 6 60.12 15.38 -35.89
N LEU A 7 60.18 16.57 -36.48
CA LEU A 7 59.40 17.75 -36.04
C LEU A 7 58.09 17.82 -36.84
N TYR A 8 56.93 17.83 -36.19
CA TYR A 8 55.64 17.91 -36.89
C TYR A 8 54.60 18.73 -36.11
N ARG A 9 53.61 19.29 -36.82
CA ARG A 9 52.48 20.04 -36.23
C ARG A 9 51.19 19.88 -37.04
N TRP A 10 50.07 19.72 -36.33
CA TRP A 10 48.72 19.76 -36.89
C TRP A 10 48.28 21.17 -37.24
N GLN A 11 47.50 21.30 -38.32
CA GLN A 11 46.84 22.55 -38.66
C GLN A 11 45.87 22.96 -37.55
N LYS A 12 46.00 24.20 -37.07
CA LYS A 12 45.09 24.80 -36.09
C LYS A 12 43.73 25.06 -36.75
N SER A 13 42.62 24.79 -36.05
CA SER A 13 41.21 24.85 -36.49
C SER A 13 40.55 23.55 -36.97
N LEU A 14 40.91 23.01 -38.14
CA LEU A 14 40.20 21.88 -38.77
C LEU A 14 40.97 20.54 -38.67
N GLY A 15 42.26 20.55 -38.30
CA GLY A 15 43.05 19.31 -38.17
C GLY A 15 43.24 18.51 -39.47
N ASN A 16 42.94 19.09 -40.64
CA ASN A 16 42.91 18.37 -41.91
C ASN A 16 44.30 18.05 -42.47
N TYR A 17 45.32 18.82 -42.09
CA TYR A 17 46.68 18.70 -42.60
C TYR A 17 47.69 18.58 -41.46
N ILE A 18 48.76 17.83 -41.71
CA ILE A 18 49.92 17.72 -40.83
C ILE A 18 51.17 18.14 -41.59
N ALA A 19 51.88 19.12 -41.03
CA ALA A 19 53.17 19.55 -41.54
C ALA A 19 54.27 18.73 -40.86
N VAL A 20 55.23 18.22 -41.63
CA VAL A 20 56.38 17.42 -41.13
C VAL A 20 57.69 18.05 -41.62
N ALA A 21 58.67 18.19 -40.72
CA ALA A 21 59.99 18.72 -41.01
C ALA A 21 60.85 17.66 -41.69
N GLY A 22 60.76 17.64 -43.02
CA GLY A 22 61.48 16.77 -43.94
C GLY A 22 60.66 16.76 -45.23
N ASP A 23 60.99 17.64 -46.17
CA ASP A 23 60.48 17.81 -47.54
C ASP A 23 58.94 17.73 -47.82
N GLU A 24 58.02 17.33 -46.91
CA GLU A 24 56.65 16.90 -47.27
C GLU A 24 55.54 17.32 -46.27
N ASN A 25 54.41 17.85 -46.78
CA ASN A 25 53.15 18.02 -46.05
C ASN A 25 52.17 16.90 -46.41
N PHE A 26 51.45 16.37 -45.42
CA PHE A 26 50.47 15.30 -45.60
C PHE A 26 49.06 15.76 -45.20
N ASP A 27 48.05 15.22 -45.87
CA ASP A 27 46.67 15.29 -45.40
C ASP A 27 46.42 14.28 -44.26
N ARG A 28 45.24 14.36 -43.64
CA ARG A 28 44.82 13.46 -42.56
C ARG A 28 44.77 11.97 -42.96
N HIS A 29 44.81 11.65 -44.25
CA HIS A 29 44.79 10.28 -44.78
C HIS A 29 46.21 9.79 -45.15
N GLY A 30 47.24 10.59 -44.89
CA GLY A 30 48.63 10.25 -45.20
C GLY A 30 49.00 10.44 -46.67
N GLN A 31 48.17 11.13 -47.46
CA GLN A 31 48.50 11.52 -48.83
C GLN A 31 49.26 12.85 -48.84
N LYS A 32 50.30 12.92 -49.69
CA LYS A 32 51.11 14.14 -49.84
C LYS A 32 50.27 15.26 -50.45
N TRP A 33 50.15 16.37 -49.74
CA TRP A 33 49.40 17.55 -50.18
C TRP A 33 50.30 18.57 -50.90
N THR A 34 51.37 19.03 -50.25
CA THR A 34 52.30 20.05 -50.78
C THR A 34 53.73 19.86 -50.26
N GLU A 35 54.72 20.45 -50.93
CA GLU A 35 56.15 20.40 -50.56
C GLU A 35 56.73 21.81 -50.57
N LEU A 36 57.46 22.17 -49.51
CA LEU A 36 58.04 23.51 -49.29
C LEU A 36 59.57 23.39 -49.13
N ASN A 37 60.31 23.89 -50.12
CA ASN A 37 61.78 23.85 -50.11
C ASN A 37 62.36 25.00 -49.27
N LEU A 38 63.07 24.66 -48.18
CA LEU A 38 63.77 25.63 -47.31
C LEU A 38 65.28 25.71 -47.64
N PRO A 39 65.91 26.91 -47.57
CA PRO A 39 67.32 27.10 -47.96
C PRO A 39 68.37 26.73 -46.87
N GLY A 40 68.07 25.82 -45.94
CA GLY A 40 68.93 25.46 -44.80
C GLY A 40 69.01 23.95 -44.54
N LYS A 41 70.02 23.50 -43.77
CA LYS A 41 70.26 22.07 -43.51
C LYS A 41 69.36 21.47 -42.42
N ARG A 42 68.69 22.28 -41.57
CA ARG A 42 67.89 21.77 -40.45
C ARG A 42 66.83 22.77 -39.97
N CYS A 43 65.55 22.36 -40.00
CA CYS A 43 64.45 23.09 -39.35
C CYS A 43 64.52 22.88 -37.83
N VAL A 44 64.48 23.97 -37.05
CA VAL A 44 64.59 23.96 -35.58
C VAL A 44 63.24 24.17 -34.90
N GLY A 45 62.24 24.69 -35.63
CA GLY A 45 60.89 24.87 -35.12
C GLY A 45 59.87 25.14 -36.21
N MET A 46 58.62 24.73 -35.97
CA MET A 46 57.49 24.87 -36.90
C MET A 46 56.19 25.06 -36.11
N ASP A 47 55.28 25.89 -36.62
CA ASP A 47 53.93 26.10 -36.08
C ASP A 47 52.95 26.59 -37.16
N TRP A 48 51.65 26.44 -36.95
CA TRP A 48 50.62 26.99 -37.84
C TRP A 48 50.07 28.32 -37.34
N ASP A 49 49.68 29.20 -38.26
CA ASP A 49 48.85 30.36 -37.97
C ASP A 49 47.39 29.97 -37.73
N LYS A 50 46.63 30.89 -37.12
CA LYS A 50 45.18 30.78 -36.93
C LYS A 50 44.43 30.66 -38.27
N ASP A 51 44.96 31.25 -39.33
CA ASP A 51 44.37 31.23 -40.67
C ASP A 51 44.78 29.99 -41.48
N GLY A 52 45.61 29.10 -40.91
CA GLY A 52 45.96 27.82 -41.52
C GLY A 52 47.18 27.86 -42.44
N ASP A 53 48.08 28.85 -42.32
CA ASP A 53 49.38 28.91 -42.99
C ASP A 53 50.53 28.43 -42.07
N ILE A 54 51.62 27.88 -42.63
CA ILE A 54 52.74 27.29 -41.86
C ILE A 54 53.86 28.31 -41.62
N PHE A 55 54.30 28.47 -40.37
CA PHE A 55 55.52 29.20 -39.98
C PHE A 55 56.69 28.22 -39.74
N LEU A 56 57.87 28.55 -40.31
CA LEU A 56 59.07 27.71 -40.26
C LEU A 56 60.27 28.51 -39.72
N LEU A 57 61.07 27.88 -38.84
CA LEU A 57 62.24 28.48 -38.20
C LEU A 57 63.51 27.66 -38.51
N ASP A 58 64.47 28.28 -39.21
CA ASP A 58 65.76 27.68 -39.62
C ASP A 58 66.92 28.23 -38.76
N GLU A 59 68.00 27.46 -38.60
CA GLU A 59 69.17 27.75 -37.73
C GLU A 59 69.83 29.12 -38.02
N SER A 60 69.61 29.69 -39.21
CA SER A 60 70.30 30.90 -39.66
C SER A 60 69.40 32.01 -40.27
N ARG A 61 68.13 31.75 -40.58
CA ARG A 61 67.17 32.76 -41.10
C ARG A 61 65.73 32.48 -40.66
N TYR A 62 64.95 33.54 -40.40
CA TYR A 62 63.50 33.46 -40.23
C TYR A 62 62.84 33.56 -41.61
N VAL A 63 62.08 32.56 -42.02
CA VAL A 63 61.29 32.62 -43.25
C VAL A 63 59.83 32.78 -42.84
N LEU A 64 59.32 34.00 -42.99
CA LEU A 64 57.90 34.32 -42.77
C LEU A 64 57.18 34.25 -44.12
N PRO A 65 56.09 33.47 -44.28
CA PRO A 65 55.18 33.66 -45.40
C PRO A 65 54.47 35.03 -45.29
N PRO A 66 53.92 35.55 -46.40
CA PRO A 66 53.40 36.91 -46.45
C PRO A 66 52.06 37.07 -45.69
N VAL A 67 52.13 37.84 -44.59
CA VAL A 67 51.05 38.62 -43.94
C VAL A 67 49.98 37.83 -43.15
N SER A 68 50.11 37.79 -41.83
CA SER A 68 49.01 37.54 -40.88
C SER A 68 48.51 38.84 -40.24
N LYS A 69 47.19 38.98 -40.04
CA LYS A 69 46.53 40.27 -39.73
C LYS A 69 46.10 40.49 -38.26
N ILE A 70 46.26 39.53 -37.35
CA ILE A 70 45.48 39.57 -36.09
C ILE A 70 46.31 39.41 -34.78
N SER A 71 47.55 38.90 -34.80
CA SER A 71 48.45 39.06 -33.65
C SER A 71 49.93 39.13 -34.05
N PRO A 72 50.65 40.23 -33.78
CA PRO A 72 51.96 40.45 -34.37
C PRO A 72 53.13 39.91 -33.54
N LEU A 73 52.93 39.11 -32.50
CA LEU A 73 54.01 38.73 -31.55
C LEU A 73 54.30 37.22 -31.56
N LEU A 74 55.50 36.86 -32.01
CA LEU A 74 56.06 35.50 -31.99
C LEU A 74 57.14 35.41 -30.92
N ALA A 75 57.10 34.40 -30.04
CA ALA A 75 58.15 34.18 -29.04
C ALA A 75 59.11 33.08 -29.47
N VAL A 76 60.42 33.34 -29.43
CA VAL A 76 61.47 32.40 -29.85
C VAL A 76 62.51 32.27 -28.74
N GLY A 77 62.69 31.04 -28.25
CA GLY A 77 63.81 30.67 -27.38
C GLY A 77 65.06 30.40 -28.22
N THR A 78 66.21 30.86 -27.77
CA THR A 78 67.51 30.56 -28.41
C THR A 78 68.29 29.56 -27.59
N VAL A 79 69.14 28.77 -28.23
CA VAL A 79 70.05 27.78 -27.59
C VAL A 79 70.99 28.42 -26.54
N LYS A 80 71.13 29.75 -26.54
CA LYS A 80 71.89 30.52 -25.54
C LYS A 80 71.06 30.97 -24.33
N GLY A 81 69.83 30.48 -24.19
CA GLY A 81 68.96 30.82 -23.05
C GLY A 81 68.16 32.10 -23.16
N ASN A 82 68.30 32.85 -24.26
CA ASN A 82 67.59 34.11 -24.42
C ASN A 82 66.23 33.86 -25.05
N LEU A 83 65.20 34.48 -24.46
CA LEU A 83 63.85 34.51 -24.99
C LEU A 83 63.59 35.85 -25.70
N LEU A 84 63.30 35.77 -27.00
CA LEU A 84 63.07 36.91 -27.87
C LEU A 84 61.58 36.97 -28.24
N HIS A 85 60.97 38.14 -28.14
CA HIS A 85 59.70 38.42 -28.84
C HIS A 85 60.03 39.07 -30.19
N LEU A 86 59.56 38.45 -31.27
CA LEU A 86 59.63 38.94 -32.63
C LEU A 86 58.29 39.56 -32.99
N GLN A 87 58.31 40.84 -33.36
CA GLN A 87 57.12 41.47 -33.90
C GLN A 87 57.05 41.25 -35.42
N SER A 88 56.04 40.53 -35.92
CA SER A 88 55.90 40.14 -37.34
C SER A 88 55.85 41.35 -38.27
N GLU A 89 55.20 42.44 -37.86
CA GLU A 89 55.05 43.67 -38.63
C GLU A 89 56.34 44.48 -38.80
N THR A 90 57.29 44.41 -37.85
CA THR A 90 58.49 45.27 -37.83
C THR A 90 59.81 44.52 -37.84
N SER A 91 59.79 43.17 -37.78
CA SER A 91 60.97 42.32 -37.61
C SER A 91 61.87 42.70 -36.41
N ARG A 92 61.34 43.49 -35.46
CA ARG A 92 62.08 43.92 -34.27
C ARG A 92 62.19 42.77 -33.27
N LYS A 93 63.40 42.54 -32.78
CA LYS A 93 63.73 41.61 -31.69
C LYS A 93 63.66 42.34 -30.36
N ILE A 94 62.72 41.97 -29.50
CA ILE A 94 62.61 42.47 -28.13
C ILE A 94 63.17 41.38 -27.20
N PRO A 95 64.35 41.56 -26.59
CA PRO A 95 64.86 40.64 -25.58
C PRO A 95 64.04 40.81 -24.29
N VAL A 96 63.48 39.70 -23.76
CA VAL A 96 62.63 39.74 -22.56
C VAL A 96 63.39 39.37 -21.28
N LEU A 97 64.44 38.53 -21.36
CA LEU A 97 65.26 38.09 -20.23
C LEU A 97 66.72 37.85 -20.67
N PRO A 98 67.73 38.40 -19.97
CA PRO A 98 69.11 37.97 -20.05
C PRO A 98 69.45 36.99 -18.91
N SER A 99 70.20 35.93 -19.25
CA SER A 99 71.08 35.16 -18.35
C SER A 99 70.52 34.15 -17.34
N LEU A 100 69.43 33.43 -17.61
CA LEU A 100 69.19 32.12 -16.99
C LEU A 100 68.52 31.19 -18.00
N CYS A 101 68.89 29.90 -17.97
CA CYS A 101 68.47 28.78 -18.82
C CYS A 101 69.47 28.45 -19.94
N ILE A 102 70.28 27.41 -19.76
CA ILE A 102 70.88 26.68 -20.89
C ILE A 102 69.78 25.72 -21.35
N ASP A 103 69.52 25.66 -22.65
CA ASP A 103 68.50 24.89 -23.38
C ASP A 103 67.00 25.07 -22.99
N THR A 104 66.20 25.58 -23.93
CA THR A 104 64.74 25.83 -23.75
C THR A 104 63.89 24.75 -24.43
N CYS A 105 63.24 23.88 -23.67
CA CYS A 105 62.42 22.77 -24.22
C CYS A 105 60.91 23.06 -24.39
N SER A 106 60.31 24.08 -23.74
CA SER A 106 58.90 24.47 -24.00
C SER A 106 58.52 25.86 -23.43
N LEU A 107 57.66 26.60 -24.14
CA LEU A 107 57.12 27.93 -23.74
C LEU A 107 55.61 27.99 -24.03
N LEU A 108 54.82 28.49 -23.07
CA LEU A 108 53.36 28.62 -23.17
C LEU A 108 52.88 30.01 -22.69
N PHE A 109 51.88 30.58 -23.39
CA PHE A 109 51.21 31.84 -23.04
C PHE A 109 49.71 31.59 -22.81
N PRO A 110 49.15 31.96 -21.64
CA PRO A 110 47.71 31.89 -21.37
C PRO A 110 46.96 33.06 -22.02
N GLY A 111 45.80 32.77 -22.59
CA GLY A 111 44.85 33.77 -23.03
C GLY A 111 44.23 34.54 -21.86
N LYS A 112 43.91 35.82 -22.12
CA LYS A 112 43.27 36.83 -21.24
C LYS A 112 44.06 37.35 -20.01
N HIS A 113 44.99 36.61 -19.42
CA HIS A 113 45.91 37.14 -18.40
C HIS A 113 47.34 36.66 -18.64
N THR A 114 48.28 37.59 -18.86
CA THR A 114 49.68 37.33 -19.26
C THR A 114 50.51 36.72 -18.12
N LYS A 115 50.28 35.45 -17.79
CA LYS A 115 51.16 34.66 -16.91
C LYS A 115 52.22 33.96 -17.77
N LYS A 116 53.50 34.00 -17.41
CA LYS A 116 54.57 33.39 -18.21
C LYS A 116 55.28 32.32 -17.38
N ILE A 117 55.46 31.14 -17.97
CA ILE A 117 56.15 30.01 -17.34
C ILE A 117 57.40 29.68 -18.16
N THR A 118 58.56 29.63 -17.51
CA THR A 118 59.85 29.29 -18.12
C THR A 118 60.54 28.20 -17.31
N CYS A 119 61.21 27.28 -18.01
CA CYS A 119 61.98 26.16 -17.45
C CYS A 119 63.42 26.24 -17.93
N GLY A 120 64.39 25.94 -17.06
CA GLY A 120 65.81 25.79 -17.40
C GLY A 120 66.41 24.53 -16.80
N ASP A 121 67.57 24.11 -17.31
CA ASP A 121 68.30 22.89 -16.91
C ASP A 121 68.71 22.82 -15.43
N ASP A 122 68.63 23.94 -14.67
CA ASP A 122 68.94 24.00 -13.24
C ASP A 122 67.84 23.40 -12.33
N ASN A 123 67.02 22.48 -12.84
CA ASN A 123 65.95 21.82 -12.09
C ASN A 123 64.96 22.81 -11.43
N THR A 124 64.73 23.99 -12.02
CA THR A 124 63.90 25.06 -11.43
C THR A 124 62.80 25.57 -12.37
N LEU A 125 61.56 25.55 -11.89
CA LEU A 125 60.40 26.21 -12.50
C LEU A 125 60.23 27.62 -11.91
N SER A 126 60.12 28.63 -12.78
CA SER A 126 59.79 30.01 -12.37
C SER A 126 58.48 30.45 -13.02
N ILE A 127 57.48 30.77 -12.18
CA ILE A 127 56.19 31.33 -12.59
C ILE A 127 56.24 32.84 -12.36
N ASN A 128 56.43 33.63 -13.42
CA ASN A 128 56.50 35.08 -13.32
C ASN A 128 55.15 35.71 -13.75
N PHE A 129 54.58 36.51 -12.87
CA PHE A 129 53.41 37.33 -13.15
C PHE A 129 53.88 38.65 -13.78
N PHE A 130 53.51 38.91 -15.04
CA PHE A 130 53.73 40.22 -15.65
C PHE A 130 52.39 40.83 -16.07
N SER A 131 52.09 42.02 -15.54
CA SER A 131 51.12 42.92 -16.14
C SER A 131 51.84 43.80 -17.16
N VAL A 132 51.26 43.95 -18.35
CA VAL A 132 51.82 44.80 -19.40
C VAL A 132 51.57 46.27 -19.06
N MET A 133 52.66 46.98 -18.74
CA MET A 133 52.86 48.45 -18.66
C MET A 133 52.18 49.27 -17.55
N LYS A 134 52.99 49.76 -16.61
CA LYS A 134 53.22 51.20 -16.34
C LYS A 134 54.55 51.39 -15.59
N THR A 135 55.24 52.45 -15.96
CA THR A 135 56.47 52.94 -15.32
C THR A 135 56.24 53.33 -13.86
N ASP A 136 57.30 53.15 -13.07
CA ASP A 136 57.48 53.60 -11.68
C ASP A 136 56.93 52.74 -10.53
N GLU A 137 57.77 52.74 -9.48
CA GLU A 137 57.61 52.23 -8.12
C GLU A 137 57.95 50.75 -7.85
N ARG A 138 59.13 50.59 -7.23
CA ARG A 138 59.53 49.44 -6.42
C ARG A 138 58.51 49.24 -5.29
N SER A 139 57.90 48.05 -5.21
CA SER A 139 57.37 47.53 -3.95
C SER A 139 57.89 46.11 -3.73
N ALA A 140 58.75 45.97 -2.73
CA ALA A 140 59.21 44.70 -2.20
C ALA A 140 58.09 44.07 -1.37
N VAL A 141 57.46 42.99 -1.87
CA VAL A 141 56.62 42.10 -1.05
C VAL A 141 56.81 40.66 -1.53
N GLY A 142 57.55 39.90 -0.71
CA GLY A 142 57.57 38.42 -0.62
C GLY A 142 57.45 37.61 -1.90
N GLU A 143 58.59 37.34 -2.56
CA GLU A 143 58.70 36.27 -3.54
C GLU A 143 58.55 34.90 -2.84
N SER A 144 57.39 34.27 -3.01
CA SER A 144 57.22 32.84 -2.71
C SER A 144 57.67 32.04 -3.94
N THR A 145 58.99 31.83 -4.07
CA THR A 145 59.56 30.91 -5.06
C THR A 145 59.31 29.48 -4.60
N VAL A 146 58.46 28.73 -5.31
CA VAL A 146 58.29 27.28 -5.14
C VAL A 146 59.07 26.61 -6.25
N SER A 147 60.16 25.93 -5.89
CA SER A 147 61.06 25.23 -6.82
C SER A 147 60.63 23.77 -6.99
N VAL A 148 60.20 23.39 -8.20
CA VAL A 148 59.94 21.99 -8.58
C VAL A 148 60.64 21.72 -9.92
N SER A 149 61.36 20.59 -9.99
CA SER A 149 62.15 20.16 -11.14
C SER A 149 61.27 19.72 -12.31
N VAL A 150 61.67 19.97 -13.56
CA VAL A 150 60.94 19.49 -14.75
C VAL A 150 61.94 19.23 -15.87
N ASP A 151 61.86 18.05 -16.48
CA ASP A 151 62.88 17.58 -17.43
C ASP A 151 62.39 17.58 -18.89
N LYS A 152 61.07 17.65 -19.18
CA LYS A 152 60.57 17.51 -20.58
C LYS A 152 59.41 18.43 -21.02
N LYS A 153 58.20 18.35 -20.44
CA LYS A 153 57.00 19.11 -20.93
C LYS A 153 56.01 19.49 -19.83
N ILE A 154 55.39 20.67 -20.00
CA ILE A 154 54.34 21.25 -19.13
C ILE A 154 53.11 21.56 -19.98
N LEU A 155 51.92 21.16 -19.53
CA LEU A 155 50.65 21.39 -20.22
C LEU A 155 49.60 21.91 -19.22
N MET A 156 48.81 22.91 -19.60
CA MET A 156 47.70 23.39 -18.78
C MET A 156 46.37 22.81 -19.28
N TYR A 157 45.46 22.52 -18.35
CA TYR A 157 44.09 22.13 -18.67
C TYR A 157 43.10 22.67 -17.64
N GLY A 158 41.85 22.90 -18.09
CA GLY A 158 40.81 23.53 -17.28
C GLY A 158 41.17 24.94 -16.80
N ASP A 159 40.43 25.44 -15.81
CA ASP A 159 40.58 26.78 -15.22
C ASP A 159 41.71 26.86 -14.18
N GLY A 160 42.87 26.25 -14.46
CA GLY A 160 44.07 26.45 -13.64
C GLY A 160 44.83 25.22 -13.19
N TYR A 161 44.69 24.06 -13.82
CA TYR A 161 45.51 22.89 -13.53
C TYR A 161 46.68 22.76 -14.51
N ILE A 162 47.84 22.32 -14.01
CA ILE A 162 49.05 22.07 -14.81
C ILE A 162 49.44 20.61 -14.65
N LEU A 163 49.66 19.94 -15.77
CA LEU A 163 50.22 18.59 -15.83
C LEU A 163 51.69 18.65 -16.28
N ILE A 164 52.55 17.97 -15.53
CA ILE A 164 54.01 17.97 -15.67
C ILE A 164 54.47 16.53 -15.91
N GLY A 165 55.30 16.31 -16.93
CA GLY A 165 55.93 15.02 -17.21
C GLY A 165 57.42 14.98 -16.85
N PHE A 166 57.84 13.97 -16.09
CA PHE A 166 59.22 13.73 -15.67
C PHE A 166 59.88 12.61 -16.48
N SER A 167 61.16 12.79 -16.81
CA SER A 167 61.99 11.81 -17.53
C SER A 167 61.98 10.42 -16.90
N HIS A 168 61.95 10.35 -15.55
CA HIS A 168 61.90 9.11 -14.75
C HIS A 168 60.55 8.38 -14.80
N GLY A 169 59.67 8.71 -15.76
CA GLY A 169 58.42 7.97 -15.96
C GLY A 169 57.23 8.46 -15.14
N TYR A 170 57.37 9.54 -14.38
CA TYR A 170 56.29 10.13 -13.58
C TYR A 170 55.55 11.22 -14.36
N PHE A 171 54.25 11.39 -14.10
CA PHE A 171 53.55 12.63 -14.39
C PHE A 171 52.82 13.13 -13.13
N VAL A 172 52.83 14.45 -12.93
CA VAL A 172 52.29 15.14 -11.74
C VAL A 172 51.34 16.25 -12.17
N VAL A 173 50.27 16.46 -11.40
CA VAL A 173 49.33 17.57 -11.60
C VAL A 173 49.39 18.53 -10.42
N ILE A 174 49.49 19.82 -10.72
CA ILE A 174 49.52 20.91 -9.73
C ILE A 174 48.40 21.93 -10.01
N SER A 175 47.90 22.56 -8.94
CA SER A 175 46.90 23.65 -9.00
C SER A 175 47.57 25.01 -9.09
N THR A 176 47.01 25.91 -9.91
CA THR A 176 47.38 27.34 -9.96
C THR A 176 46.38 28.24 -9.23
N HIS A 177 45.35 27.66 -8.58
CA HIS A 177 44.43 28.42 -7.76
C HIS A 177 45.13 28.96 -6.51
N ILE A 178 44.82 30.21 -6.15
CA ILE A 178 45.49 30.93 -5.04
C ILE A 178 45.42 30.18 -3.71
N ARG A 179 44.39 29.35 -3.50
CA ARG A 179 44.19 28.55 -2.27
C ARG A 179 45.03 27.28 -2.20
N GLU A 180 45.45 26.75 -3.36
CA GLU A 180 46.09 25.43 -3.51
C GLU A 180 47.46 25.55 -4.20
N ILE A 181 47.99 26.78 -4.29
CA ILE A 181 49.21 27.08 -5.03
C ILE A 181 50.38 26.36 -4.35
N GLY A 182 51.11 25.54 -5.13
CA GLY A 182 52.23 24.74 -4.63
C GLY A 182 51.87 23.38 -4.03
N GLN A 183 50.61 22.93 -4.09
CA GLN A 183 50.23 21.56 -3.74
C GLN A 183 50.18 20.64 -4.97
N GLU A 184 50.74 19.44 -4.84
CA GLU A 184 50.60 18.34 -5.81
C GLU A 184 49.24 17.68 -5.61
N LEU A 185 48.37 17.76 -6.61
CA LEU A 185 47.04 17.15 -6.57
C LEU A 185 47.08 15.66 -6.89
N TYR A 186 47.99 15.26 -7.78
CA TYR A 186 48.07 13.90 -8.28
C TYR A 186 49.47 13.57 -8.80
N GLN A 187 49.97 12.37 -8.50
CA GLN A 187 51.23 11.82 -9.00
C GLN A 187 51.03 10.37 -9.44
N ALA A 188 51.53 10.01 -10.62
CA ALA A 188 51.55 8.62 -11.09
C ALA A 188 52.84 8.26 -11.81
N HIS A 189 53.32 7.04 -11.56
CA HIS A 189 54.46 6.43 -12.25
C HIS A 189 53.94 5.57 -13.42
N ASN A 190 53.86 6.17 -14.60
CA ASN A 190 53.28 5.52 -15.77
C ASN A 190 54.25 4.64 -16.53
N HIS A 191 55.52 5.03 -16.62
CA HIS A 191 56.52 4.34 -17.45
C HIS A 191 57.69 3.95 -16.56
N LYS A 192 58.29 2.78 -16.79
CA LYS A 192 59.37 2.22 -15.97
C LYS A 192 60.72 2.87 -16.28
N ASP A 193 61.03 3.07 -17.55
CA ASP A 193 62.37 3.50 -17.97
C ASP A 193 62.39 4.99 -18.36
N SER A 194 61.52 5.40 -19.29
CA SER A 194 61.49 6.80 -19.72
C SER A 194 60.13 7.28 -20.23
N LEU A 195 59.70 8.45 -19.75
CA LEU A 195 58.63 9.24 -20.38
C LEU A 195 59.25 10.19 -21.39
N ASN A 196 58.78 10.20 -22.64
CA ASN A 196 59.31 11.04 -23.71
C ASN A 196 58.42 12.24 -24.05
N SER A 197 57.09 12.06 -24.05
CA SER A 197 56.17 13.17 -24.29
C SER A 197 54.83 12.97 -23.59
N VAL A 198 54.14 14.09 -23.37
CA VAL A 198 52.74 14.13 -22.93
C VAL A 198 51.97 15.06 -23.85
N ALA A 199 50.68 14.78 -24.08
CA ALA A 199 49.73 15.66 -24.75
C ALA A 199 48.38 15.63 -24.01
N ILE A 200 47.64 16.74 -24.09
CA ILE A 200 46.30 16.87 -23.53
C ILE A 200 45.36 17.31 -24.64
N SER A 201 44.13 16.79 -24.61
CA SER A 201 43.02 17.32 -25.38
C SER A 201 41.89 17.74 -24.46
N ALA A 202 41.57 19.02 -24.54
CA ALA A 202 40.40 19.59 -23.87
C ALA A 202 39.09 19.07 -24.48
N SER A 203 39.07 18.77 -25.79
CA SER A 203 37.86 18.33 -26.51
C SER A 203 37.42 16.90 -26.18
N LEU A 204 38.34 16.01 -25.79
CA LEU A 204 38.00 14.66 -25.31
C LEU A 204 38.11 14.50 -23.79
N ASN A 205 38.50 15.56 -23.08
CA ASN A 205 38.83 15.52 -21.65
C ASN A 205 39.83 14.41 -21.28
N LYS A 206 40.89 14.23 -22.10
CA LYS A 206 41.88 13.15 -21.96
C LYS A 206 43.31 13.68 -21.97
N ALA A 207 44.18 13.02 -21.20
CA ALA A 207 45.63 13.21 -21.22
C ALA A 207 46.29 11.94 -21.77
N ALA A 208 47.33 12.07 -22.58
CA ALA A 208 48.03 10.92 -23.12
C ALA A 208 49.53 11.08 -22.88
N SER A 209 50.17 10.00 -22.43
CA SER A 209 51.58 9.92 -22.06
C SER A 209 52.29 8.87 -22.88
N CYS A 210 53.53 9.14 -23.26
CA CYS A 210 54.29 8.35 -24.22
C CYS A 210 55.65 7.95 -23.61
N GLY A 211 55.94 6.66 -23.55
CA GLY A 211 57.14 6.09 -22.91
C GLY A 211 57.22 4.57 -23.05
N ASP A 212 58.42 4.00 -23.01
CA ASP A 212 58.67 2.54 -23.05
C ASP A 212 57.91 1.77 -24.15
N ASN A 213 57.92 2.29 -25.39
CA ASN A 213 57.15 1.76 -26.54
C ASN A 213 55.62 1.69 -26.33
N SER A 214 55.10 2.41 -25.34
CA SER A 214 53.68 2.43 -24.99
C SER A 214 53.13 3.84 -24.90
N ILE A 215 51.88 3.98 -25.33
CA ILE A 215 51.09 5.19 -25.16
C ILE A 215 50.01 4.86 -24.13
N LYS A 216 49.99 5.59 -23.01
CA LYS A 216 48.99 5.45 -21.95
C LYS A 216 48.10 6.68 -21.93
N ILE A 217 46.80 6.47 -22.12
CA ILE A 217 45.79 7.53 -22.14
C ILE A 217 45.02 7.50 -20.81
N HIS A 218 44.91 8.66 -20.16
CA HIS A 218 44.18 8.90 -18.92
C HIS A 218 42.98 9.81 -19.20
N GLU A 219 41.93 9.64 -18.43
CA GLU A 219 40.83 10.59 -18.40
C GLU A 219 41.15 11.73 -17.43
N LEU A 220 40.91 12.98 -17.83
CA LEU A 220 41.17 14.14 -16.97
C LEU A 220 40.18 14.20 -15.79
N SER A 221 39.00 13.58 -15.93
CA SER A 221 37.99 13.40 -14.88
C SER A 221 38.53 12.59 -13.70
N GLU A 222 39.26 11.50 -14.01
CA GLU A 222 39.77 10.56 -13.02
C GLU A 222 41.13 10.01 -13.49
N LEU A 223 42.20 10.73 -13.13
CA LEU A 223 43.56 10.44 -13.59
C LEU A 223 44.13 9.09 -13.11
N LYS A 224 43.49 8.46 -12.11
CA LYS A 224 43.87 7.18 -11.52
C LYS A 224 43.78 6.02 -12.51
N ASP A 225 42.80 6.06 -13.39
CA ASP A 225 42.52 4.95 -14.30
C ASP A 225 43.13 5.21 -15.68
N ILE A 226 43.84 4.20 -16.19
CA ILE A 226 44.40 4.22 -17.55
C ILE A 226 43.29 3.78 -18.50
N SER A 227 42.71 4.74 -19.22
CA SER A 227 41.64 4.50 -20.20
C SER A 227 42.06 3.60 -21.36
N ASN A 228 43.30 3.71 -21.85
CA ASN A 228 43.80 2.87 -22.94
C ASN A 228 45.33 2.78 -22.92
N VAL A 229 45.86 1.62 -23.30
CA VAL A 229 47.30 1.37 -23.47
C VAL A 229 47.53 0.87 -24.89
N VAL A 230 48.15 1.70 -25.73
CA VAL A 230 48.55 1.31 -27.08
C VAL A 230 50.03 0.90 -27.02
N ARG A 231 50.35 -0.33 -27.41
CA ARG A 231 51.75 -0.79 -27.54
C ARG A 231 52.12 -0.81 -29.01
N LEU A 232 53.31 -0.31 -29.32
CA LEU A 232 53.89 -0.34 -30.66
C LEU A 232 55.03 -1.36 -30.66
N ASP A 233 54.66 -2.64 -30.80
CA ASP A 233 55.59 -3.77 -30.71
C ASP A 233 56.59 -3.82 -31.89
N ASP A 234 56.22 -3.21 -33.03
CA ASP A 234 57.06 -3.15 -34.24
C ASP A 234 58.25 -2.19 -34.13
N GLU A 235 58.32 -1.37 -33.07
CA GLU A 235 59.28 -0.26 -32.97
C GLU A 235 60.29 -0.40 -31.83
N THR A 236 61.46 -0.98 -32.13
CA THR A 236 62.52 -1.31 -31.14
C THR A 236 63.30 -0.13 -30.55
N LYS A 237 63.07 1.13 -30.99
CA LYS A 237 63.90 2.30 -30.59
C LYS A 237 63.16 3.39 -29.79
N GLY A 238 61.97 3.14 -29.27
CA GLY A 238 61.28 4.14 -28.45
C GLY A 238 60.47 5.15 -29.25
N LEU A 239 59.44 5.69 -28.60
CA LEU A 239 58.60 6.78 -29.10
C LEU A 239 59.19 8.14 -28.72
N ASP A 240 58.93 9.20 -29.49
CA ASP A 240 59.53 10.52 -29.29
C ASP A 240 58.49 11.59 -28.91
N GLN A 241 57.77 12.15 -29.88
CA GLN A 241 56.81 13.23 -29.70
C GLN A 241 55.37 12.78 -29.99
N MET A 242 54.41 13.34 -29.26
CA MET A 242 52.97 13.17 -29.53
C MET A 242 52.25 14.52 -29.63
N SER A 243 51.21 14.59 -30.47
CA SER A 243 50.32 15.76 -30.58
C SER A 243 48.92 15.32 -31.02
N TRP A 244 47.90 15.88 -30.37
CA TRP A 244 46.51 15.74 -30.80
C TRP A 244 46.13 16.88 -31.75
N THR A 245 45.10 16.65 -32.57
CA THR A 245 44.37 17.73 -33.25
C THR A 245 43.54 18.54 -32.26
N ASP A 246 43.23 19.79 -32.59
CA ASP A 246 42.45 20.69 -31.73
C ASP A 246 41.04 20.15 -31.43
N ASP A 247 40.44 19.44 -32.39
CA ASP A 247 39.14 18.78 -32.25
C ASP A 247 39.22 17.43 -31.51
N GLY A 248 40.44 16.89 -31.31
CA GLY A 248 40.69 15.60 -30.69
C GLY A 248 40.30 14.39 -31.56
N GLN A 249 40.11 14.57 -32.86
CA GLN A 249 39.81 13.47 -33.79
C GLN A 249 41.02 12.56 -34.03
N LEU A 250 42.23 13.13 -34.11
CA LEU A 250 43.45 12.40 -34.46
C LEU A 250 44.57 12.64 -33.43
N LEU A 251 45.32 11.57 -33.14
CA LEU A 251 46.54 11.59 -32.33
C LEU A 251 47.72 11.15 -33.19
N ALA A 252 48.67 12.06 -33.43
CA ALA A 252 49.93 11.74 -34.09
C ALA A 252 51.02 11.41 -33.06
N VAL A 253 51.83 10.39 -33.35
CA VAL A 253 52.97 9.96 -32.54
C VAL A 253 54.17 9.69 -33.47
N SER A 254 55.31 10.32 -33.17
CA SER A 254 56.57 10.05 -33.87
C SER A 254 57.41 9.03 -33.12
N THR A 255 58.19 8.26 -33.89
CA THR A 255 59.21 7.35 -33.37
C THR A 255 60.60 7.96 -33.56
N GLN A 256 61.58 7.47 -32.79
CA GLN A 256 62.98 7.85 -32.99
C GLN A 256 63.58 7.34 -34.31
N LYS A 257 62.88 6.45 -35.03
CA LYS A 257 63.27 6.00 -36.37
C LYS A 257 62.81 6.95 -37.48
N GLY A 258 61.99 7.96 -37.16
CA GLY A 258 61.42 8.90 -38.14
C GLY A 258 60.11 8.43 -38.76
N THR A 259 59.42 7.45 -38.18
CA THR A 259 58.05 7.08 -38.58
C THR A 259 57.02 7.90 -37.80
N LEU A 260 55.93 8.28 -38.46
CA LEU A 260 54.80 9.01 -37.87
C LEU A 260 53.56 8.14 -37.93
N HIS A 261 53.01 7.78 -36.78
CA HIS A 261 51.75 7.06 -36.66
C HIS A 261 50.62 8.04 -36.34
N VAL A 262 49.52 7.99 -37.10
CA VAL A 262 48.31 8.77 -36.84
C VAL A 262 47.20 7.82 -36.42
N PHE A 263 46.69 8.00 -35.20
CA PHE A 263 45.61 7.22 -34.62
C PHE A 263 44.31 8.02 -34.66
N LEU A 264 43.21 7.36 -35.04
CA LEU A 264 41.86 7.92 -34.89
C LEU A 264 41.41 7.76 -33.44
N THR A 265 41.19 8.88 -32.74
CA THR A 265 40.77 8.92 -31.34
C THR A 265 39.26 9.13 -31.17
N LYS A 266 38.60 9.75 -32.15
CA LYS A 266 37.15 9.98 -32.15
C LYS A 266 36.58 9.83 -33.56
N LEU A 267 35.41 9.20 -33.68
CA LEU A 267 34.61 9.19 -34.90
C LEU A 267 33.62 10.37 -34.88
N PRO A 268 33.32 10.98 -36.04
CA PRO A 268 32.24 11.96 -36.12
C PRO A 268 30.92 11.27 -35.76
N ILE A 269 30.16 11.90 -34.86
CA ILE A 269 28.92 11.32 -34.31
C ILE A 269 27.79 11.59 -35.30
N LEU A 270 27.76 10.75 -36.34
CA LEU A 270 26.73 10.74 -37.36
C LEU A 270 25.83 9.54 -37.12
N GLY A 271 24.55 9.82 -36.96
CA GLY A 271 23.52 8.81 -36.81
C GLY A 271 22.13 9.41 -36.90
N GLY A 272 21.19 8.58 -37.31
CA GLY A 272 19.77 8.89 -37.43
C GLY A 272 18.92 7.69 -37.05
N SER A 273 17.65 7.95 -36.78
CA SER A 273 16.68 6.94 -36.38
C SER A 273 15.36 7.16 -37.12
N PHE A 274 14.66 6.07 -37.41
CA PHE A 274 13.28 6.08 -37.86
C PHE A 274 12.55 4.92 -37.18
N GLY A 275 11.56 5.24 -36.35
CA GLY A 275 10.98 4.25 -35.45
C GLY A 275 12.05 3.64 -34.54
N THR A 276 12.16 2.30 -34.56
CA THR A 276 13.14 1.51 -33.78
C THR A 276 14.43 1.21 -34.53
N ARG A 277 14.49 1.44 -35.85
CA ARG A 277 15.71 1.25 -36.66
C ARG A 277 16.68 2.40 -36.37
N LEU A 278 17.97 2.08 -36.29
CA LEU A 278 19.10 2.99 -36.04
C LEU A 278 20.13 2.86 -37.14
N ALA A 279 20.63 3.98 -37.66
CA ALA A 279 21.71 4.03 -38.64
C ALA A 279 22.79 4.95 -38.09
N TYR A 280 24.00 4.44 -37.93
CA TYR A 280 25.09 5.21 -37.34
C TYR A 280 26.43 4.82 -37.93
N LEU A 281 27.37 5.76 -37.85
CA LEU A 281 28.72 5.58 -38.34
C LEU A 281 29.54 4.73 -37.36
N THR A 282 30.02 3.56 -37.81
CA THR A 282 30.93 2.67 -37.05
C THR A 282 32.39 2.84 -37.47
N SER A 283 32.61 3.26 -38.71
CA SER A 283 33.92 3.61 -39.27
C SER A 283 33.76 4.76 -40.25
N LEU A 284 34.82 5.47 -40.60
CA LEU A 284 34.77 6.63 -41.52
C LEU A 284 34.10 6.32 -42.87
N LEU A 285 34.12 5.06 -43.30
CA LEU A 285 33.53 4.57 -44.55
C LEU A 285 32.50 3.44 -44.33
N GLU A 286 32.03 3.24 -43.11
CA GLU A 286 31.07 2.18 -42.78
C GLU A 286 29.93 2.71 -41.92
N VAL A 287 28.70 2.53 -42.42
CA VAL A 287 27.47 2.86 -41.72
C VAL A 287 26.77 1.56 -41.36
N THR A 288 26.52 1.33 -40.08
CA THR A 288 25.71 0.18 -39.66
C THR A 288 24.27 0.59 -39.43
N VAL A 289 23.37 -0.28 -39.88
CA VAL A 289 21.94 -0.21 -39.62
C VAL A 289 21.61 -1.33 -38.65
N SER A 290 20.96 -1.02 -37.54
CA SER A 290 20.59 -2.01 -36.53
C SER A 290 19.23 -1.70 -35.96
N ASN A 291 18.48 -2.75 -35.60
CA ASN A 291 17.22 -2.64 -34.89
C ASN A 291 17.30 -3.52 -33.65
N GLN A 292 17.84 -2.94 -32.58
CA GLN A 292 18.07 -3.69 -31.34
C GLN A 292 16.75 -4.10 -30.65
N VAL A 293 15.68 -3.32 -30.86
CA VAL A 293 14.37 -3.56 -30.24
C VAL A 293 13.66 -4.76 -30.84
N GLU A 294 13.64 -4.87 -32.17
CA GLU A 294 12.99 -6.01 -32.87
C GLU A 294 13.93 -7.22 -33.06
N GLY A 295 15.20 -7.07 -32.66
CA GLY A 295 16.19 -8.15 -32.71
C GLY A 295 16.73 -8.45 -34.11
N GLU A 296 16.65 -7.49 -35.04
CA GLU A 296 17.21 -7.66 -36.39
C GLU A 296 18.75 -7.63 -36.35
N SER A 297 19.39 -8.49 -37.14
CA SER A 297 20.85 -8.51 -37.25
C SER A 297 21.37 -7.21 -37.89
N PRO A 298 22.44 -6.59 -37.34
CA PRO A 298 22.95 -5.35 -37.88
C PRO A 298 23.51 -5.55 -39.30
N VAL A 299 23.21 -4.61 -40.20
CA VAL A 299 23.68 -4.56 -41.58
C VAL A 299 24.75 -3.49 -41.70
N ALA A 300 25.98 -3.89 -42.05
CA ALA A 300 27.09 -2.97 -42.32
C ALA A 300 27.12 -2.56 -43.80
N ILE A 301 26.91 -1.27 -44.07
CA ILE A 301 26.95 -0.68 -45.41
C ILE A 301 28.30 -0.01 -45.61
N GLN A 302 29.06 -0.48 -46.60
CA GLN A 302 30.29 0.20 -47.01
C GLN A 302 29.97 1.38 -47.93
N VAL A 303 30.46 2.55 -47.55
CA VAL A 303 30.26 3.83 -48.25
C VAL A 303 31.55 4.20 -48.98
N GLU A 304 31.41 4.76 -50.18
CA GLU A 304 32.54 5.15 -51.02
C GLU A 304 33.28 6.40 -50.49
N ILE A 305 32.58 7.24 -49.73
CA ILE A 305 33.04 8.57 -49.30
C ILE A 305 32.67 8.78 -47.83
N GLU A 306 33.51 9.55 -47.10
CA GLU A 306 33.24 9.95 -45.72
C GLU A 306 31.99 10.82 -45.66
N PRO A 307 30.93 10.36 -44.96
CA PRO A 307 29.67 11.07 -44.95
C PRO A 307 29.69 12.28 -44.03
N THR A 308 28.92 13.31 -44.39
CA THR A 308 28.67 14.49 -43.53
C THR A 308 27.32 14.42 -42.83
N PHE A 309 26.36 13.67 -43.39
CA PHE A 309 25.07 13.39 -42.79
C PHE A 309 24.57 12.00 -43.18
N ILE A 310 23.69 11.45 -42.35
CA ILE A 310 23.00 10.19 -42.56
C ILE A 310 21.52 10.44 -42.30
N ALA A 311 20.66 9.96 -43.19
CA ALA A 311 19.22 9.96 -43.04
C ALA A 311 18.69 8.54 -43.20
N MET A 312 17.64 8.20 -42.46
CA MET A 312 17.04 6.88 -42.48
C MET A 312 15.53 6.99 -42.63
N GLY A 313 14.98 6.11 -43.45
CA GLY A 313 13.55 5.82 -43.53
C GLY A 313 13.28 4.37 -43.16
N PRO A 314 12.03 3.89 -43.28
CA PRO A 314 11.68 2.52 -42.97
C PRO A 314 12.51 1.50 -43.77
N TYR A 315 12.66 1.71 -45.08
CA TYR A 315 13.28 0.77 -46.01
C TYR A 315 14.58 1.29 -46.64
N HIS A 316 14.94 2.56 -46.41
CA HIS A 316 16.03 3.23 -47.12
C HIS A 316 16.97 3.95 -46.16
N VAL A 317 18.25 3.98 -46.52
CA VAL A 317 19.28 4.79 -45.88
C VAL A 317 19.90 5.71 -46.91
N ALA A 318 19.93 7.01 -46.61
CA ALA A 318 20.62 7.99 -47.42
C ALA A 318 21.86 8.47 -46.69
N VAL A 319 22.96 8.53 -47.42
CA VAL A 319 24.25 9.01 -46.94
C VAL A 319 24.68 10.14 -47.86
N GLY A 320 25.22 11.24 -47.34
CA GLY A 320 25.58 12.35 -48.22
C GLY A 320 26.75 13.20 -47.77
N MET A 321 27.36 13.85 -48.77
CA MET A 321 28.47 14.79 -48.65
C MET A 321 28.20 15.99 -49.54
N ASN A 322 28.27 17.19 -48.97
CA ASN A 322 28.06 18.47 -49.68
C ASN A 322 26.72 18.52 -50.42
N ASN A 323 26.73 18.47 -51.75
CA ASN A 323 25.56 18.56 -52.61
C ASN A 323 25.10 17.19 -53.16
N ARG A 324 25.72 16.09 -52.74
CA ARG A 324 25.40 14.73 -53.24
C ARG A 324 24.90 13.83 -52.13
N ALA A 325 23.89 13.01 -52.45
CA ALA A 325 23.40 11.95 -51.58
C ALA A 325 23.28 10.62 -52.32
N TRP A 326 23.66 9.53 -51.66
CA TRP A 326 23.56 8.15 -52.12
C TRP A 326 22.47 7.43 -51.32
N PHE A 327 21.57 6.75 -52.01
CA PHE A 327 20.46 6.01 -51.42
C PHE A 327 20.71 4.50 -51.48
N TYR A 328 20.49 3.83 -50.35
CA TYR A 328 20.64 2.39 -50.17
C TYR A 328 19.30 1.81 -49.71
N ALA A 329 18.79 0.77 -50.38
CA ALA A 329 17.64 0.00 -49.94
C ALA A 329 18.07 -1.13 -49.00
N LEU A 330 17.30 -1.33 -47.94
CA LEU A 330 17.42 -2.43 -46.99
C LEU A 330 16.52 -3.59 -47.46
N VAL A 331 17.04 -4.81 -47.45
CA VAL A 331 16.28 -6.00 -47.84
C VAL A 331 15.75 -6.70 -46.59
N ASP A 332 14.43 -6.79 -46.40
CA ASP A 332 13.81 -7.27 -45.14
C ASP A 332 14.02 -8.78 -44.85
N HIS A 333 14.46 -9.59 -45.83
CA HIS A 333 14.53 -11.06 -45.69
C HIS A 333 15.95 -11.64 -45.54
N GLU A 334 17.00 -10.86 -45.83
CA GLU A 334 18.40 -11.24 -45.63
C GLU A 334 19.21 -10.00 -45.22
N PRO A 335 20.24 -10.11 -44.35
CA PRO A 335 21.12 -9.00 -44.01
C PRO A 335 21.91 -8.56 -45.24
N GLY A 336 21.32 -7.66 -46.03
CA GLY A 336 21.85 -7.21 -47.30
C GLY A 336 21.31 -5.83 -47.67
N PHE A 337 22.09 -5.11 -48.46
CA PHE A 337 21.74 -3.77 -48.93
C PHE A 337 21.94 -3.68 -50.44
N LYS A 338 21.15 -2.83 -51.09
CA LYS A 338 21.28 -2.52 -52.53
C LYS A 338 21.43 -1.02 -52.72
N LYS A 339 22.52 -0.59 -53.36
CA LYS A 339 22.69 0.80 -53.81
C LYS A 339 21.65 1.09 -54.91
N LEU A 340 20.78 2.07 -54.68
CA LEU A 340 19.69 2.43 -55.61
C LEU A 340 20.15 3.49 -56.61
N LYS A 341 20.36 4.73 -56.12
CA LYS A 341 20.62 5.93 -56.93
C LYS A 341 21.53 6.90 -56.17
N ASP A 342 22.26 7.73 -56.91
CA ASP A 342 22.93 8.93 -56.42
C ASP A 342 22.26 10.18 -57.01
N ILE A 343 22.00 11.18 -56.16
CA ILE A 343 21.31 12.42 -56.54
C ILE A 343 22.21 13.61 -56.19
N GLU A 344 22.37 14.51 -57.15
CA GLU A 344 23.04 15.80 -56.96
C GLU A 344 22.00 16.91 -56.81
N TYR A 345 22.15 17.71 -55.77
CA TYR A 345 21.29 18.83 -55.42
C TYR A 345 21.90 20.16 -55.86
N LEU A 346 21.05 21.18 -55.99
CA LEU A 346 21.44 22.50 -56.48
C LEU A 346 22.38 23.26 -55.53
N GLY A 347 22.44 22.85 -54.26
CA GLY A 347 23.30 23.46 -53.26
C GLY A 347 23.73 22.44 -52.20
N THR A 348 24.55 22.90 -51.25
CA THR A 348 24.96 22.07 -50.11
C THR A 348 23.76 21.73 -49.24
N ILE A 349 23.56 20.43 -49.01
CA ILE A 349 22.47 19.88 -48.22
C ILE A 349 22.75 20.18 -46.75
N ALA A 350 21.82 20.90 -46.11
CA ALA A 350 21.87 21.20 -44.68
C ALA A 350 21.30 20.04 -43.83
N SER A 351 20.22 19.42 -44.30
CA SER A 351 19.59 18.27 -43.66
C SER A 351 18.78 17.46 -44.68
N MET A 352 18.61 16.17 -44.40
CA MET A 352 17.80 15.26 -45.20
C MET A 352 16.95 14.36 -44.28
N CYS A 353 15.70 14.15 -44.65
CA CYS A 353 14.77 13.25 -43.95
C CYS A 353 14.12 12.31 -44.99
N LEU A 354 13.86 11.07 -44.59
CA LEU A 354 13.29 10.03 -45.46
C LEU A 354 12.00 9.49 -44.85
N ASN A 355 11.11 9.03 -45.73
CA ASN A 355 9.92 8.25 -45.41
C ASN A 355 9.96 6.93 -46.21
N SER A 356 8.87 6.16 -46.25
CA SER A 356 8.75 4.94 -47.05
C SER A 356 9.09 5.17 -48.52
N ASP A 357 8.56 6.26 -49.10
CA ASP A 357 8.61 6.49 -50.54
C ASP A 357 9.27 7.81 -50.93
N TYR A 358 9.38 8.76 -50.00
CA TYR A 358 9.81 10.13 -50.27
C TYR A 358 11.07 10.52 -49.49
N ALA A 359 11.89 11.38 -50.09
CA ALA A 359 13.00 12.05 -49.47
C ALA A 359 12.81 13.57 -49.52
N ALA A 360 13.06 14.23 -48.39
CA ALA A 360 13.01 15.68 -48.25
C ALA A 360 14.42 16.22 -47.94
N ALA A 361 14.98 17.03 -48.84
CA ALA A 361 16.30 17.62 -48.71
C ALA A 361 16.19 19.15 -48.55
N LEU A 362 16.83 19.70 -47.52
CA LEU A 362 16.93 21.14 -47.27
C LEU A 362 18.26 21.66 -47.82
N PHE A 363 18.20 22.62 -48.73
CA PHE A 363 19.37 23.36 -49.22
C PHE A 363 19.03 24.82 -49.42
N GLU A 364 19.94 25.73 -49.04
CA GLU A 364 19.81 27.19 -49.22
C GLU A 364 18.47 27.82 -48.75
N GLY A 365 17.76 27.18 -47.82
CA GLY A 365 16.47 27.64 -47.32
C GLY A 365 15.24 27.24 -48.15
N LYS A 366 15.38 26.26 -49.04
CA LYS A 366 14.30 25.58 -49.75
C LYS A 366 14.32 24.08 -49.44
N VAL A 367 13.15 23.45 -49.42
CA VAL A 367 13.01 22.00 -49.22
C VAL A 367 12.59 21.37 -50.54
N GLN A 368 13.35 20.41 -51.03
CA GLN A 368 12.99 19.58 -52.18
C GLN A 368 12.45 18.25 -51.69
N LEU A 369 11.19 17.97 -52.01
CA LEU A 369 10.54 16.69 -51.78
C LEU A 369 10.55 15.90 -53.09
N HIS A 370 11.05 14.66 -53.09
CA HIS A 370 11.04 13.79 -54.26
C HIS A 370 10.85 12.32 -53.88
N MET A 371 10.42 11.48 -54.82
CA MET A 371 10.33 10.03 -54.59
C MET A 371 11.71 9.37 -54.63
N ILE A 372 11.93 8.36 -53.79
CA ILE A 372 13.15 7.55 -53.73
C ILE A 372 13.12 6.49 -54.84
N GLU A 373 12.00 5.79 -54.98
CA GLU A 373 11.76 4.76 -55.99
C GLU A 373 10.69 5.22 -56.99
N GLY A 374 11.12 5.63 -58.19
CA GLY A 374 10.21 6.01 -59.28
C GLY A 374 10.46 5.15 -60.52
N LYS A 375 9.37 4.65 -61.14
CA LYS A 375 9.40 4.09 -62.50
C LYS A 375 9.54 5.25 -63.49
N ASP A 376 10.44 5.13 -64.46
CA ASP A 376 10.92 6.21 -65.35
C ASP A 376 9.87 6.84 -66.32
N LEU A 377 8.56 6.67 -66.10
CA LEU A 377 7.50 7.05 -67.06
C LEU A 377 6.65 8.30 -66.69
N GLU A 378 6.85 8.93 -65.53
CA GLU A 378 6.09 10.14 -65.12
C GLU A 378 6.99 11.29 -64.61
N GLU A 379 7.80 11.88 -65.48
CA GLU A 379 8.80 12.91 -65.14
C GLU A 379 8.24 14.23 -64.56
N LYS A 380 6.92 14.50 -64.66
CA LYS A 380 6.33 15.77 -64.19
C LYS A 380 5.79 15.76 -62.75
N LYS A 381 5.78 14.62 -62.06
CA LYS A 381 5.27 14.47 -60.68
C LYS A 381 6.32 13.91 -59.69
N GLN A 382 7.60 13.88 -60.05
CA GLN A 382 8.62 13.24 -59.21
C GLN A 382 9.22 14.15 -58.13
N MET A 383 9.12 15.48 -58.28
CA MET A 383 9.73 16.44 -57.36
C MET A 383 8.93 17.74 -57.21
N LYS A 384 8.89 18.29 -55.99
CA LYS A 384 8.33 19.62 -55.67
C LYS A 384 9.29 20.39 -54.74
N LEU A 385 9.37 21.70 -54.95
CA LEU A 385 10.14 22.61 -54.11
C LEU A 385 9.20 23.41 -53.22
N PHE A 386 9.56 23.54 -51.94
CA PHE A 386 8.87 24.37 -50.97
C PHE A 386 9.82 25.47 -50.45
N PRO A 387 9.34 26.69 -50.17
CA PRO A 387 7.97 27.18 -50.37
C PRO A 387 7.66 27.45 -51.86
N ASP A 388 6.39 27.36 -52.25
CA ASP A 388 5.94 27.81 -53.58
C ASP A 388 6.25 29.31 -53.72
N ASP A 389 6.67 29.77 -54.91
CA ASP A 389 7.32 31.08 -55.18
C ASP A 389 6.57 32.36 -54.72
N GLU A 390 5.38 32.23 -54.12
CA GLU A 390 4.56 33.32 -53.57
C GLU A 390 5.03 33.81 -52.18
N ILE A 391 5.74 32.99 -51.39
CA ILE A 391 6.17 33.35 -50.03
C ILE A 391 7.69 33.58 -49.99
N LYS A 392 8.12 34.83 -49.79
CA LYS A 392 9.53 35.21 -49.57
C LYS A 392 10.01 34.85 -48.15
N SER A 393 9.76 33.63 -47.69
CA SER A 393 10.21 33.15 -46.39
C SER A 393 11.26 32.08 -46.57
N ARG A 394 12.34 32.13 -45.77
CA ARG A 394 13.41 31.13 -45.82
C ARG A 394 13.06 29.97 -44.88
N ILE A 395 13.10 28.74 -45.38
CA ILE A 395 12.92 27.56 -44.53
C ILE A 395 14.18 27.36 -43.69
N LEU A 396 14.01 27.27 -42.37
CA LEU A 396 15.12 27.06 -41.42
C LEU A 396 15.32 25.59 -41.09
N CYS A 397 14.21 24.84 -40.96
CA CYS A 397 14.25 23.42 -40.69
C CYS A 397 13.01 22.71 -41.24
N HIS A 398 13.13 21.40 -41.42
CA HIS A 398 12.06 20.52 -41.84
C HIS A 398 12.14 19.18 -41.10
N ALA A 399 11.02 18.47 -41.07
CA ALA A 399 10.91 17.10 -40.59
C ALA A 399 9.85 16.37 -41.42
N LEU A 400 10.05 15.07 -41.64
CA LEU A 400 9.18 14.24 -42.45
C LEU A 400 8.69 13.05 -41.60
N THR A 401 7.38 12.86 -41.52
CA THR A 401 6.74 11.68 -40.94
C THR A 401 6.18 10.78 -42.05
N ALA A 402 5.48 9.70 -41.67
CA ALA A 402 4.80 8.81 -42.63
C ALA A 402 3.84 9.55 -43.58
N ASP A 403 3.09 10.52 -43.05
CA ASP A 403 2.03 11.17 -43.83
C ASP A 403 2.26 12.67 -44.02
N PHE A 404 3.11 13.30 -43.19
CA PHE A 404 3.23 14.76 -43.11
C PHE A 404 4.66 15.26 -43.29
N LEU A 405 4.82 16.32 -44.08
CA LEU A 405 6.01 17.16 -44.13
C LEU A 405 5.77 18.41 -43.29
N TYR A 406 6.59 18.58 -42.26
CA TYR A 406 6.66 19.79 -41.46
C TYR A 406 7.83 20.65 -41.91
N TYR A 407 7.61 21.93 -42.12
CA TYR A 407 8.70 22.89 -42.27
C TYR A 407 8.39 24.17 -41.52
N SER A 408 9.44 24.88 -41.15
CA SER A 408 9.31 26.17 -40.47
C SER A 408 10.16 27.26 -41.10
N THR A 409 9.70 28.49 -40.93
CA THR A 409 10.25 29.67 -41.59
C THR A 409 10.89 30.64 -40.60
N ASP A 410 11.78 31.48 -41.11
CA ASP A 410 12.33 32.65 -40.40
C ASP A 410 11.25 33.61 -39.89
N SER A 411 10.13 33.73 -40.59
CA SER A 411 8.94 34.49 -40.16
C SER A 411 8.14 33.87 -38.99
N GLY A 412 8.54 32.70 -38.49
CA GLY A 412 7.86 32.03 -37.36
C GLY A 412 6.63 31.20 -37.76
N HIS A 413 6.43 30.94 -39.05
CA HIS A 413 5.39 30.01 -39.51
C HIS A 413 5.86 28.58 -39.42
N VAL A 414 5.00 27.71 -38.87
CA VAL A 414 5.13 26.25 -38.90
C VAL A 414 4.02 25.72 -39.80
N VAL A 415 4.40 25.10 -40.92
CA VAL A 415 3.47 24.60 -41.93
C VAL A 415 3.49 23.08 -41.96
N CYS A 416 2.30 22.49 -42.00
CA CYS A 416 2.08 21.06 -42.15
C CYS A 416 1.54 20.78 -43.56
N VAL A 417 2.24 19.93 -44.31
CA VAL A 417 1.90 19.52 -45.67
C VAL A 417 1.61 18.02 -45.70
N LEU A 418 0.51 17.61 -46.31
CA LEU A 418 0.22 16.21 -46.54
C LEU A 418 1.09 15.68 -47.68
N VAL A 419 1.81 14.59 -47.46
CA VAL A 419 2.78 14.04 -48.42
C VAL A 419 2.11 13.33 -49.59
N GLU A 420 0.92 12.75 -49.40
CA GLU A 420 0.18 12.09 -50.49
C GLU A 420 -0.30 13.08 -51.55
N ASP A 421 -0.85 14.22 -51.12
CA ASP A 421 -1.47 15.22 -52.02
C ASP A 421 -0.58 16.45 -52.28
N TRP A 422 0.53 16.61 -51.55
CA TRP A 422 1.42 17.79 -51.57
C TRP A 422 0.71 19.13 -51.25
N GLU A 423 -0.37 19.07 -50.48
CA GLU A 423 -1.20 20.21 -50.06
C GLU A 423 -0.93 20.62 -48.61
N THR A 424 -1.01 21.92 -48.33
CA THR A 424 -0.85 22.47 -46.98
C THR A 424 -2.12 22.27 -46.16
N VAL A 425 -2.07 21.48 -45.08
CA VAL A 425 -3.22 21.15 -44.22
C VAL A 425 -3.43 22.18 -43.13
N SER A 426 -2.35 22.65 -42.50
CA SER A 426 -2.43 23.63 -41.43
C SER A 426 -1.19 24.54 -41.41
N SER A 427 -1.40 25.79 -40.98
CA SER A 427 -0.32 26.73 -40.72
C SER A 427 -0.52 27.35 -39.34
N TYR A 428 0.54 27.33 -38.53
CA TYR A 428 0.60 28.00 -37.24
C TYR A 428 1.57 29.18 -37.34
N SER A 429 1.20 30.32 -36.75
CA SER A 429 2.06 31.51 -36.71
C SER A 429 2.56 31.73 -35.29
N HIS A 430 3.87 31.79 -35.13
CA HIS A 430 4.55 32.13 -33.89
C HIS A 430 5.19 33.52 -34.01
N THR A 431 5.37 34.22 -32.89
CA THR A 431 5.89 35.60 -32.88
C THR A 431 7.39 35.70 -33.22
N VAL A 432 8.11 34.58 -33.20
CA VAL A 432 9.56 34.47 -33.38
C VAL A 432 9.85 33.37 -34.40
N GLY A 433 10.96 33.49 -35.14
CA GLY A 433 11.45 32.44 -36.04
C GLY A 433 11.61 31.10 -35.33
N VAL A 434 11.32 30.00 -36.02
CA VAL A 434 11.42 28.65 -35.47
C VAL A 434 12.68 27.98 -36.01
N ARG A 435 13.58 27.59 -35.10
CA ARG A 435 14.90 27.06 -35.45
C ARG A 435 14.87 25.55 -35.73
N LYS A 436 14.10 24.79 -34.95
CA LYS A 436 14.01 23.32 -35.06
C LYS A 436 12.59 22.82 -34.81
N VAL A 437 12.21 21.74 -35.48
CA VAL A 437 10.92 21.07 -35.34
C VAL A 437 11.10 19.56 -35.17
N PHE A 438 10.30 18.95 -34.30
CA PHE A 438 10.38 17.54 -33.90
C PHE A 438 8.98 16.93 -33.81
N PRO A 439 8.47 16.33 -34.89
CA PRO A 439 7.17 15.68 -34.88
C PRO A 439 7.20 14.34 -34.14
N ASP A 440 6.06 13.97 -33.55
CA ASP A 440 5.78 12.60 -33.11
C ASP A 440 5.70 11.67 -34.33
N LEU A 441 5.88 10.36 -34.13
CA LEU A 441 5.84 9.31 -35.17
C LEU A 441 4.57 9.38 -36.02
N ASN A 442 3.43 9.62 -35.38
CA ASN A 442 2.13 9.74 -36.05
C ASN A 442 1.90 11.12 -36.70
N GLY A 443 2.81 12.07 -36.52
CA GLY A 443 2.67 13.44 -37.02
C GLY A 443 1.51 14.24 -36.41
N THR A 444 0.90 13.79 -35.31
CA THR A 444 -0.23 14.50 -34.67
C THR A 444 0.19 15.60 -33.70
N ARG A 445 1.48 15.61 -33.30
CA ARG A 445 2.06 16.51 -32.31
C ARG A 445 3.44 16.92 -32.80
N LEU A 446 3.84 18.13 -32.44
CA LEU A 446 5.09 18.73 -32.86
C LEU A 446 5.69 19.51 -31.71
N VAL A 447 6.93 19.19 -31.32
CA VAL A 447 7.72 20.09 -30.47
C VAL A 447 8.57 20.98 -31.36
N PHE A 448 8.59 22.28 -31.11
CA PHE A 448 9.46 23.20 -31.83
C PHE A 448 10.25 24.08 -30.86
N ILE A 449 11.42 24.53 -31.32
CA ILE A 449 12.32 25.42 -30.59
C ILE A 449 12.42 26.74 -31.35
N ASP A 450 12.14 27.85 -30.69
CA ASP A 450 12.23 29.19 -31.28
C ASP A 450 13.69 29.72 -31.31
N GLU A 451 13.91 30.89 -31.93
CA GLU A 451 15.23 31.54 -31.93
C GLU A 451 15.68 32.06 -30.54
N ARG A 452 14.76 32.19 -29.58
CA ARG A 452 15.07 32.55 -28.18
C ARG A 452 15.42 31.33 -27.34
N ASN A 453 15.50 30.14 -27.93
CA ASN A 453 15.69 28.84 -27.29
C ASN A 453 14.57 28.47 -26.30
N GLY A 454 13.35 28.95 -26.52
CA GLY A 454 12.13 28.49 -25.86
C GLY A 454 11.54 27.27 -26.57
N GLY A 455 11.01 26.33 -25.79
CA GLY A 455 10.41 25.09 -26.28
C GLY A 455 8.89 25.12 -26.21
N PHE A 456 8.23 24.74 -27.30
CA PHE A 456 6.78 24.75 -27.41
C PHE A 456 6.26 23.44 -28.00
N LEU A 457 5.09 22.99 -27.52
CA LEU A 457 4.37 21.86 -28.05
C LEU A 457 3.14 22.33 -28.83
N LEU A 458 3.08 21.99 -30.11
CA LEU A 458 1.97 22.25 -31.02
C LEU A 458 1.17 20.97 -31.29
N SER A 459 -0.15 21.07 -31.20
CA SER A 459 -1.11 20.06 -31.66
C SER A 459 -1.91 20.63 -32.84
N PRO A 460 -1.56 20.28 -34.09
CA PRO A 460 -2.12 20.92 -35.29
C PRO A 460 -3.63 20.70 -35.49
N THR A 461 -4.22 19.69 -34.85
CA THR A 461 -5.60 19.24 -35.10
C THR A 461 -6.69 19.92 -34.24
N ASN A 462 -6.33 20.63 -33.16
CA ASN A 462 -7.31 21.26 -32.26
C ASN A 462 -7.36 22.79 -32.44
N ALA A 463 -8.52 23.31 -32.87
CA ALA A 463 -8.68 24.69 -33.33
C ALA A 463 -8.72 25.78 -32.24
N THR A 464 -8.72 25.46 -30.94
CA THR A 464 -9.03 26.45 -29.88
C THR A 464 -7.94 26.74 -28.85
N ASN A 465 -6.84 25.97 -28.79
CA ASN A 465 -5.63 26.29 -28.02
C ASN A 465 -4.53 25.28 -28.39
N SER A 466 -3.85 25.51 -29.51
CA SER A 466 -3.00 24.51 -30.15
C SER A 466 -1.57 24.46 -29.63
N CYS A 467 -1.10 25.45 -28.87
CA CYS A 467 0.30 25.59 -28.47
C CYS A 467 0.48 25.71 -26.94
N PHE A 468 1.34 24.87 -26.37
CA PHE A 468 1.70 24.87 -24.95
C PHE A 468 3.19 25.16 -24.78
N GLU A 469 3.54 26.07 -23.87
CA GLU A 469 4.94 26.30 -23.49
C GLU A 469 5.45 25.16 -22.59
N LEU A 470 6.68 24.70 -22.84
CA LEU A 470 7.29 23.63 -22.07
C LEU A 470 7.82 24.17 -20.72
N PRO A 471 7.42 23.57 -19.59
CA PRO A 471 7.84 24.05 -18.28
C PRO A 471 9.34 23.80 -18.06
N ASN A 472 10.07 24.79 -17.54
CA ASN A 472 11.50 24.70 -17.21
C ASN A 472 12.41 24.27 -18.38
N PHE A 473 12.12 24.75 -19.59
CA PHE A 473 12.92 24.49 -20.77
C PHE A 473 14.28 25.22 -20.70
N SER A 474 15.39 24.49 -20.77
CA SER A 474 16.74 25.06 -20.74
C SER A 474 17.12 25.66 -22.10
N PRO A 475 17.78 26.83 -22.16
CA PRO A 475 18.21 27.43 -23.43
C PRO A 475 19.35 26.66 -24.12
N THR A 476 19.96 25.67 -23.45
CA THR A 476 21.03 24.82 -23.97
C THR A 476 20.52 23.57 -24.71
N ILE A 477 19.20 23.38 -24.79
CA ILE A 477 18.59 22.22 -25.47
C ILE A 477 18.91 22.21 -26.95
N THR A 478 19.47 21.09 -27.39
CA THR A 478 19.94 20.90 -28.76
C THR A 478 18.98 20.07 -29.61
N GLY A 479 18.21 19.16 -28.99
CA GLY A 479 17.29 18.28 -29.70
C GLY A 479 16.21 17.66 -28.82
N VAL A 480 15.22 17.05 -29.47
CA VAL A 480 14.09 16.36 -28.84
C VAL A 480 13.87 14.99 -29.49
N LEU A 481 13.58 13.98 -28.67
CA LEU A 481 13.25 12.62 -29.10
C LEU A 481 11.91 12.20 -28.49
N TRP A 482 11.03 11.62 -29.32
CA TRP A 482 9.77 11.02 -28.86
C TRP A 482 10.00 9.55 -28.47
N ASP A 483 9.24 9.05 -27.50
CA ASP A 483 9.28 7.62 -27.15
C ASP A 483 8.58 6.81 -28.25
N ASN A 484 9.24 5.73 -28.71
CA ASN A 484 8.69 4.82 -29.70
C ASN A 484 7.75 3.77 -29.12
N TRP A 485 7.68 3.65 -27.78
CA TRP A 485 6.81 2.67 -27.15
C TRP A 485 5.32 3.00 -27.32
N HIS A 486 4.54 2.04 -27.84
CA HIS A 486 3.14 2.27 -28.19
C HIS A 486 2.22 2.66 -27.02
N ALA A 487 2.58 2.33 -25.77
CA ALA A 487 1.76 2.68 -24.60
C ALA A 487 1.99 4.14 -24.14
N ASP A 488 3.17 4.71 -24.39
CA ASP A 488 3.60 6.02 -23.88
C ASP A 488 3.43 7.13 -24.94
N ARG A 489 2.28 7.14 -25.62
CA ARG A 489 1.96 8.14 -26.67
C ARG A 489 1.76 9.53 -26.08
N GLY A 490 2.86 10.24 -25.86
CA GLY A 490 2.91 11.56 -25.25
C GLY A 490 4.13 11.80 -24.34
N VAL A 491 5.02 10.81 -24.18
CA VAL A 491 6.30 10.99 -23.50
C VAL A 491 7.36 11.37 -24.54
N PHE A 492 8.14 12.40 -24.22
CA PHE A 492 9.27 12.80 -25.03
C PHE A 492 10.37 13.34 -24.14
N VAL A 493 11.55 13.47 -24.73
CA VAL A 493 12.76 13.81 -24.05
C VAL A 493 13.45 14.96 -24.79
N ALA A 494 13.81 16.01 -24.07
CA ALA A 494 14.64 17.09 -24.59
C ALA A 494 16.07 16.97 -24.03
N TYR A 495 17.10 17.13 -24.84
CA TYR A 495 18.47 16.90 -24.41
C TYR A 495 19.45 18.02 -24.76
N ASP A 496 20.42 18.16 -23.87
CA ASP A 496 21.59 19.02 -23.94
C ASP A 496 22.84 18.12 -24.09
N GLU A 497 24.03 18.72 -24.15
CA GLU A 497 25.28 17.96 -24.15
C GLU A 497 25.57 17.27 -22.81
N GLU A 498 24.99 17.77 -21.70
CA GLU A 498 25.23 17.26 -20.34
C GLU A 498 24.05 16.50 -19.73
N LYS A 499 22.81 16.84 -20.12
CA LYS A 499 21.60 16.37 -19.44
C LYS A 499 20.47 16.11 -20.42
N VAL A 500 19.56 15.26 -19.97
CA VAL A 500 18.35 14.87 -20.67
C VAL A 500 17.16 15.12 -19.75
N TYR A 501 16.11 15.75 -20.26
CA TYR A 501 14.90 16.14 -19.56
C TYR A 501 13.70 15.35 -20.10
N THR A 502 13.01 14.62 -19.22
CA THR A 502 11.85 13.82 -19.60
C THR A 502 10.56 14.59 -19.37
N TYR A 503 9.73 14.70 -20.40
CA TYR A 503 8.43 15.35 -20.37
C TYR A 503 7.31 14.36 -20.64
N ALA A 504 6.18 14.53 -19.96
CA ALA A 504 4.98 13.74 -20.17
C ALA A 504 3.77 14.65 -20.46
N LEU A 505 2.99 14.27 -21.47
CA LEU A 505 1.81 15.02 -21.91
C LEU A 505 0.54 14.41 -21.35
N HIS A 506 -0.11 15.13 -20.45
CA HIS A 506 -1.37 14.74 -19.84
C HIS A 506 -2.54 15.30 -20.66
N LYS A 507 -3.11 14.47 -21.54
CA LYS A 507 -4.22 14.87 -22.45
C LYS A 507 -5.53 15.17 -21.69
N THR A 508 -5.92 14.24 -20.83
CA THR A 508 -7.14 14.27 -20.02
C THR A 508 -6.75 14.50 -18.56
N THR A 509 -7.05 15.68 -18.05
CA THR A 509 -7.00 15.97 -16.61
C THR A 509 -8.16 16.87 -16.21
N ILE A 510 -8.45 16.95 -14.92
CA ILE A 510 -9.41 17.90 -14.34
C ILE A 510 -9.06 19.35 -14.68
N TYR A 511 -7.77 19.66 -14.84
CA TYR A 511 -7.28 21.01 -15.16
C TYR A 511 -7.13 21.26 -16.67
N GLY A 512 -7.54 20.31 -17.52
CA GLY A 512 -7.31 20.35 -18.97
C GLY A 512 -5.97 19.75 -19.41
N PRO A 513 -5.62 19.85 -20.70
CA PRO A 513 -4.37 19.30 -21.23
C PRO A 513 -3.15 20.09 -20.74
N ARG A 514 -2.11 19.39 -20.26
CA ARG A 514 -0.86 20.02 -19.79
C ARG A 514 0.37 19.15 -20.04
N VAL A 515 1.52 19.79 -20.14
CA VAL A 515 2.84 19.12 -20.18
C VAL A 515 3.48 19.23 -18.81
N VAL A 516 4.04 18.12 -18.31
CA VAL A 516 4.72 18.06 -17.01
C VAL A 516 6.16 17.59 -17.20
N LEU A 517 7.10 18.26 -16.54
CA LEU A 517 8.49 17.81 -16.42
C LEU A 517 8.56 16.70 -15.36
N VAL A 518 8.99 15.51 -15.74
CA VAL A 518 9.08 14.33 -14.85
C VAL A 518 10.41 14.30 -14.11
N GLY A 519 11.51 14.62 -14.79
CA GLY A 519 12.85 14.60 -14.20
C GLY A 519 13.97 14.85 -15.20
N SER A 520 15.21 14.80 -14.73
CA SER A 520 16.42 14.98 -15.53
C SER A 520 17.45 13.89 -15.27
N THR A 521 18.10 13.41 -16.33
CA THR A 521 19.17 12.41 -16.30
C THR A 521 20.49 12.98 -16.81
N PRO A 522 21.62 12.80 -16.09
CA PRO A 522 22.93 13.21 -16.60
C PRO A 522 23.39 12.27 -17.72
N LEU A 523 23.99 12.85 -18.77
CA LEU A 523 24.68 12.11 -19.83
C LEU A 523 26.18 12.09 -19.56
N LEU A 524 26.84 11.04 -20.03
CA LEU A 524 28.30 11.01 -20.06
C LEU A 524 28.81 11.88 -21.21
N PHE A 525 30.01 12.42 -21.03
CA PHE A 525 30.64 13.31 -22.01
C PHE A 525 30.71 12.66 -23.40
N SER A 526 30.34 13.41 -24.45
CA SER A 526 30.35 12.99 -25.86
C SER A 526 29.38 11.86 -26.27
N GLN A 527 28.30 11.63 -25.51
CA GLN A 527 27.19 10.77 -25.91
C GLN A 527 26.10 11.59 -26.61
N LYS A 528 25.66 11.14 -27.80
CA LYS A 528 24.54 11.74 -28.52
C LYS A 528 23.33 10.80 -28.51
N PRO A 529 22.17 11.22 -27.96
CA PRO A 529 20.94 10.43 -28.01
C PRO A 529 20.43 10.23 -29.45
N LEU A 530 20.07 9.01 -29.81
CA LEU A 530 19.51 8.67 -31.14
C LEU A 530 18.10 8.09 -31.05
N LEU A 531 17.84 7.21 -30.09
CA LEU A 531 16.57 6.49 -29.95
C LEU A 531 16.12 6.50 -28.49
N LEU A 532 14.84 6.78 -28.28
CA LEU A 532 14.16 6.55 -27.01
C LEU A 532 13.14 5.43 -27.20
N HIS A 533 13.23 4.39 -26.39
CA HIS A 533 12.28 3.29 -26.37
C HIS A 533 12.05 2.79 -24.95
N ASN A 534 10.82 2.91 -24.44
CA ASN A 534 10.39 2.37 -23.15
C ASN A 534 11.32 2.74 -21.98
N GLY A 535 11.72 4.01 -21.90
CA GLY A 535 12.60 4.51 -20.84
C GLY A 535 14.10 4.20 -21.00
N GLU A 536 14.50 3.55 -22.09
CA GLU A 536 15.90 3.33 -22.46
C GLU A 536 16.29 4.23 -23.62
N LEU A 537 17.43 4.93 -23.45
CA LEU A 537 17.97 5.88 -24.40
C LEU A 537 19.20 5.27 -25.07
N THR A 538 19.12 4.96 -26.35
CA THR A 538 20.27 4.50 -27.12
C THR A 538 21.07 5.72 -27.59
N CYS A 539 22.29 5.85 -27.09
CA CYS A 539 23.21 6.93 -27.42
C CYS A 539 24.36 6.43 -28.28
N GLN A 540 24.81 7.23 -29.25
CA GLN A 540 26.05 6.98 -29.97
C GLN A 540 27.22 7.61 -29.20
N THR A 541 28.27 6.84 -28.97
CA THR A 541 29.51 7.32 -28.36
C THR A 541 30.48 7.83 -29.43
N ALA A 542 31.44 8.65 -29.02
CA ALA A 542 32.58 9.06 -29.85
C ALA A 542 33.42 7.89 -30.42
N SER A 543 33.25 6.66 -29.93
CA SER A 543 33.93 5.47 -30.46
C SER A 543 33.15 4.76 -31.58
N GLY A 544 32.04 5.33 -32.05
CA GLY A 544 31.18 4.72 -33.08
C GLY A 544 30.35 3.54 -32.58
N LYS A 545 30.29 3.30 -31.27
CA LYS A 545 29.46 2.25 -30.66
C LYS A 545 28.17 2.86 -30.10
N THR A 546 27.13 2.04 -30.00
CA THR A 546 25.91 2.39 -29.27
C THR A 546 26.04 2.02 -27.80
N SER A 547 25.48 2.85 -26.92
CA SER A 547 25.41 2.66 -25.47
C SER A 547 23.96 2.86 -25.04
N GLU A 548 23.44 1.94 -24.23
CA GLU A 548 22.11 2.07 -23.64
C GLU A 548 22.22 2.79 -22.29
N VAL A 549 21.49 3.90 -22.17
CA VAL A 549 21.38 4.67 -20.93
C VAL A 549 19.94 4.57 -20.44
N ALA A 550 19.75 3.97 -19.27
CA ALA A 550 18.45 3.93 -18.64
C ALA A 550 18.12 5.30 -18.04
N LEU A 551 16.92 5.81 -18.31
CA LEU A 551 16.49 7.06 -17.73
C LEU A 551 16.18 6.89 -16.23
N SER A 552 16.66 7.82 -15.40
CA SER A 552 16.37 7.90 -13.96
C SER A 552 14.90 8.18 -13.65
N THR A 553 14.07 8.44 -14.66
CA THR A 553 12.62 8.56 -14.56
C THR A 553 11.89 7.22 -14.71
N HIS A 554 12.56 6.17 -15.19
CA HIS A 554 11.98 4.83 -15.38
C HIS A 554 12.64 3.72 -14.52
N PRO A 555 13.15 3.98 -13.29
CA PRO A 555 13.83 2.96 -12.49
C PRO A 555 12.92 1.77 -12.15
N PHE A 556 11.59 1.98 -12.10
CA PHE A 556 10.61 0.93 -11.83
C PHE A 556 10.56 -0.18 -12.90
N LEU A 557 11.07 0.05 -14.11
CA LEU A 557 11.12 -0.98 -15.16
C LEU A 557 12.22 -2.02 -14.94
N LYS A 558 13.32 -1.63 -14.29
CA LYS A 558 14.46 -2.51 -14.06
C LYS A 558 14.30 -3.25 -12.73
N ARG A 559 13.44 -4.27 -12.70
CA ARG A 559 13.47 -5.30 -11.65
C ARG A 559 14.65 -6.24 -11.91
N SER A 560 15.86 -5.87 -11.48
CA SER A 560 16.93 -6.85 -11.31
C SER A 560 16.55 -7.80 -10.18
N ALA A 561 16.38 -9.07 -10.49
CA ALA A 561 16.26 -10.14 -9.50
C ALA A 561 17.57 -10.21 -8.69
N GLY A 562 17.66 -9.49 -7.57
CA GLY A 562 18.77 -9.67 -6.61
C GLY A 562 19.28 -8.46 -5.84
N THR A 563 18.79 -7.23 -6.05
CA THR A 563 19.20 -6.08 -5.22
C THR A 563 18.32 -5.97 -3.97
N PRO A 564 18.90 -5.95 -2.75
CA PRO A 564 18.14 -5.82 -1.52
C PRO A 564 17.44 -4.45 -1.47
N VAL A 565 16.25 -4.46 -0.89
CA VAL A 565 15.36 -3.30 -0.72
C VAL A 565 15.97 -2.35 0.32
N ASP A 566 16.84 -1.46 -0.11
CA ASP A 566 17.24 -0.31 0.70
C ASP A 566 16.35 0.90 0.37
N SER A 567 15.60 1.31 1.40
CA SER A 567 14.85 2.56 1.56
C SER A 567 13.42 2.64 0.97
N GLN A 568 12.44 2.79 1.87
CA GLN A 568 11.06 3.24 1.56
C GLN A 568 11.01 4.57 0.77
N LEU A 569 12.09 5.36 0.82
CA LEU A 569 12.25 6.63 0.10
C LEU A 569 12.46 6.44 -1.41
N ASP A 570 13.04 5.32 -1.84
CA ASP A 570 13.18 5.03 -3.27
C ASP A 570 11.88 4.50 -3.87
N PHE A 571 11.07 3.79 -3.08
CA PHE A 571 9.75 3.31 -3.51
C PHE A 571 8.78 4.46 -3.78
N SER A 572 8.66 5.44 -2.87
CA SER A 572 7.76 6.60 -3.08
C SER A 572 8.17 7.45 -4.28
N LYS A 573 9.48 7.60 -4.53
CA LYS A 573 9.99 8.25 -5.75
C LYS A 573 9.65 7.46 -7.01
N GLN A 574 9.85 6.15 -7.00
CA GLN A 574 9.51 5.26 -8.13
C GLN A 574 8.01 5.33 -8.44
N LEU A 575 7.16 5.28 -7.41
CA LEU A 575 5.72 5.42 -7.55
C LEU A 575 5.36 6.80 -8.12
N GLY A 576 5.88 7.88 -7.53
CA GLY A 576 5.64 9.24 -8.02
C GLY A 576 6.02 9.44 -9.48
N GLN A 577 7.16 8.88 -9.91
CA GLN A 577 7.60 8.91 -11.31
C GLN A 577 6.66 8.13 -12.23
N ALA A 578 6.25 6.92 -11.84
CA ALA A 578 5.29 6.11 -12.62
C ALA A 578 3.93 6.82 -12.77
N LEU A 579 3.45 7.48 -11.70
CA LEU A 579 2.22 8.27 -11.74
C LEU A 579 2.33 9.47 -12.69
N LEU A 580 3.45 10.21 -12.64
CA LEU A 580 3.70 11.33 -13.55
C LEU A 580 3.79 10.91 -15.02
N LEU A 581 4.30 9.71 -15.29
CA LEU A 581 4.37 9.11 -16.63
C LEU A 581 3.04 8.48 -17.10
N LYS A 582 1.98 8.52 -16.28
CA LYS A 582 0.69 7.81 -16.52
C LYS A 582 0.80 6.29 -16.64
N ARG A 583 1.85 5.67 -16.10
CA ARG A 583 2.00 4.21 -16.09
C ARG A 583 1.27 3.58 -14.91
N PHE A 584 -0.05 3.68 -14.91
CA PHE A 584 -0.89 3.23 -13.79
C PHE A 584 -0.83 1.72 -13.51
N HIS A 585 -0.67 0.88 -14.55
CA HIS A 585 -0.57 -0.57 -14.37
C HIS A 585 0.72 -0.94 -13.63
N GLU A 586 1.83 -0.30 -13.95
CA GLU A 586 3.11 -0.53 -13.28
C GLU A 586 3.08 0.06 -11.86
N ALA A 587 2.49 1.24 -11.67
CA ALA A 587 2.24 1.82 -10.36
C ALA A 587 1.36 0.91 -9.48
N TRP A 588 0.36 0.26 -10.05
CA TRP A 588 -0.46 -0.75 -9.39
C TRP A 588 0.37 -1.96 -8.95
N ASP A 589 1.21 -2.49 -9.83
CA ASP A 589 2.08 -3.63 -9.52
C ASP A 589 3.13 -3.29 -8.45
N LEU A 590 3.61 -2.04 -8.43
CA LEU A 590 4.45 -1.50 -7.35
C LEU A 590 3.69 -1.48 -6.03
N CYS A 591 2.51 -0.85 -5.99
CA CYS A 591 1.68 -0.78 -4.79
C CYS A 591 1.24 -2.17 -4.27
N LYS A 592 1.01 -3.14 -5.16
CA LYS A 592 0.71 -4.53 -4.78
C LYS A 592 1.90 -5.23 -4.13
N SER A 593 3.12 -4.93 -4.58
CA SER A 593 4.33 -5.58 -4.07
C SER A 593 4.85 -5.01 -2.74
N ALA A 594 4.69 -3.71 -2.51
CA ALA A 594 5.30 -3.04 -1.36
C ALA A 594 4.50 -1.83 -0.80
N GLY A 595 3.29 -1.58 -1.31
CA GLY A 595 2.54 -0.34 -1.05
C GLY A 595 1.93 -0.26 0.34
N SER A 596 2.11 0.90 0.97
CA SER A 596 1.41 1.31 2.19
C SER A 596 0.02 1.89 1.86
N SER A 597 -0.82 2.09 2.88
CA SER A 597 -2.14 2.69 2.69
C SER A 597 -2.09 4.13 2.14
N SER A 598 -1.02 4.89 2.39
CA SER A 598 -0.83 6.22 1.80
C SER A 598 -0.50 6.15 0.31
N ASP A 599 0.29 5.15 -0.11
CA ASP A 599 0.69 4.98 -1.52
C ASP A 599 -0.51 4.61 -2.41
N TRP A 600 -1.41 3.76 -1.89
CA TRP A 600 -2.69 3.47 -2.54
C TRP A 600 -3.58 4.71 -2.63
N ALA A 601 -3.56 5.59 -1.63
CA ALA A 601 -4.30 6.85 -1.67
C ALA A 601 -3.71 7.84 -2.69
N GLU A 602 -2.39 7.90 -2.83
CA GLU A 602 -1.71 8.71 -3.84
C GLU A 602 -2.01 8.21 -5.27
N LEU A 603 -1.92 6.90 -5.50
CA LEU A 603 -2.34 6.27 -6.75
C LEU A 603 -3.82 6.57 -7.06
N GLY A 604 -4.69 6.44 -6.06
CA GLY A 604 -6.11 6.78 -6.19
C GLY A 604 -6.33 8.24 -6.60
N LYS A 605 -5.69 9.19 -5.92
CA LYS A 605 -5.75 10.63 -6.25
C LYS A 605 -5.24 10.92 -7.65
N ALA A 606 -4.13 10.30 -8.07
CA ALA A 606 -3.58 10.47 -9.41
C ALA A 606 -4.57 9.97 -10.49
N CYS A 607 -5.21 8.82 -10.28
CA CYS A 607 -6.25 8.32 -11.17
C CYS A 607 -7.42 9.31 -11.29
N LEU A 608 -7.86 9.93 -10.17
CA LEU A 608 -8.90 10.95 -10.19
C LEU A 608 -8.47 12.18 -11.00
N VAL A 609 -7.25 12.69 -10.79
CA VAL A 609 -6.69 13.83 -11.53
C VAL A 609 -6.69 13.57 -13.04
N HIS A 610 -6.41 12.34 -13.44
CA HIS A 610 -6.37 11.91 -14.84
C HIS A 610 -7.71 11.46 -15.41
N MET A 611 -8.78 11.51 -14.61
CA MET A 611 -10.14 11.05 -14.95
C MET A 611 -10.21 9.56 -15.31
N GLU A 612 -9.29 8.74 -14.79
CA GLU A 612 -9.27 7.28 -14.94
C GLU A 612 -10.14 6.61 -13.86
N VAL A 613 -11.47 6.78 -13.99
CA VAL A 613 -12.44 6.39 -12.94
C VAL A 613 -12.45 4.89 -12.68
N ASP A 614 -12.36 4.06 -13.72
CA ASP A 614 -12.41 2.60 -13.56
C ASP A 614 -11.21 2.06 -12.77
N LEU A 615 -10.01 2.57 -13.06
CA LEU A 615 -8.80 2.27 -12.30
C LEU A 615 -8.89 2.82 -10.88
N ALA A 616 -9.41 4.04 -10.69
CA ALA A 616 -9.63 4.61 -9.36
C ALA A 616 -10.58 3.74 -8.53
N ILE A 617 -11.68 3.24 -9.11
CA ILE A 617 -12.61 2.34 -8.44
C ILE A 617 -11.92 1.05 -8.01
N GLN A 618 -11.06 0.47 -8.84
CA GLN A 618 -10.29 -0.72 -8.48
C GLN A 618 -9.31 -0.42 -7.33
N VAL A 619 -8.63 0.73 -7.37
CA VAL A 619 -7.70 1.17 -6.32
C VAL A 619 -8.42 1.34 -4.98
N TYR A 620 -9.53 2.07 -4.96
CA TYR A 620 -10.28 2.30 -3.72
C TYR A 620 -10.97 1.04 -3.17
N ARG A 621 -11.28 0.06 -4.03
CA ARG A 621 -11.72 -1.28 -3.58
C ARG A 621 -10.61 -2.02 -2.84
N MET A 622 -9.38 -1.95 -3.35
CA MET A 622 -8.22 -2.58 -2.73
C MET A 622 -7.81 -1.87 -1.43
N SER A 623 -7.94 -0.53 -1.37
CA SER A 623 -7.66 0.24 -0.16
C SER A 623 -8.73 0.12 0.93
N GLY A 624 -9.89 -0.48 0.62
CA GLY A 624 -11.02 -0.61 1.54
C GLY A 624 -11.88 0.65 1.71
N ASP A 625 -11.71 1.67 0.86
CA ASP A 625 -12.51 2.89 0.90
C ASP A 625 -13.83 2.71 0.13
N VAL A 626 -14.81 2.11 0.82
CA VAL A 626 -16.13 1.83 0.26
C VAL A 626 -16.89 3.12 -0.12
N GLY A 627 -16.65 4.22 0.60
CA GLY A 627 -17.32 5.50 0.38
C GLY A 627 -16.96 6.11 -0.97
N MET A 628 -15.67 6.14 -1.29
CA MET A 628 -15.18 6.61 -2.59
C MET A 628 -15.66 5.72 -3.74
N VAL A 629 -15.68 4.40 -3.56
CA VAL A 629 -16.14 3.44 -4.58
C VAL A 629 -17.61 3.62 -4.95
N LEU A 630 -18.47 3.92 -3.97
CA LEU A 630 -19.89 4.18 -4.23
C LEU A 630 -20.09 5.52 -4.95
N SER A 631 -19.30 6.53 -4.57
CA SER A 631 -19.43 7.90 -5.09
C SER A 631 -18.94 8.07 -6.53
N LEU A 632 -17.97 7.25 -6.96
CA LEU A 632 -17.39 7.29 -8.32
C LEU A 632 -18.22 6.56 -9.39
N LYS A 633 -19.25 5.80 -9.00
CA LYS A 633 -20.09 5.08 -9.96
C LYS A 633 -21.18 6.00 -10.54
N GLY A 634 -21.16 6.20 -11.85
CA GLY A 634 -22.38 6.57 -12.61
C GLY A 634 -22.52 8.00 -13.12
N THR A 635 -21.49 8.61 -13.71
CA THR A 635 -21.62 9.89 -14.42
C THR A 635 -21.09 9.80 -15.85
N GLN A 636 -21.86 10.28 -16.84
CA GLN A 636 -21.55 10.19 -18.27
C GLN A 636 -21.05 11.51 -18.90
N ASP A 637 -21.37 12.66 -18.29
CA ASP A 637 -20.89 13.97 -18.76
C ASP A 637 -19.48 14.24 -18.21
N MET A 638 -18.52 14.53 -19.10
CA MET A 638 -17.11 14.74 -18.79
C MET A 638 -16.87 15.93 -17.86
N ASN A 639 -17.59 17.05 -18.04
CA ASN A 639 -17.39 18.24 -17.20
C ASN A 639 -18.03 18.07 -15.82
N LEU A 640 -19.19 17.39 -15.77
CA LEU A 640 -19.85 17.04 -14.51
C LEU A 640 -19.00 16.06 -13.71
N LEU A 641 -18.47 15.03 -14.38
CA LEU A 641 -17.53 14.08 -13.81
C LEU A 641 -16.28 14.79 -13.30
N ALA A 642 -15.65 15.65 -14.11
CA ALA A 642 -14.50 16.43 -13.69
C ALA A 642 -14.80 17.32 -12.47
N GLY A 643 -16.00 17.90 -12.40
CA GLY A 643 -16.48 18.65 -11.24
C GLY A 643 -16.58 17.79 -9.97
N HIS A 644 -17.17 16.59 -10.06
CA HIS A 644 -17.21 15.64 -8.93
C HIS A 644 -15.83 15.15 -8.51
N LEU A 645 -14.95 14.87 -9.47
CA LEU A 645 -13.57 14.47 -9.19
C LEU A 645 -12.80 15.60 -8.50
N ALA A 646 -12.95 16.85 -8.94
CA ALA A 646 -12.35 18.02 -8.31
C ALA A 646 -12.88 18.21 -6.87
N MET A 647 -14.18 18.00 -6.65
CA MET A 647 -14.79 18.04 -5.33
C MET A 647 -14.17 16.99 -4.39
N PHE A 648 -13.93 15.77 -4.86
CA PHE A 648 -13.28 14.73 -4.06
C PHE A 648 -11.80 15.02 -3.75
N LEU A 649 -11.11 15.77 -4.61
CA LEU A 649 -9.74 16.22 -4.38
C LEU A 649 -9.67 17.45 -3.43
N GLY A 650 -10.81 18.08 -3.12
CA GLY A 650 -10.89 19.28 -2.27
C GLY A 650 -10.76 20.61 -3.04
N ASP A 651 -10.67 20.57 -4.36
CA ASP A 651 -10.53 21.76 -5.22
C ASP A 651 -11.90 22.36 -5.57
N TYR A 652 -12.58 22.95 -4.58
CA TYR A 652 -13.97 23.40 -4.70
C TYR A 652 -14.21 24.54 -5.69
N ASN A 653 -13.22 25.40 -5.95
CA ASN A 653 -13.36 26.49 -6.91
C ASN A 653 -13.32 25.94 -8.35
N VAL A 654 -12.37 25.06 -8.63
CA VAL A 654 -12.28 24.35 -9.92
C VAL A 654 -13.54 23.50 -10.12
N ALA A 655 -13.99 22.80 -9.07
CA ALA A 655 -15.24 22.04 -9.12
C ALA A 655 -16.44 22.93 -9.48
N GLN A 656 -16.55 24.12 -8.87
CA GLN A 656 -17.61 25.08 -9.18
C GLN A 656 -17.56 25.52 -10.65
N ASP A 657 -16.39 25.90 -11.16
CA ASP A 657 -16.24 26.34 -12.56
C ASP A 657 -16.58 25.21 -13.54
N LEU A 658 -16.15 23.98 -13.24
CA LEU A 658 -16.47 22.79 -14.02
C LEU A 658 -17.96 22.47 -13.99
N TYR A 659 -18.61 22.53 -12.82
CA TYR A 659 -20.07 22.37 -12.71
C TYR A 659 -20.83 23.44 -13.48
N MET A 660 -20.37 24.70 -13.43
CA MET A 660 -20.97 25.78 -14.20
C MET A 660 -20.80 25.59 -15.72
N SER A 661 -19.73 24.93 -16.15
CA SER A 661 -19.50 24.55 -17.56
C SER A 661 -20.18 23.25 -17.99
N SER A 662 -20.84 22.55 -17.05
CA SER A 662 -21.46 21.24 -17.28
C SER A 662 -22.95 21.33 -17.62
N SER A 663 -23.55 20.19 -17.95
CA SER A 663 -25.00 20.08 -18.17
C SER A 663 -25.87 20.40 -16.93
N CYS A 664 -25.31 20.32 -15.71
CA CYS A 664 -26.03 20.46 -14.44
C CYS A 664 -25.36 21.48 -13.49
N PRO A 665 -25.58 22.80 -13.66
CA PRO A 665 -24.97 23.82 -12.81
C PRO A 665 -25.51 23.83 -11.35
N ILE A 666 -26.67 23.20 -11.10
CA ILE A 666 -27.27 23.08 -9.76
C ILE A 666 -26.35 22.32 -8.80
N ALA A 667 -25.55 21.37 -9.29
CA ALA A 667 -24.58 20.62 -8.49
C ALA A 667 -23.57 21.55 -7.77
N ALA A 668 -23.22 22.69 -8.37
CA ALA A 668 -22.36 23.68 -7.73
C ALA A 668 -23.00 24.31 -6.48
N LEU A 669 -24.31 24.56 -6.53
CA LEU A 669 -25.08 25.10 -5.42
C LEU A 669 -25.19 24.07 -4.29
N GLU A 670 -25.52 22.82 -4.63
CA GLU A 670 -25.60 21.73 -3.66
C GLU A 670 -24.27 21.51 -2.97
N MET A 671 -23.16 21.51 -3.73
CA MET A 671 -21.81 21.42 -3.18
C MET A 671 -21.55 22.56 -2.17
N ARG A 672 -21.82 23.82 -2.55
CA ARG A 672 -21.57 24.97 -1.65
C ARG A 672 -22.46 24.95 -0.42
N ARG A 673 -23.71 24.49 -0.54
CA ARG A 673 -24.64 24.27 0.58
C ARG A 673 -24.10 23.19 1.53
N ASN A 674 -23.65 22.05 1.01
CA ASN A 674 -23.10 20.96 1.80
C ASN A 674 -21.80 21.35 2.52
N LEU A 675 -20.99 22.23 1.91
CA LEU A 675 -19.79 22.81 2.54
C LEU A 675 -20.10 23.91 3.55
N LEU A 676 -21.37 24.25 3.78
CA LEU A 676 -21.84 25.33 4.67
C LEU A 676 -21.32 26.73 4.26
N ASN A 677 -20.95 26.91 2.99
CA ASN A 677 -20.52 28.21 2.45
C ASN A 677 -21.73 29.04 2.03
N TRP A 678 -22.53 29.45 3.03
CA TRP A 678 -23.88 30.01 2.87
C TRP A 678 -23.95 31.23 1.94
N ASP A 679 -23.01 32.17 2.01
CA ASP A 679 -23.01 33.36 1.16
C ASP A 679 -22.84 33.01 -0.32
N SER A 680 -21.89 32.11 -0.63
CA SER A 680 -21.68 31.61 -1.99
C SER A 680 -22.88 30.80 -2.49
N ALA A 681 -23.46 29.97 -1.61
CA ALA A 681 -24.65 29.17 -1.92
C ALA A 681 -25.86 30.06 -2.21
N LEU A 682 -26.08 31.13 -1.42
CA LEU A 682 -27.16 32.10 -1.65
C LEU A 682 -26.93 32.92 -2.93
N MET A 683 -25.70 33.30 -3.26
CA MET A 683 -25.39 33.97 -4.53
C MET A 683 -25.65 33.04 -5.73
N LEU A 684 -25.26 31.78 -5.64
CA LEU A 684 -25.55 30.77 -6.67
C LEU A 684 -27.05 30.49 -6.77
N ALA A 685 -27.77 30.41 -5.64
CA ALA A 685 -29.22 30.21 -5.59
C ALA A 685 -29.97 31.33 -6.30
N LYS A 686 -29.62 32.59 -6.04
CA LYS A 686 -30.19 33.74 -6.75
C LYS A 686 -30.01 33.67 -8.27
N ARG A 687 -28.93 33.05 -8.75
CA ARG A 687 -28.64 32.95 -10.19
C ARG A 687 -29.27 31.72 -10.84
N LEU A 688 -29.37 30.60 -10.12
CA LEU A 688 -29.70 29.29 -10.68
C LEU A 688 -31.06 28.76 -10.24
N ALA A 689 -31.46 28.98 -8.98
CA ALA A 689 -32.62 28.35 -8.34
C ALA A 689 -33.13 29.21 -7.16
N GLU A 690 -33.99 30.20 -7.46
CA GLU A 690 -34.54 31.11 -6.44
C GLU A 690 -35.46 30.39 -5.44
N ASP A 691 -36.09 29.29 -5.85
CA ASP A 691 -36.94 28.42 -5.03
C ASP A 691 -36.18 27.76 -3.86
N GLN A 692 -34.86 27.60 -3.97
CA GLN A 692 -34.02 27.00 -2.92
C GLN A 692 -33.63 28.00 -1.83
N ILE A 693 -33.81 29.31 -2.05
CA ILE A 693 -33.38 30.37 -1.12
C ILE A 693 -34.02 30.24 0.28
N PRO A 694 -35.34 29.96 0.42
CA PRO A 694 -35.96 29.84 1.74
C PRO A 694 -35.40 28.66 2.55
N PHE A 695 -35.08 27.55 1.88
CA PHE A 695 -34.51 26.36 2.52
C PHE A 695 -33.07 26.61 2.99
N ILE A 696 -32.23 27.21 2.14
CA ILE A 696 -30.85 27.58 2.48
C ILE A 696 -30.84 28.62 3.60
N SER A 697 -31.75 29.60 3.56
CA SER A 697 -31.85 30.66 4.57
C SER A 697 -32.20 30.10 5.95
N LYS A 698 -33.08 29.09 6.03
CA LYS A 698 -33.37 28.40 7.29
C LYS A 698 -32.14 27.68 7.85
N GLU A 699 -31.44 26.90 7.04
CA GLU A 699 -30.26 26.16 7.50
C GLU A 699 -29.14 27.12 7.95
N TYR A 700 -28.96 28.22 7.21
CA TYR A 700 -28.05 29.28 7.62
C TYR A 700 -28.48 29.93 8.94
N ALA A 701 -29.78 30.19 9.14
CA ALA A 701 -30.31 30.72 10.39
C ALA A 701 -30.06 29.79 11.59
N VAL A 702 -30.21 28.48 11.41
CA VAL A 702 -29.87 27.47 12.45
C VAL A 702 -28.39 27.52 12.81
N HIS A 703 -27.52 27.65 11.80
CA HIS A 703 -26.08 27.78 12.03
C HIS A 703 -25.72 29.08 12.79
N LEU A 704 -26.33 30.20 12.43
CA LEU A 704 -26.16 31.48 13.14
C LEU A 704 -26.71 31.43 14.57
N GLU A 705 -27.84 30.75 14.79
CA GLU A 705 -28.40 30.49 16.13
C GLU A 705 -27.40 29.72 17.01
N PHE A 706 -26.67 28.76 16.43
CA PHE A 706 -25.63 28.01 17.13
C PHE A 706 -24.39 28.86 17.48
N ILE A 707 -23.96 29.72 16.55
CA ILE A 707 -22.83 30.66 16.78
C ILE A 707 -23.20 31.72 17.83
N GLY A 708 -24.49 32.05 17.95
CA GLY A 708 -25.01 33.04 18.89
C GLY A 708 -25.30 34.42 18.26
N ASP A 709 -25.26 34.53 16.93
CA ASP A 709 -25.67 35.75 16.22
C ASP A 709 -27.19 35.76 16.00
N TYR A 710 -27.91 36.17 17.05
CA TYR A 710 -29.37 36.11 17.08
C TYR A 710 -30.05 37.12 16.16
N VAL A 711 -29.39 38.23 15.82
CA VAL A 711 -29.95 39.29 14.97
C VAL A 711 -30.04 38.82 13.54
N ASN A 712 -28.92 38.31 13.01
CA ASN A 712 -28.88 37.78 11.65
C ASN A 712 -29.68 36.48 11.55
N ALA A 713 -29.65 35.61 12.57
CA ALA A 713 -30.48 34.40 12.61
C ALA A 713 -31.98 34.73 12.48
N LEU A 714 -32.48 35.72 13.21
CA LEU A 714 -33.88 36.14 13.12
C LEU A 714 -34.24 36.61 11.70
N ALA A 715 -33.40 37.47 11.10
CA ALA A 715 -33.60 37.96 9.75
C ALA A 715 -33.62 36.83 8.70
N HIS A 716 -32.77 35.81 8.87
CA HIS A 716 -32.73 34.65 7.98
C HIS A 716 -33.88 33.66 8.20
N TYR A 717 -34.38 33.49 9.43
CA TYR A 717 -35.60 32.72 9.68
C TYR A 717 -36.84 33.40 9.07
N GLU A 718 -36.94 34.73 9.14
CA GLU A 718 -38.03 35.48 8.48
C GLU A 718 -37.94 35.40 6.95
N LYS A 719 -36.72 35.47 6.38
CA LYS A 719 -36.50 35.23 4.93
C LYS A 719 -36.72 33.78 4.51
N GLY A 720 -36.63 32.82 5.44
CA GLY A 720 -36.84 31.41 5.21
C GLY A 720 -38.31 30.98 5.08
N MET A 721 -39.25 31.92 5.26
CA MET A 721 -40.69 31.67 5.19
C MET A 721 -41.17 31.60 3.73
N THR A 722 -41.71 30.45 3.33
CA THR A 722 -42.20 30.21 1.96
C THR A 722 -43.63 30.71 1.76
N HIS A 723 -44.47 30.69 2.79
CA HIS A 723 -45.90 31.01 2.75
C HIS A 723 -46.73 30.09 1.84
N ASP A 724 -46.17 28.94 1.46
CA ASP A 724 -46.81 27.95 0.63
C ASP A 724 -47.38 26.81 1.47
N ALA A 725 -48.65 26.47 1.24
CA ALA A 725 -49.35 25.40 1.98
C ALA A 725 -48.70 24.01 1.82
N LYS A 726 -47.84 23.81 0.81
CA LYS A 726 -47.09 22.56 0.62
C LYS A 726 -45.90 22.40 1.58
N PHE A 727 -45.39 23.49 2.13
CA PHE A 727 -44.20 23.52 2.98
C PHE A 727 -44.52 24.01 4.40
N GLU A 728 -45.73 23.70 4.90
CA GLU A 728 -46.20 24.13 6.21
C GLU A 728 -45.27 23.67 7.35
N GLU A 729 -44.73 22.44 7.28
CA GLU A 729 -43.76 21.94 8.27
C GLU A 729 -42.44 22.75 8.29
N HIS A 730 -42.01 23.24 7.12
CA HIS A 730 -40.81 24.07 7.01
C HIS A 730 -41.07 25.46 7.58
N ASP A 731 -42.20 26.07 7.24
CA ASP A 731 -42.62 27.36 7.77
C ASP A 731 -42.84 27.29 9.28
N ASP A 732 -43.37 26.19 9.81
CA ASP A 732 -43.49 25.97 11.25
C ASP A 732 -42.12 25.89 11.94
N ALA A 733 -41.14 25.21 11.33
CA ALA A 733 -39.77 25.21 11.85
C ALA A 733 -39.15 26.62 11.84
N CYS A 734 -39.40 27.43 10.81
CA CYS A 734 -38.97 28.83 10.75
C CYS A 734 -39.68 29.67 11.83
N LYS A 735 -41.00 29.54 12.02
CA LYS A 735 -41.76 30.20 13.10
C LYS A 735 -41.22 29.82 14.48
N ALA A 736 -40.84 28.55 14.68
CA ALA A 736 -40.21 28.08 15.90
C ALA A 736 -38.87 28.78 16.15
N GLY A 737 -38.04 28.91 15.12
CA GLY A 737 -36.80 29.71 15.16
C GLY A 737 -37.06 31.17 15.52
N VAL A 738 -38.02 31.82 14.86
CA VAL A 738 -38.41 33.21 15.15
C VAL A 738 -38.88 33.38 16.59
N ALA A 739 -39.68 32.45 17.13
CA ALA A 739 -40.14 32.51 18.52
C ALA A 739 -38.97 32.44 19.51
N ARG A 740 -38.01 31.52 19.31
CA ARG A 740 -36.80 31.43 20.16
C ARG A 740 -35.96 32.69 20.08
N MET A 741 -35.70 33.19 18.87
CA MET A 741 -34.85 34.37 18.67
C MET A 741 -35.51 35.63 19.22
N SER A 742 -36.83 35.79 19.06
CA SER A 742 -37.59 36.92 19.62
C SER A 742 -37.48 36.98 21.14
N ILE A 743 -37.56 35.83 21.83
CA ILE A 743 -37.34 35.78 23.29
C ILE A 743 -35.90 36.17 23.63
N ARG A 744 -34.91 35.63 22.91
CA ARG A 744 -33.48 35.95 23.15
C ARG A 744 -33.14 37.42 22.92
N MET A 745 -33.82 38.07 21.98
CA MET A 745 -33.70 39.50 21.67
C MET A 745 -34.43 40.42 22.67
N GLY A 746 -35.18 39.85 23.62
CA GLY A 746 -35.87 40.59 24.69
C GLY A 746 -37.36 40.85 24.43
N ASP A 747 -37.90 40.52 23.26
CA ASP A 747 -39.32 40.63 22.93
C ASP A 747 -40.11 39.42 23.45
N ILE A 748 -40.11 39.28 24.77
CA ILE A 748 -40.67 38.14 25.49
C ILE A 748 -42.15 37.92 25.17
N ARG A 749 -42.95 38.99 25.09
CA ARG A 749 -44.40 38.90 24.84
C ARG A 749 -44.70 38.32 23.46
N ARG A 750 -43.99 38.78 22.42
CA ARG A 750 -44.15 38.31 21.03
C ARG A 750 -43.71 36.84 20.93
N GLY A 751 -42.53 36.53 21.46
CA GLY A 751 -41.99 35.17 21.40
C GLY A 751 -42.79 34.15 22.23
N ALA A 752 -43.27 34.52 23.42
CA ALA A 752 -44.11 33.65 24.25
C ALA A 752 -45.49 33.41 23.63
N ALA A 753 -46.12 34.44 23.04
CA ALA A 753 -47.39 34.28 22.32
C ALA A 753 -47.25 33.34 21.12
N GLN A 754 -46.19 33.49 20.33
CA GLN A 754 -45.89 32.61 19.20
C GLN A 754 -45.61 31.17 19.66
N ALA A 755 -44.85 30.98 20.73
CA ALA A 755 -44.58 29.65 21.30
C ALA A 755 -45.83 28.96 21.86
N ILE A 756 -46.79 29.72 22.41
CA ILE A 756 -48.06 29.20 22.91
C ILE A 756 -48.95 28.72 21.76
N GLN A 757 -49.04 29.51 20.69
CA GLN A 757 -49.85 29.20 19.50
C GLN A 757 -49.30 28.01 18.72
N HIS A 758 -47.98 27.81 18.74
CA HIS A 758 -47.35 26.71 18.03
C HIS A 758 -47.74 25.33 18.62
N PRO A 759 -48.01 24.32 17.78
CA PRO A 759 -48.30 22.96 18.25
C PRO A 759 -47.11 22.25 18.91
N SER A 760 -45.87 22.69 18.69
CA SER A 760 -44.67 21.95 19.09
C SER A 760 -44.47 21.99 20.61
N ARG A 761 -44.48 20.80 21.21
CA ARG A 761 -44.15 20.59 22.62
C ARG A 761 -42.69 20.94 22.91
N VAL A 762 -41.78 20.60 22.00
CA VAL A 762 -40.33 20.81 22.15
C VAL A 762 -40.02 22.31 22.18
N LEU A 763 -40.62 23.10 21.28
CA LEU A 763 -40.45 24.55 21.24
C LEU A 763 -40.86 25.20 22.58
N LYS A 764 -42.00 24.78 23.15
CA LYS A 764 -42.48 25.31 24.44
C LYS A 764 -41.48 25.06 25.58
N LYS A 765 -40.78 23.92 25.56
CA LYS A 765 -39.70 23.61 26.52
C LYS A 765 -38.45 24.46 26.29
N GLU A 766 -38.04 24.64 25.04
CA GLU A 766 -36.87 25.45 24.68
C GLU A 766 -37.10 26.92 25.05
N CYS A 767 -38.25 27.49 24.67
CA CYS A 767 -38.66 28.84 25.05
C CYS A 767 -38.79 28.98 26.57
N GLY A 768 -39.37 27.98 27.26
CA GLY A 768 -39.44 27.95 28.72
C GLY A 768 -38.07 27.96 29.40
N ALA A 769 -37.08 27.27 28.84
CA ALA A 769 -35.72 27.24 29.36
C ALA A 769 -34.98 28.58 29.14
N ILE A 770 -35.20 29.22 27.99
CA ILE A 770 -34.67 30.56 27.70
C ILE A 770 -35.29 31.58 28.68
N LEU A 771 -36.58 31.50 28.96
CA LEU A 771 -37.22 32.40 29.93
C LEU A 771 -36.78 32.14 31.38
N GLU A 772 -36.51 30.88 31.73
CA GLU A 772 -35.93 30.53 33.02
C GLU A 772 -34.52 31.12 33.20
N SER A 773 -33.69 31.12 32.15
CA SER A 773 -32.37 31.78 32.20
C SER A 773 -32.49 33.31 32.30
N MET A 774 -33.53 33.89 31.70
CA MET A 774 -33.88 35.31 31.83
C MET A 774 -34.63 35.66 33.13
N LYS A 775 -34.82 34.69 34.05
CA LYS A 775 -35.52 34.83 35.34
C LYS A 775 -37.01 35.19 35.25
N GLN A 776 -37.66 35.01 34.10
CA GLN A 776 -39.10 35.20 33.93
C GLN A 776 -39.86 33.91 34.26
N PHE A 777 -39.94 33.60 35.55
CA PHE A 777 -40.43 32.30 36.03
C PHE A 777 -41.93 32.06 35.82
N SER A 778 -42.76 33.10 35.85
CA SER A 778 -44.22 32.99 35.66
C SER A 778 -44.58 32.56 34.24
N GLU A 779 -44.00 33.20 33.24
CA GLU A 779 -44.21 32.90 31.82
C GLU A 779 -43.53 31.59 31.41
N ALA A 780 -42.35 31.28 31.98
CA ALA A 780 -41.68 29.99 31.81
C ALA A 780 -42.54 28.82 32.34
N ALA A 781 -43.14 28.96 33.54
CA ALA A 781 -44.00 27.93 34.12
C ALA A 781 -45.25 27.68 33.28
N GLN A 782 -45.88 28.73 32.74
CA GLN A 782 -47.03 28.62 31.84
C GLN A 782 -46.69 27.90 30.53
N LEU A 783 -45.50 28.13 29.97
CA LEU A 783 -45.04 27.42 28.78
C LEU A 783 -44.76 25.95 29.05
N TYR A 784 -44.16 25.61 30.19
CA TYR A 784 -43.98 24.21 30.59
C TYR A 784 -45.30 23.50 30.87
N GLU A 785 -46.28 24.18 31.46
CA GLU A 785 -47.63 23.68 31.70
C GLU A 785 -48.36 23.38 30.37
N LYS A 786 -48.38 24.34 29.44
CA LYS A 786 -48.93 24.15 28.10
C LYS A 786 -48.14 23.14 27.25
N GLY A 787 -46.87 22.93 27.58
CA GLY A 787 -46.01 21.89 27.01
C GLY A 787 -46.14 20.54 27.71
N GLN A 788 -47.07 20.37 28.68
CA GLN A 788 -47.25 19.12 29.44
C GLN A 788 -45.96 18.62 30.12
N TYR A 789 -45.06 19.52 30.48
CA TYR A 789 -43.85 19.21 31.25
C TYR A 789 -44.08 19.54 32.72
N TYR A 790 -44.94 18.74 33.36
CA TYR A 790 -45.47 19.01 34.69
C TYR A 790 -44.38 19.03 35.78
N ASP A 791 -43.38 18.15 35.74
CA ASP A 791 -42.25 18.17 36.69
C ASP A 791 -41.47 19.49 36.64
N LYS A 792 -41.19 19.98 35.43
CA LYS A 792 -40.48 21.25 35.25
C LYS A 792 -41.37 22.42 35.64
N ALA A 793 -42.64 22.41 35.23
CA ALA A 793 -43.61 23.43 35.62
C ALA A 793 -43.75 23.51 37.15
N ALA A 794 -43.89 22.38 37.85
CA ALA A 794 -44.00 22.30 39.30
C ALA A 794 -42.73 22.83 39.99
N SER A 795 -41.53 22.49 39.51
CA SER A 795 -40.29 23.02 40.09
C SER A 795 -40.14 24.54 39.91
N VAL A 796 -40.56 25.10 38.78
CA VAL A 796 -40.59 26.55 38.55
C VAL A 796 -41.69 27.23 39.36
N TYR A 797 -42.86 26.60 39.53
CA TYR A 797 -43.93 27.11 40.40
C TYR A 797 -43.56 27.09 41.89
N ILE A 798 -42.77 26.11 42.35
CA ILE A 798 -42.18 26.09 43.70
C ILE A 798 -41.26 27.31 43.90
N ARG A 799 -40.43 27.64 42.91
CA ARG A 799 -39.60 28.87 42.95
C ARG A 799 -40.45 30.15 42.99
N CYS A 800 -41.62 30.13 42.34
CA CYS A 800 -42.62 31.21 42.41
C CYS A 800 -43.47 31.19 43.70
N LYS A 801 -43.25 30.23 44.61
CA LYS A 801 -44.06 30.00 45.84
C LYS A 801 -45.55 29.78 45.58
N ASN A 802 -45.94 29.33 44.39
CA ASN A 802 -47.34 29.08 44.03
C ASN A 802 -47.74 27.63 44.35
N TRP A 803 -47.95 27.33 45.62
CA TRP A 803 -48.22 25.97 46.11
C TRP A 803 -49.59 25.40 45.70
N ALA A 804 -50.56 26.25 45.39
CA ALA A 804 -51.88 25.84 44.91
C ALA A 804 -51.77 25.15 43.54
N LYS A 805 -51.12 25.83 42.58
CA LYS A 805 -50.85 25.24 41.26
C LYS A 805 -49.94 24.03 41.31
N VAL A 806 -49.00 23.97 42.26
CA VAL A 806 -48.17 22.78 42.47
C VAL A 806 -49.04 21.59 42.88
N GLY A 807 -49.98 21.80 43.81
CA GLY A 807 -50.96 20.79 44.24
C GLY A 807 -51.78 20.21 43.08
N ASP A 808 -52.29 21.07 42.19
CA ASP A 808 -53.03 20.65 40.99
C ASP A 808 -52.18 19.79 40.03
N LEU A 809 -50.88 20.03 40.01
CA LEU A 809 -49.92 19.33 39.14
C LEU A 809 -49.42 18.01 39.74
N LEU A 810 -49.48 17.82 41.08
CA LEU A 810 -48.91 16.64 41.76
C LEU A 810 -49.36 15.28 41.21
N PRO A 811 -50.63 15.06 40.80
CA PRO A 811 -51.04 13.77 40.22
C PRO A 811 -50.27 13.39 38.95
N HIS A 812 -49.73 14.39 38.24
CA HIS A 812 -48.99 14.22 36.99
C HIS A 812 -47.47 14.33 37.19
N VAL A 813 -47.01 14.63 38.41
CA VAL A 813 -45.60 14.79 38.76
C VAL A 813 -45.06 13.47 39.26
N SER A 814 -44.02 12.96 38.61
CA SER A 814 -43.39 11.68 38.99
C SER A 814 -42.20 11.87 39.93
N SER A 815 -41.69 13.10 40.06
CA SER A 815 -40.42 13.33 40.78
C SER A 815 -40.56 13.35 42.31
N PRO A 816 -39.85 12.45 43.04
CA PRO A 816 -39.91 12.38 44.51
C PRO A 816 -39.43 13.65 45.22
N LYS A 817 -38.47 14.38 44.62
CA LYS A 817 -37.92 15.61 45.20
C LYS A 817 -38.96 16.73 45.30
N ILE A 818 -39.87 16.82 44.32
CA ILE A 818 -40.95 17.80 44.32
C ILE A 818 -41.99 17.42 45.36
N HIS A 819 -42.35 16.13 45.43
CA HIS A 819 -43.24 15.60 46.48
C HIS A 819 -42.68 15.84 47.88
N LEU A 820 -41.38 15.67 48.10
CA LEU A 820 -40.72 15.93 49.40
C LEU A 820 -40.70 17.41 49.77
N GLN A 821 -40.45 18.32 48.82
CA GLN A 821 -40.52 19.76 49.06
C GLN A 821 -41.95 20.21 49.37
N TYR A 822 -42.94 19.61 48.69
CA TYR A 822 -44.35 19.83 48.99
C TYR A 822 -44.75 19.25 50.35
N ALA A 823 -44.30 18.04 50.70
CA ALA A 823 -44.57 17.37 51.97
C ALA A 823 -44.06 18.19 53.16
N LYS A 824 -42.83 18.70 53.08
CA LYS A 824 -42.25 19.59 54.10
C LYS A 824 -43.03 20.89 54.26
N ALA A 825 -43.49 21.48 53.15
CA ALA A 825 -44.34 22.67 53.20
C ALA A 825 -45.69 22.37 53.87
N LYS A 826 -46.29 21.20 53.61
CA LYS A 826 -47.55 20.78 54.21
C LYS A 826 -47.44 20.32 55.66
N GLU A 827 -46.31 19.74 56.06
CA GLU A 827 -46.00 19.44 57.46
C GLU A 827 -45.83 20.72 58.27
N ALA A 828 -45.17 21.74 57.70
CA ALA A 828 -45.08 23.08 58.31
C ALA A 828 -46.45 23.78 58.41
N ASP A 829 -47.37 23.54 57.46
CA ASP A 829 -48.76 23.99 57.50
C ASP A 829 -49.65 23.18 58.50
N GLY A 830 -49.11 22.14 59.15
CA GLY A 830 -49.83 21.30 60.13
C GLY A 830 -50.77 20.24 59.52
N LYS A 831 -50.69 19.99 58.21
CA LYS A 831 -51.56 19.02 57.51
C LYS A 831 -50.88 17.65 57.37
N TYR A 832 -50.79 16.92 58.48
CA TYR A 832 -50.03 15.66 58.54
C TYR A 832 -50.52 14.54 57.61
N LYS A 833 -51.81 14.50 57.25
CA LYS A 833 -52.36 13.50 56.31
C LYS A 833 -51.92 13.75 54.87
N GLU A 834 -52.00 15.00 54.40
CA GLU A 834 -51.51 15.40 53.07
C GLU A 834 -49.97 15.27 53.01
N ALA A 835 -49.28 15.57 54.12
CA ALA A 835 -47.83 15.38 54.24
C ALA A 835 -47.43 13.90 54.20
N ALA A 836 -48.14 13.00 54.89
CA ALA A 836 -47.86 11.56 54.87
C ALA A 836 -48.03 10.97 53.46
N GLN A 837 -49.09 11.34 52.73
CA GLN A 837 -49.29 10.93 51.33
C GLN A 837 -48.21 11.52 50.40
N ALA A 838 -47.78 12.75 50.66
CA ALA A 838 -46.69 13.37 49.91
C ALA A 838 -45.32 12.74 50.23
N TYR A 839 -45.07 12.30 51.47
CA TYR A 839 -43.86 11.56 51.83
C TYR A 839 -43.87 10.13 51.29
N GLU A 840 -45.03 9.48 51.27
CA GLU A 840 -45.24 8.15 50.66
C GLU A 840 -45.00 8.19 49.15
N SER A 841 -45.57 9.18 48.45
CA SER A 841 -45.26 9.41 47.03
C SER A 841 -43.80 9.84 46.79
N ALA A 842 -43.15 10.46 47.77
CA ALA A 842 -41.72 10.74 47.74
C ALA A 842 -40.83 9.53 48.11
N LYS A 843 -41.42 8.39 48.51
CA LYS A 843 -40.73 7.18 49.00
C LYS A 843 -39.79 7.46 50.19
N ASP A 844 -40.09 8.49 50.98
CA ASP A 844 -39.36 8.81 52.20
C ASP A 844 -40.00 8.06 53.38
N TRP A 845 -39.75 6.76 53.42
CA TRP A 845 -40.42 5.83 54.33
C TRP A 845 -40.12 6.12 55.79
N ASP A 846 -38.93 6.62 56.11
CA ASP A 846 -38.55 6.92 57.49
C ASP A 846 -39.37 8.08 58.05
N ASN A 847 -39.59 9.12 57.25
CA ASN A 847 -40.48 10.22 57.62
C ASN A 847 -41.95 9.80 57.64
N VAL A 848 -42.37 8.89 56.75
CA VAL A 848 -43.71 8.29 56.81
C VAL A 848 -43.89 7.50 58.11
N ILE A 849 -42.96 6.60 58.45
CA ILE A 849 -42.98 5.78 59.66
C ILE A 849 -42.94 6.67 60.90
N ARG A 850 -42.13 7.73 60.91
CA ARG A 850 -42.09 8.73 61.99
C ARG A 850 -43.43 9.42 62.17
N VAL A 851 -44.00 9.95 61.09
CA VAL A 851 -45.30 10.65 61.15
C VAL A 851 -46.43 9.66 61.53
N LEU A 852 -46.34 8.39 61.10
CA LEU A 852 -47.30 7.33 61.44
C LEU A 852 -47.22 6.89 62.91
N LEU A 853 -46.00 6.76 63.47
CA LEU A 853 -45.78 6.32 64.85
C LEU A 853 -45.97 7.47 65.86
N ASP A 854 -45.49 8.69 65.55
CA ASP A 854 -45.49 9.81 66.51
C ASP A 854 -46.75 10.68 66.46
N HIS A 855 -47.33 10.90 65.26
CA HIS A 855 -48.43 11.85 65.07
C HIS A 855 -49.77 11.21 64.70
N LEU A 856 -49.76 10.07 63.99
CA LEU A 856 -50.98 9.38 63.54
C LEU A 856 -51.30 8.09 64.34
N ASN A 857 -50.42 7.64 65.23
CA ASN A 857 -50.60 6.49 66.13
C ASN A 857 -51.06 5.18 65.42
N ASN A 858 -50.49 4.87 64.25
CA ASN A 858 -50.90 3.72 63.44
C ASN A 858 -49.74 2.73 63.22
N PRO A 859 -49.53 1.74 64.12
CA PRO A 859 -48.36 0.85 64.09
C PRO A 859 -48.47 -0.25 63.02
N GLU A 860 -49.67 -0.64 62.61
CA GLU A 860 -49.87 -1.71 61.62
C GLU A 860 -49.36 -1.30 60.24
N ASP A 861 -49.70 -0.08 59.82
CA ASP A 861 -49.20 0.48 58.56
C ASP A 861 -47.68 0.71 58.62
N ALA A 862 -47.13 1.11 59.77
CA ALA A 862 -45.69 1.26 59.94
C ALA A 862 -44.94 -0.08 59.84
N VAL A 863 -45.48 -1.16 60.41
CA VAL A 863 -44.91 -2.51 60.31
C VAL A 863 -44.99 -3.05 58.89
N ARG A 864 -46.11 -2.82 58.18
CA ARG A 864 -46.23 -3.19 56.77
C ARG A 864 -45.17 -2.48 55.94
N ILE A 865 -45.02 -1.16 56.10
CA ILE A 865 -44.04 -0.36 55.38
C ILE A 865 -42.62 -0.85 55.70
N VAL A 866 -42.26 -1.12 56.95
CA VAL A 866 -40.92 -1.62 57.31
C VAL A 866 -40.62 -2.99 56.69
N LYS A 867 -41.59 -3.91 56.68
CA LYS A 867 -41.41 -5.23 56.05
C LYS A 867 -41.27 -5.14 54.53
N GLU A 868 -41.99 -4.22 53.90
CA GLU A 868 -41.93 -3.98 52.46
C GLU A 868 -40.66 -3.21 52.04
N THR A 869 -40.15 -2.32 52.90
CA THR A 869 -39.04 -1.40 52.56
C THR A 869 -37.69 -1.81 53.12
N GLN A 870 -37.67 -2.70 54.13
CA GLN A 870 -36.46 -3.14 54.84
C GLN A 870 -35.59 -1.97 55.35
N SER A 871 -36.21 -0.84 55.73
CA SER A 871 -35.46 0.29 56.30
C SER A 871 -34.86 -0.07 57.65
N ILE A 872 -33.54 0.14 57.80
CA ILE A 872 -32.77 -0.15 59.03
C ILE A 872 -33.26 0.73 60.19
N ASP A 873 -33.41 2.03 59.95
CA ASP A 873 -33.82 2.98 60.99
C ASP A 873 -35.32 2.85 61.29
N GLY A 874 -36.13 2.57 60.27
CA GLY A 874 -37.54 2.19 60.43
C GLY A 874 -37.71 0.92 61.28
N ALA A 875 -36.90 -0.11 61.01
CA ALA A 875 -36.88 -1.36 61.78
C ALA A 875 -36.44 -1.14 63.23
N LYS A 876 -35.49 -0.24 63.51
CA LYS A 876 -35.13 0.15 64.89
C LYS A 876 -36.25 0.87 65.62
N MET A 877 -36.95 1.78 64.95
CA MET A 877 -38.11 2.48 65.53
C MET A 877 -39.23 1.50 65.88
N VAL A 878 -39.47 0.52 65.00
CA VAL A 878 -40.44 -0.56 65.20
C VAL A 878 -39.97 -1.56 66.28
N ALA A 879 -38.70 -1.95 66.30
CA ALA A 879 -38.12 -2.84 67.32
C ALA A 879 -38.20 -2.20 68.72
N ARG A 880 -37.88 -0.91 68.86
CA ARG A 880 -38.05 -0.16 70.12
C ARG A 880 -39.51 -0.03 70.53
N PHE A 881 -40.44 -0.06 69.58
CA PHE A 881 -41.86 -0.10 69.88
C PHE A 881 -42.29 -1.48 70.38
N PHE A 882 -41.84 -2.58 69.76
CA PHE A 882 -42.14 -3.95 70.22
C PHE A 882 -41.44 -4.34 71.53
N LEU A 883 -40.24 -3.82 71.79
CA LEU A 883 -39.58 -3.95 73.10
C LEU A 883 -40.41 -3.29 74.22
N ARG A 884 -41.08 -2.16 73.94
CA ARG A 884 -42.03 -1.55 74.88
C ARG A 884 -43.29 -2.40 75.11
N LEU A 885 -43.57 -3.36 74.22
CA LEU A 885 -44.72 -4.27 74.27
C LEU A 885 -44.36 -5.69 74.77
N ASN A 886 -43.10 -5.96 75.14
CA ASN A 886 -42.59 -7.26 75.61
C ASN A 886 -42.66 -8.44 74.60
N ASP A 887 -42.72 -8.19 73.28
CA ASP A 887 -42.65 -9.25 72.26
C ASP A 887 -41.20 -9.44 71.76
N TYR A 888 -40.48 -10.37 72.40
CA TYR A 888 -39.06 -10.63 72.13
C TYR A 888 -38.81 -11.33 70.80
N GLY A 889 -39.73 -12.18 70.32
CA GLY A 889 -39.55 -12.90 69.05
C GLY A 889 -39.64 -11.95 67.86
N SER A 890 -40.64 -11.06 67.85
CA SER A 890 -40.77 -10.01 66.84
C SER A 890 -39.66 -8.96 66.98
N ALA A 891 -39.24 -8.64 68.21
CA ALA A 891 -38.14 -7.71 68.44
C ALA A 891 -36.80 -8.27 67.93
N ILE A 892 -36.47 -9.55 68.17
CA ILE A 892 -35.27 -10.19 67.61
C ILE A 892 -35.32 -10.16 66.07
N ASN A 893 -36.48 -10.46 65.47
CA ASN A 893 -36.64 -10.39 64.01
C ASN A 893 -36.36 -8.97 63.47
N PHE A 894 -36.96 -7.92 64.06
CA PHE A 894 -36.71 -6.54 63.62
C PHE A 894 -35.32 -6.01 63.99
N LEU A 895 -34.69 -6.53 65.05
CA LEU A 895 -33.31 -6.20 65.41
C LEU A 895 -32.29 -6.82 64.45
N VAL A 896 -32.50 -8.08 64.05
CA VAL A 896 -31.72 -8.73 62.99
C VAL A 896 -31.93 -8.02 61.65
N LEU A 897 -33.17 -7.68 61.29
CA LEU A 897 -33.47 -6.85 60.12
C LEU A 897 -32.80 -5.46 60.18
N SER A 898 -32.50 -4.95 61.37
CA SER A 898 -31.79 -3.69 61.58
C SER A 898 -30.26 -3.82 61.68
N GLN A 899 -29.71 -5.02 61.43
CA GLN A 899 -28.28 -5.36 61.50
C GLN A 899 -27.65 -5.21 62.90
N CYS A 900 -28.46 -5.28 63.97
CA CYS A 900 -28.00 -5.27 65.36
C CYS A 900 -27.87 -6.70 65.89
N ASN A 901 -26.96 -7.48 65.31
CA ASN A 901 -26.80 -8.92 65.57
C ASN A 901 -26.35 -9.21 67.01
N ASP A 902 -25.50 -8.36 67.61
CA ASP A 902 -25.03 -8.55 68.99
C ASP A 902 -26.16 -8.45 70.02
N GLU A 903 -27.04 -7.46 69.87
CA GLU A 903 -28.21 -7.28 70.73
C GLU A 903 -29.21 -8.43 70.51
N ALA A 904 -29.40 -8.85 69.25
CA ALA A 904 -30.25 -9.98 68.90
C ALA A 904 -29.71 -11.33 69.41
N PHE A 905 -28.39 -11.57 69.36
CA PHE A 905 -27.72 -12.76 69.87
C PHE A 905 -27.83 -12.86 71.39
N GLN A 906 -27.57 -11.76 72.10
CA GLN A 906 -27.70 -11.72 73.56
C GLN A 906 -29.15 -11.98 73.99
N LEU A 907 -30.12 -11.38 73.29
CA LEU A 907 -31.54 -11.64 73.51
C LEU A 907 -31.91 -13.11 73.22
N ALA A 908 -31.40 -13.69 72.13
CA ALA A 908 -31.66 -15.08 71.76
C ALA A 908 -31.02 -16.08 72.75
N GLN A 909 -29.81 -15.80 73.25
CA GLN A 909 -29.11 -16.63 74.22
C GLN A 909 -29.79 -16.60 75.60
N GLN A 910 -30.21 -15.42 76.06
CA GLN A 910 -30.88 -15.26 77.35
C GLN A 910 -32.25 -15.96 77.39
N HIS A 911 -32.96 -15.99 76.26
CA HIS A 911 -34.31 -16.56 76.17
C HIS A 911 -34.37 -17.95 75.51
N GLY A 912 -33.23 -18.55 75.16
CA GLY A 912 -33.15 -19.89 74.58
C GLY A 912 -33.74 -20.01 73.17
N GLN A 913 -33.79 -18.92 72.41
CA GLN A 913 -34.36 -18.85 71.06
C GLN A 913 -33.26 -18.85 69.96
N MET A 914 -32.20 -19.63 70.18
CA MET A 914 -31.04 -19.68 69.29
C MET A 914 -31.34 -20.32 67.93
N GLU A 915 -32.31 -21.23 67.87
CA GLU A 915 -32.78 -21.82 66.60
C GLU A 915 -33.50 -20.77 65.73
N VAL A 916 -34.35 -19.93 66.35
CA VAL A 916 -35.03 -18.82 65.67
C VAL A 916 -34.02 -17.78 65.19
N TYR A 917 -32.98 -17.51 65.99
CA TYR A 917 -31.88 -16.64 65.59
C TYR A 917 -31.07 -17.24 64.42
N ALA A 918 -30.70 -18.52 64.49
CA ALA A 918 -29.94 -19.22 63.45
C ALA A 918 -30.70 -19.35 62.11
N ASP A 919 -32.03 -19.47 62.16
CA ASP A 919 -32.89 -19.51 60.98
C ASP A 919 -33.07 -18.11 60.35
N ILE A 920 -33.17 -17.06 61.18
CA ILE A 920 -33.43 -15.67 60.71
C ILE A 920 -32.16 -15.01 60.15
N ILE A 921 -30.98 -15.26 60.73
CA ILE A 921 -29.70 -14.68 60.26
C ILE A 921 -29.41 -15.01 58.78
N GLY A 922 -29.89 -16.16 58.29
CA GLY A 922 -29.71 -16.52 56.87
C GLY A 922 -28.24 -16.50 56.42
N PRO A 923 -27.95 -16.27 55.11
CA PRO A 923 -26.61 -16.20 54.53
C PRO A 923 -25.89 -14.83 54.69
N GLU A 924 -26.51 -13.83 55.34
CA GLU A 924 -25.96 -12.47 55.47
C GLU A 924 -25.11 -12.24 56.73
N ALA A 925 -24.81 -13.29 57.49
CA ALA A 925 -24.04 -13.19 58.74
C ALA A 925 -22.52 -13.06 58.52
N THR A 926 -21.85 -12.50 59.52
CA THR A 926 -20.39 -12.50 59.59
C THR A 926 -19.84 -13.90 59.92
N GLN A 927 -18.59 -14.16 59.54
CA GLN A 927 -17.92 -15.44 59.87
C GLN A 927 -17.84 -15.69 61.38
N GLU A 928 -17.76 -14.63 62.18
CA GLU A 928 -17.74 -14.68 63.65
C GLU A 928 -19.11 -15.09 64.22
N ASP A 929 -20.20 -14.61 63.62
CA ASP A 929 -21.57 -15.01 63.98
C ASP A 929 -21.76 -16.51 63.74
N TYR A 930 -21.38 -17.02 62.56
CA TYR A 930 -21.45 -18.45 62.29
C TYR A 930 -20.54 -19.28 63.19
N GLN A 931 -19.39 -18.73 63.60
CA GLN A 931 -18.47 -19.43 64.49
C GLN A 931 -19.04 -19.54 65.89
N SER A 932 -19.68 -18.49 66.41
CA SER A 932 -20.36 -18.52 67.71
C SER A 932 -21.55 -19.50 67.71
N ILE A 933 -22.31 -19.55 66.61
CA ILE A 933 -23.39 -20.53 66.38
C ILE A 933 -22.83 -21.96 66.29
N ALA A 934 -21.72 -22.16 65.56
CA ALA A 934 -21.08 -23.47 65.41
C ALA A 934 -20.52 -24.00 66.74
N LEU A 935 -19.89 -23.15 67.55
CA LEU A 935 -19.40 -23.49 68.89
C LEU A 935 -20.54 -23.84 69.85
N TYR A 936 -21.68 -23.16 69.73
CA TYR A 936 -22.89 -23.49 70.49
C TYR A 936 -23.39 -24.91 70.15
N PHE A 937 -23.55 -25.22 68.85
CA PHE A 937 -23.98 -26.55 68.41
C PHE A 937 -22.94 -27.66 68.63
N GLU A 938 -21.64 -27.32 68.66
CA GLU A 938 -20.57 -28.22 69.10
C GLU A 938 -20.74 -28.59 70.58
N GLY A 939 -21.10 -27.61 71.43
CA GLY A 939 -21.44 -27.83 72.83
C GLY A 939 -22.66 -28.73 73.04
N GLU A 940 -23.66 -28.64 72.16
CA GLU A 940 -24.86 -29.50 72.16
C GLU A 940 -24.66 -30.88 71.52
N LYS A 941 -23.46 -31.18 70.97
CA LYS A 941 -23.13 -32.44 70.26
C LYS A 941 -23.95 -32.71 68.98
N LYS A 942 -24.56 -31.69 68.37
CA LYS A 942 -25.26 -31.80 67.08
C LYS A 942 -24.26 -31.69 65.91
N HIS A 943 -23.58 -32.80 65.58
CA HIS A 943 -22.46 -32.80 64.62
C HIS A 943 -22.81 -32.35 63.20
N LEU A 944 -24.02 -32.64 62.70
CA LEU A 944 -24.46 -32.22 61.36
C LEU A 944 -24.65 -30.69 61.27
N GLN A 945 -25.30 -30.08 62.27
CA GLN A 945 -25.52 -28.63 62.32
C GLN A 945 -24.20 -27.89 62.60
N ALA A 946 -23.38 -28.40 63.53
CA ALA A 946 -22.04 -27.87 63.77
C ALA A 946 -21.17 -27.92 62.49
N GLY A 947 -21.18 -29.04 61.76
CA GLY A 947 -20.47 -29.18 60.49
C GLY A 947 -20.93 -28.17 59.43
N LYS A 948 -22.26 -27.95 59.30
CA LYS A 948 -22.85 -26.96 58.39
C LYS A 948 -22.39 -25.54 58.70
N PHE A 949 -22.41 -25.13 59.96
CA PHE A 949 -21.99 -23.79 60.34
C PHE A 949 -20.45 -23.64 60.28
N PHE A 950 -19.66 -24.67 60.62
CA PHE A 950 -18.20 -24.64 60.41
C PHE A 950 -17.79 -24.58 58.93
N GLN A 951 -18.56 -25.20 58.03
CA GLN A 951 -18.38 -25.04 56.59
C GLN A 951 -18.63 -23.57 56.18
N LYS A 952 -19.73 -22.97 56.66
CA LYS A 952 -20.04 -21.55 56.42
C LYS A 952 -19.00 -20.58 57.03
N CYS A 953 -18.33 -20.98 58.11
CA CYS A 953 -17.21 -20.23 58.71
C CYS A 953 -15.89 -20.31 57.93
N GLY A 954 -15.80 -21.16 56.90
CA GLY A 954 -14.55 -21.43 56.18
C GLY A 954 -13.56 -22.34 56.93
N GLN A 955 -13.96 -22.96 58.05
CA GLN A 955 -13.13 -23.93 58.79
C GLN A 955 -13.33 -25.35 58.26
N TYR A 956 -12.88 -25.59 57.02
CA TYR A 956 -13.14 -26.83 56.29
C TYR A 956 -12.55 -28.09 56.96
N SER A 957 -11.40 -27.98 57.63
CA SER A 957 -10.76 -29.12 58.31
C SER A 957 -11.54 -29.60 59.54
N ARG A 958 -12.24 -28.71 60.25
CA ARG A 958 -13.12 -29.06 61.36
C ARG A 958 -14.47 -29.54 60.85
N ALA A 959 -15.03 -28.86 59.85
CA ALA A 959 -16.27 -29.27 59.21
C ALA A 959 -16.18 -30.71 58.68
N LEU A 960 -15.12 -31.05 57.94
CA LEU A 960 -14.90 -32.37 57.39
C LEU A 960 -14.75 -33.44 58.48
N LYS A 961 -14.04 -33.14 59.59
CA LYS A 961 -13.97 -34.05 60.74
C LYS A 961 -15.32 -34.30 61.41
N HIS A 962 -16.22 -33.31 61.42
CA HIS A 962 -17.56 -33.48 61.96
C HIS A 962 -18.47 -34.26 61.00
N PHE A 963 -18.36 -34.02 59.69
CA PHE A 963 -19.10 -34.80 58.69
C PHE A 963 -18.68 -36.27 58.64
N LEU A 964 -17.39 -36.59 58.82
CA LEU A 964 -16.89 -37.97 58.89
C LEU A 964 -17.24 -38.71 60.19
N LYS A 965 -17.67 -38.00 61.24
CA LYS A 965 -18.04 -38.59 62.54
C LYS A 965 -19.54 -38.87 62.68
N CYS A 966 -20.35 -38.54 61.67
CA CYS A 966 -21.80 -38.75 61.73
C CYS A 966 -22.17 -40.26 61.74
N PRO A 967 -23.18 -40.69 62.52
CA PRO A 967 -23.68 -42.07 62.49
C PRO A 967 -24.46 -42.42 61.21
N SER A 968 -24.48 -43.71 60.87
CA SER A 968 -24.84 -44.30 59.55
C SER A 968 -26.23 -44.04 58.96
N ILE A 969 -27.10 -43.26 59.61
CA ILE A 969 -28.44 -42.93 59.11
C ILE A 969 -28.43 -41.65 58.27
N GLU A 970 -27.46 -40.75 58.48
CA GLU A 970 -27.33 -39.46 57.78
C GLU A 970 -26.19 -39.45 56.73
N ASP A 971 -25.57 -40.61 56.48
CA ASP A 971 -24.34 -40.76 55.67
C ASP A 971 -24.43 -40.18 54.26
N ASN A 972 -25.57 -40.29 53.58
CA ASN A 972 -25.69 -39.77 52.21
C ASN A 972 -25.56 -38.24 52.17
N LEU A 973 -26.23 -37.55 53.09
CA LEU A 973 -26.21 -36.08 53.13
C LEU A 973 -24.91 -35.56 53.74
N ALA A 974 -24.35 -36.27 54.74
CA ALA A 974 -23.06 -35.94 55.34
C ALA A 974 -21.90 -36.12 54.34
N VAL A 975 -21.93 -37.15 53.49
CA VAL A 975 -20.90 -37.40 52.45
C VAL A 975 -21.03 -36.40 51.31
N GLU A 976 -22.24 -36.03 50.88
CA GLU A 976 -22.42 -34.96 49.88
C GLU A 976 -21.89 -33.62 50.39
N MET A 977 -22.21 -33.26 51.64
CA MET A 977 -21.67 -32.05 52.27
C MET A 977 -20.15 -32.13 52.47
N ALA A 978 -19.59 -33.30 52.78
CA ALA A 978 -18.15 -33.49 52.83
C ALA A 978 -17.48 -33.27 51.46
N ILE A 979 -18.08 -33.77 50.37
CA ILE A 979 -17.59 -33.54 49.00
C ILE A 979 -17.64 -32.05 48.65
N GLU A 980 -18.73 -31.35 49.00
CA GLU A 980 -18.83 -29.91 48.81
C GLU A 980 -17.79 -29.13 49.63
N THR A 981 -17.51 -29.56 50.87
CA THR A 981 -16.48 -28.92 51.70
C THR A 981 -15.09 -29.05 51.10
N VAL A 982 -14.76 -30.21 50.52
CA VAL A 982 -13.47 -30.44 49.85
C VAL A 982 -13.41 -29.69 48.53
N GLY A 983 -14.51 -29.66 47.77
CA GLY A 983 -14.62 -28.86 46.55
C GLY A 983 -14.43 -27.36 46.78
N GLN A 984 -14.92 -26.84 47.90
CA GLN A 984 -14.73 -25.45 48.32
C GLN A 984 -13.32 -25.18 48.88
N ALA A 985 -12.75 -26.13 49.63
CA ALA A 985 -11.42 -26.00 50.23
C ALA A 985 -10.27 -26.11 49.20
N LYS A 986 -10.42 -26.97 48.18
CA LYS A 986 -9.39 -27.31 47.17
C LYS A 986 -8.04 -27.75 47.76
N ASP A 987 -8.01 -28.17 49.02
CA ASP A 987 -6.80 -28.64 49.69
C ASP A 987 -6.52 -30.10 49.35
N LEU A 988 -5.30 -30.38 48.87
CA LEU A 988 -4.84 -31.71 48.48
C LEU A 988 -4.85 -32.71 49.65
N SER A 989 -4.55 -32.26 50.88
CA SER A 989 -4.53 -33.13 52.06
C SER A 989 -5.93 -33.58 52.49
N LEU A 990 -6.92 -32.67 52.42
CA LEU A 990 -8.31 -32.98 52.73
C LEU A 990 -8.94 -33.83 51.63
N THR A 991 -8.54 -33.57 50.38
CA THR A 991 -8.90 -34.38 49.21
C THR A 991 -8.44 -35.82 49.37
N ASN A 992 -7.16 -36.04 49.70
CA ASN A 992 -6.65 -37.40 49.92
C ASN A 992 -7.35 -38.09 51.10
N GLN A 993 -7.59 -37.38 52.21
CA GLN A 993 -8.35 -37.94 53.34
C GLN A 993 -9.77 -38.36 52.96
N LEU A 994 -10.44 -37.60 52.07
CA LEU A 994 -11.76 -37.97 51.57
C LEU A 994 -11.68 -39.10 50.52
N ILE A 995 -10.65 -39.16 49.68
CA ILE A 995 -10.43 -40.25 48.72
C ILE A 995 -10.16 -41.56 49.47
N ASP A 996 -9.29 -41.56 50.48
CA ASP A 996 -9.00 -42.74 51.31
C ASP A 996 -10.28 -43.25 51.99
N TYR A 997 -11.14 -42.33 52.42
CA TYR A 997 -12.46 -42.64 52.98
C TYR A 997 -13.44 -43.21 51.95
N LEU A 998 -13.48 -42.68 50.72
CA LEU A 998 -14.34 -43.16 49.64
C LEU A 998 -13.87 -44.51 49.06
N MET A 999 -12.56 -44.74 49.01
CA MET A 999 -11.94 -46.00 48.58
C MET A 999 -12.02 -47.09 49.66
N GLY A 1000 -12.41 -46.73 50.89
CA GLY A 1000 -12.62 -47.67 51.98
C GLY A 1000 -11.35 -48.08 52.73
N GLU A 1001 -10.24 -47.32 52.60
CA GLU A 1001 -9.00 -47.62 53.34
C GLU A 1001 -9.12 -47.29 54.84
N SER A 1002 -9.98 -46.34 55.21
CA SER A 1002 -10.28 -46.01 56.61
C SER A 1002 -11.38 -46.87 57.24
N ASP A 1003 -12.40 -47.24 56.47
CA ASP A 1003 -13.65 -47.85 56.94
C ASP A 1003 -13.81 -49.33 56.54
N GLY A 1004 -12.90 -49.85 55.70
CA GLY A 1004 -12.89 -51.24 55.21
C GLY A 1004 -13.94 -51.56 54.13
N MET A 1005 -14.75 -50.58 53.71
CA MET A 1005 -15.82 -50.75 52.72
C MET A 1005 -15.70 -49.67 51.63
N PRO A 1006 -15.44 -50.04 50.35
CA PRO A 1006 -15.42 -49.07 49.27
C PRO A 1006 -16.83 -48.51 49.02
N LYS A 1007 -16.96 -47.19 48.93
CA LYS A 1007 -18.23 -46.51 48.62
C LYS A 1007 -18.48 -46.48 47.11
N ASP A 1008 -19.72 -46.18 46.72
CA ASP A 1008 -20.12 -46.12 45.30
C ASP A 1008 -19.23 -45.14 44.51
N ALA A 1009 -18.73 -45.60 43.35
CA ALA A 1009 -17.89 -44.82 42.44
C ALA A 1009 -18.57 -43.50 41.98
N LYS A 1010 -19.89 -43.37 42.13
CA LYS A 1010 -20.64 -42.12 41.92
C LYS A 1010 -20.16 -40.98 42.83
N TYR A 1011 -19.77 -41.26 44.06
CA TYR A 1011 -19.24 -40.23 44.98
C TYR A 1011 -17.84 -39.79 44.57
N LEU A 1012 -17.01 -40.72 44.10
CA LEU A 1012 -15.68 -40.42 43.57
C LEU A 1012 -15.77 -39.59 42.27
N PHE A 1013 -16.71 -39.93 41.39
CA PHE A 1013 -17.00 -39.14 40.19
C PHE A 1013 -17.43 -37.70 40.56
N ARG A 1014 -18.38 -37.54 41.49
CA ARG A 1014 -18.81 -36.21 41.97
C ARG A 1014 -17.69 -35.42 42.63
N LEU A 1015 -16.79 -36.08 43.36
CA LEU A 1015 -15.62 -35.45 43.96
C LEU A 1015 -14.66 -34.91 42.90
N TYR A 1016 -14.29 -35.72 41.89
CA TYR A 1016 -13.44 -35.26 40.80
C TYR A 1016 -14.08 -34.15 39.97
N MET A 1017 -15.40 -34.19 39.82
CA MET A 1017 -16.17 -33.10 39.19
C MET A 1017 -16.13 -31.81 40.02
N ALA A 1018 -16.31 -31.89 41.35
CA ALA A 1018 -16.21 -30.75 42.25
C ALA A 1018 -14.78 -30.15 42.29
N LEU A 1019 -13.75 -30.98 42.13
CA LEU A 1019 -12.34 -30.60 42.08
C LEU A 1019 -11.87 -30.17 40.68
N GLN A 1020 -12.73 -30.21 39.66
CA GLN A 1020 -12.41 -29.90 38.26
C GLN A 1020 -11.31 -30.80 37.66
N GLN A 1021 -11.15 -32.02 38.20
CA GLN A 1021 -10.20 -33.02 37.69
C GLN A 1021 -10.84 -33.87 36.59
N TYR A 1022 -11.06 -33.26 35.42
CA TYR A 1022 -11.82 -33.86 34.32
C TYR A 1022 -11.20 -35.14 33.74
N ARG A 1023 -9.88 -35.29 33.77
CA ARG A 1023 -9.19 -36.50 33.26
C ARG A 1023 -9.48 -37.73 34.13
N GLU A 1024 -9.53 -37.55 35.43
CA GLU A 1024 -9.81 -38.63 36.40
C GLU A 1024 -11.31 -38.90 36.44
N ALA A 1025 -12.15 -37.86 36.40
CA ALA A 1025 -13.60 -37.98 36.24
C ALA A 1025 -13.98 -38.77 34.98
N ALA A 1026 -13.32 -38.53 33.83
CA ALA A 1026 -13.58 -39.25 32.59
C ALA A 1026 -13.25 -40.75 32.69
N ARG A 1027 -12.18 -41.13 33.40
CA ARG A 1027 -11.83 -42.54 33.65
C ARG A 1027 -12.88 -43.20 34.55
N THR A 1028 -13.27 -42.51 35.62
CA THR A 1028 -14.30 -43.00 36.56
C THR A 1028 -15.66 -43.14 35.87
N ALA A 1029 -16.03 -42.22 34.98
CA ALA A 1029 -17.25 -42.30 34.17
C ALA A 1029 -17.27 -43.54 33.27
N ILE A 1030 -16.13 -43.92 32.68
CA ILE A 1030 -16.02 -45.17 31.88
C ILE A 1030 -16.23 -46.40 32.77
N ILE A 1031 -15.70 -46.40 33.99
CA ILE A 1031 -15.88 -47.49 34.96
C ILE A 1031 -17.36 -47.61 35.35
N ILE A 1032 -18.01 -46.50 35.72
CA ILE A 1032 -19.44 -46.45 36.07
C ILE A 1032 -20.28 -46.94 34.88
N ALA A 1033 -20.00 -46.46 33.67
CA ALA A 1033 -20.73 -46.89 32.49
C ALA A 1033 -20.57 -48.39 32.20
N ARG A 1034 -19.39 -48.96 32.47
CA ARG A 1034 -19.13 -50.40 32.31
C ARG A 1034 -19.89 -51.24 33.34
N GLU A 1035 -20.02 -50.74 34.56
CA GLU A 1035 -20.81 -51.37 35.63
C GLU A 1035 -22.32 -51.28 35.33
N GLU A 1036 -22.81 -50.14 34.88
CA GLU A 1036 -24.21 -49.99 34.45
C GLU A 1036 -24.50 -50.81 33.18
N GLN A 1037 -23.52 -51.01 32.29
CA GLN A 1037 -23.62 -51.93 31.14
C GLN A 1037 -23.69 -53.40 31.57
N SER A 1038 -22.94 -53.81 32.61
CA SER A 1038 -22.95 -55.20 33.07
C SER A 1038 -24.25 -55.55 33.80
N THR A 1039 -24.83 -54.59 34.51
CA THR A 1039 -26.13 -54.71 35.18
C THR A 1039 -27.33 -54.60 34.24
N GLY A 1040 -27.14 -54.11 33.01
CA GLY A 1040 -28.17 -54.01 31.96
C GLY A 1040 -28.85 -52.65 31.85
N ASN A 1041 -28.42 -51.65 32.63
CA ASN A 1041 -28.94 -50.28 32.63
C ASN A 1041 -28.27 -49.40 31.55
N TYR A 1042 -28.46 -49.76 30.28
CA TYR A 1042 -27.78 -49.09 29.16
C TYR A 1042 -28.12 -47.60 28.99
N ARG A 1043 -29.30 -47.14 29.45
CA ARG A 1043 -29.68 -45.73 29.38
C ARG A 1043 -28.89 -44.89 30.39
N ASN A 1044 -28.73 -45.37 31.61
CA ASN A 1044 -27.93 -44.66 32.61
C ASN A 1044 -26.45 -44.65 32.21
N ALA A 1045 -25.94 -45.76 31.66
CA ALA A 1045 -24.59 -45.81 31.10
C ALA A 1045 -24.40 -44.81 29.96
N HIS A 1046 -25.41 -44.64 29.10
CA HIS A 1046 -25.41 -43.66 28.03
C HIS A 1046 -25.38 -42.23 28.59
N ASP A 1047 -26.25 -41.91 29.55
CA ASP A 1047 -26.40 -40.55 30.09
C ASP A 1047 -25.16 -40.11 30.90
N VAL A 1048 -24.50 -41.03 31.61
CA VAL A 1048 -23.23 -40.77 32.30
C VAL A 1048 -22.09 -40.48 31.31
N LEU A 1049 -21.98 -41.26 30.23
CA LEU A 1049 -20.96 -40.99 29.20
C LEU A 1049 -21.28 -39.72 28.41
N PHE A 1050 -22.56 -39.44 28.16
CA PHE A 1050 -23.00 -38.25 27.43
C PHE A 1050 -22.74 -36.97 28.23
N SER A 1051 -23.11 -36.92 29.52
CA SER A 1051 -22.84 -35.76 30.38
C SER A 1051 -21.34 -35.44 30.45
N MET A 1052 -20.51 -36.45 30.69
CA MET A 1052 -19.05 -36.28 30.69
C MET A 1052 -18.50 -35.87 29.32
N TYR A 1053 -19.06 -36.40 28.22
CA TYR A 1053 -18.67 -36.01 26.86
C TYR A 1053 -18.96 -34.52 26.61
N THR A 1054 -20.16 -34.05 26.97
CA THR A 1054 -20.54 -32.63 26.81
C THR A 1054 -19.68 -31.70 27.65
N GLU A 1055 -19.31 -32.12 28.86
CA GLU A 1055 -18.43 -31.34 29.74
C GLU A 1055 -17.01 -31.26 29.18
N LEU A 1056 -16.44 -32.38 28.69
CA LEU A 1056 -15.12 -32.37 28.04
C LEU A 1056 -15.11 -31.49 26.78
N GLN A 1057 -16.20 -31.51 26.00
CA GLN A 1057 -16.36 -30.67 24.82
C GLN A 1057 -16.44 -29.18 25.19
N SER A 1058 -17.19 -28.82 26.25
CA SER A 1058 -17.29 -27.44 26.74
C SER A 1058 -15.95 -26.89 27.23
N GLN A 1059 -15.11 -27.76 27.82
CA GLN A 1059 -13.78 -27.42 28.34
C GLN A 1059 -12.66 -27.57 27.30
N LYS A 1060 -12.99 -27.97 26.05
CA LYS A 1060 -12.03 -28.24 24.95
C LYS A 1060 -10.94 -29.25 25.31
N ILE A 1061 -11.30 -30.28 26.08
CA ILE A 1061 -10.37 -31.35 26.48
C ILE A 1061 -10.52 -32.54 25.52
N LYS A 1062 -9.39 -33.14 25.10
CA LYS A 1062 -9.37 -34.31 24.24
C LYS A 1062 -10.19 -35.46 24.84
N ILE A 1063 -11.18 -35.90 24.08
CA ILE A 1063 -12.10 -36.96 24.49
C ILE A 1063 -11.40 -38.33 24.35
N PRO A 1064 -11.43 -39.19 25.38
CA PRO A 1064 -10.90 -40.55 25.28
C PRO A 1064 -11.62 -41.37 24.20
N ALA A 1065 -10.85 -42.05 23.34
CA ALA A 1065 -11.41 -42.87 22.25
C ALA A 1065 -12.34 -43.98 22.77
N GLU A 1066 -12.03 -44.58 23.92
CA GLU A 1066 -12.87 -45.59 24.55
C GLU A 1066 -14.25 -45.04 24.94
N MET A 1067 -14.31 -43.82 25.49
CA MET A 1067 -15.57 -43.14 25.82
C MET A 1067 -16.41 -42.88 24.57
N ALA A 1068 -15.80 -42.33 23.51
CA ALA A 1068 -16.48 -42.03 22.26
C ALA A 1068 -17.03 -43.30 21.58
N THR A 1069 -16.26 -44.40 21.57
CA THR A 1069 -16.73 -45.68 21.01
C THR A 1069 -17.82 -46.32 21.87
N ASN A 1070 -17.74 -46.27 23.20
CA ASN A 1070 -18.77 -46.80 24.08
C ASN A 1070 -20.08 -46.02 23.95
N LEU A 1071 -20.01 -44.69 23.89
CA LEU A 1071 -21.18 -43.83 23.67
C LEU A 1071 -21.83 -44.12 22.31
N MET A 1072 -21.03 -44.22 21.24
CA MET A 1072 -21.52 -44.55 19.89
C MET A 1072 -22.24 -45.91 19.85
N ILE A 1073 -21.69 -46.92 20.51
CA ILE A 1073 -22.27 -48.28 20.53
C ILE A 1073 -23.58 -48.31 21.34
N LEU A 1074 -23.60 -47.65 22.51
CA LEU A 1074 -24.83 -47.51 23.32
C LEU A 1074 -25.91 -46.73 22.57
N HIS A 1075 -25.53 -45.63 21.91
CA HIS A 1075 -26.45 -44.83 21.11
C HIS A 1075 -27.02 -45.63 19.94
N SER A 1076 -26.19 -46.43 19.26
CA SER A 1076 -26.64 -47.32 18.17
C SER A 1076 -27.69 -48.33 18.66
N TYR A 1077 -27.56 -48.82 19.89
CA TYR A 1077 -28.57 -49.70 20.51
C TYR A 1077 -29.88 -48.98 20.84
N LEU A 1078 -29.82 -47.75 21.34
CA LEU A 1078 -31.01 -46.94 21.61
C LEU A 1078 -31.74 -46.56 20.30
N LEU A 1079 -31.00 -46.16 19.27
CA LEU A 1079 -31.53 -45.85 17.94
C LEU A 1079 -32.18 -47.05 17.27
N ALA A 1080 -31.63 -48.26 17.42
CA ALA A 1080 -32.24 -49.46 16.89
C ALA A 1080 -33.68 -49.64 17.40
N LYS A 1081 -33.92 -49.40 18.69
CA LYS A 1081 -35.28 -49.45 19.27
C LYS A 1081 -36.23 -48.40 18.68
N VAL A 1082 -35.72 -47.20 18.38
CA VAL A 1082 -36.50 -46.12 17.75
C VAL A 1082 -36.89 -46.48 16.31
N HIS A 1083 -35.94 -46.94 15.49
CA HIS A 1083 -36.21 -47.29 14.09
C HIS A 1083 -37.10 -48.53 13.94
N VAL A 1084 -36.96 -49.53 14.81
CA VAL A 1084 -37.85 -50.70 14.83
C VAL A 1084 -39.30 -50.31 15.17
N LYS A 1085 -39.51 -49.34 16.08
CA LYS A 1085 -40.85 -48.78 16.35
C LYS A 1085 -41.45 -48.06 15.14
N ARG A 1086 -40.61 -47.45 14.30
CA ARG A 1086 -41.00 -46.71 13.08
C ARG A 1086 -41.16 -47.61 11.85
N VAL A 1087 -41.01 -48.93 11.99
CA VAL A 1087 -41.13 -49.92 10.90
C VAL A 1087 -40.03 -49.74 9.81
N ASP A 1088 -38.98 -48.97 10.09
CA ASP A 1088 -37.79 -48.88 9.21
C ASP A 1088 -36.82 -50.02 9.54
N HIS A 1089 -37.18 -51.21 9.05
CA HIS A 1089 -36.47 -52.46 9.32
C HIS A 1089 -35.02 -52.45 8.81
N LEU A 1090 -34.72 -51.70 7.74
CA LEU A 1090 -33.39 -51.65 7.14
C LEU A 1090 -32.40 -50.85 8.02
N LYS A 1091 -32.79 -49.66 8.50
CA LYS A 1091 -31.95 -48.87 9.42
C LYS A 1091 -31.82 -49.53 10.78
N GLY A 1092 -32.93 -50.09 11.28
CA GLY A 1092 -32.94 -50.87 12.52
C GLY A 1092 -31.99 -52.08 12.47
N ALA A 1093 -32.07 -52.88 11.39
CA ALA A 1093 -31.20 -54.04 11.20
C ALA A 1093 -29.70 -53.64 11.13
N ARG A 1094 -29.35 -52.60 10.38
CA ARG A 1094 -27.96 -52.12 10.27
C ARG A 1094 -27.37 -51.64 11.60
N MET A 1095 -28.16 -50.96 12.43
CA MET A 1095 -27.72 -50.58 13.79
C MET A 1095 -27.55 -51.80 14.69
N LEU A 1096 -28.47 -52.77 14.62
CA LEU A 1096 -28.39 -54.02 15.38
C LEU A 1096 -27.18 -54.88 14.96
N ILE A 1097 -26.79 -54.87 13.69
CA ILE A 1097 -25.55 -55.52 13.21
C ILE A 1097 -24.32 -54.88 13.89
N ARG A 1098 -24.25 -53.54 13.95
CA ARG A 1098 -23.14 -52.83 14.63
C ARG A 1098 -23.05 -53.18 16.12
N VAL A 1099 -24.20 -53.28 16.80
CA VAL A 1099 -24.30 -53.68 18.20
C VAL A 1099 -23.91 -55.15 18.38
N SER A 1100 -24.39 -56.04 17.50
CA SER A 1100 -24.10 -57.48 17.55
C SER A 1100 -22.64 -57.82 17.28
N ASN A 1101 -21.96 -57.04 16.44
CA ASN A 1101 -20.51 -57.15 16.26
C ASN A 1101 -19.73 -56.76 17.54
N ASN A 1102 -20.34 -56.00 18.45
CA ASN A 1102 -19.77 -55.56 19.73
C ASN A 1102 -20.51 -56.18 20.94
N ILE A 1103 -21.01 -57.41 20.79
CA ILE A 1103 -21.88 -58.05 21.78
C ILE A 1103 -21.25 -58.23 23.17
N SER A 1104 -19.92 -58.25 23.25
CA SER A 1104 -19.18 -58.33 24.53
C SER A 1104 -19.47 -57.15 25.47
N LYS A 1105 -19.96 -56.02 24.95
CA LYS A 1105 -20.33 -54.84 25.74
C LYS A 1105 -21.76 -54.90 26.30
N PHE A 1106 -22.54 -55.94 25.96
CA PHE A 1106 -23.94 -56.11 26.37
C PHE A 1106 -24.20 -57.49 27.02
N PRO A 1107 -23.49 -57.85 28.10
CA PRO A 1107 -23.51 -59.21 28.66
C PRO A 1107 -24.89 -59.65 29.19
N ALA A 1108 -25.70 -58.73 29.74
CA ALA A 1108 -27.02 -59.06 30.27
C ALA A 1108 -28.09 -59.29 29.18
N HIS A 1109 -27.90 -58.75 27.98
CA HIS A 1109 -28.91 -58.76 26.91
C HIS A 1109 -28.44 -59.43 25.61
N VAL A 1110 -27.46 -60.34 25.69
CA VAL A 1110 -26.89 -61.04 24.52
C VAL A 1110 -27.96 -61.73 23.66
N VAL A 1111 -28.79 -62.59 24.27
CA VAL A 1111 -29.80 -63.38 23.55
C VAL A 1111 -30.93 -62.50 22.99
N PRO A 1112 -31.53 -61.56 23.74
CA PRO A 1112 -32.52 -60.61 23.20
C PRO A 1112 -32.00 -59.75 22.03
N ILE A 1113 -30.74 -59.27 22.10
CA ILE A 1113 -30.16 -58.44 21.04
C ILE A 1113 -29.95 -59.27 19.77
N LEU A 1114 -29.31 -60.44 19.88
CA LEU A 1114 -29.07 -61.29 18.72
C LEU A 1114 -30.38 -61.79 18.09
N THR A 1115 -31.38 -62.16 18.89
CA THR A 1115 -32.69 -62.60 18.37
C THR A 1115 -33.40 -61.48 17.62
N SER A 1116 -33.39 -60.25 18.14
CA SER A 1116 -33.92 -59.08 17.43
C SER A 1116 -33.16 -58.81 16.12
N THR A 1117 -31.83 -58.98 16.13
CA THR A 1117 -30.98 -58.79 14.95
C THR A 1117 -31.33 -59.76 13.84
N VAL A 1118 -31.51 -61.05 14.14
CA VAL A 1118 -31.90 -62.06 13.13
C VAL A 1118 -33.27 -61.76 12.52
N ILE A 1119 -34.24 -61.38 13.36
CA ILE A 1119 -35.62 -61.09 12.91
C ILE A 1119 -35.64 -59.86 11.99
N GLU A 1120 -34.95 -58.80 12.38
CA GLU A 1120 -34.94 -57.54 11.63
C GLU A 1120 -34.10 -57.65 10.35
N CYS A 1121 -32.95 -58.34 10.38
CA CYS A 1121 -32.18 -58.64 9.17
C CYS A 1121 -32.98 -59.47 8.17
N HIS A 1122 -33.76 -60.46 8.64
CA HIS A 1122 -34.63 -61.26 7.77
C HIS A 1122 -35.75 -60.42 7.13
N ARG A 1123 -36.37 -59.51 7.89
CA ARG A 1123 -37.41 -58.58 7.40
C ARG A 1123 -36.85 -57.56 6.41
N ALA A 1124 -35.61 -57.11 6.61
CA ALA A 1124 -34.93 -56.16 5.76
C ALA A 1124 -34.32 -56.78 4.49
N GLY A 1125 -34.42 -58.11 4.29
CA GLY A 1125 -33.86 -58.80 3.13
C GLY A 1125 -32.36 -59.12 3.23
N LEU A 1126 -31.72 -58.87 4.38
CA LEU A 1126 -30.30 -59.16 4.63
C LEU A 1126 -30.11 -60.63 5.06
N LYS A 1127 -30.25 -61.56 4.11
CA LYS A 1127 -30.30 -63.00 4.39
C LYS A 1127 -28.98 -63.57 4.94
N ASN A 1128 -27.84 -63.12 4.44
CA ASN A 1128 -26.52 -63.58 4.85
C ASN A 1128 -26.18 -63.19 6.30
N SER A 1129 -26.40 -61.92 6.67
CA SER A 1129 -26.17 -61.46 8.05
C SER A 1129 -27.19 -62.06 9.02
N ALA A 1130 -28.45 -62.22 8.60
CA ALA A 1130 -29.43 -62.97 9.38
C ALA A 1130 -28.97 -64.41 9.64
N PHE A 1131 -28.38 -65.07 8.65
CA PHE A 1131 -27.84 -66.43 8.78
C PHE A 1131 -26.62 -66.49 9.72
N SER A 1132 -25.66 -65.57 9.61
CA SER A 1132 -24.47 -65.58 10.45
C SER A 1132 -24.81 -65.40 11.94
N PHE A 1133 -25.71 -64.46 12.27
CA PHE A 1133 -26.18 -64.26 13.64
C PHE A 1133 -27.14 -65.36 14.12
N ALA A 1134 -27.93 -65.96 13.22
CA ALA A 1134 -28.73 -67.15 13.56
C ALA A 1134 -27.84 -68.35 13.90
N ALA A 1135 -26.75 -68.56 13.17
CA ALA A 1135 -25.76 -69.59 13.48
C ALA A 1135 -25.06 -69.34 14.81
N MET A 1136 -24.79 -68.06 15.15
CA MET A 1136 -24.22 -67.68 16.45
C MET A 1136 -25.18 -67.96 17.62
N LEU A 1137 -26.48 -67.70 17.45
CA LEU A 1137 -27.53 -68.01 18.43
C LEU A 1137 -27.75 -69.51 18.67
N MET A 1138 -27.49 -70.33 17.65
CA MET A 1138 -27.68 -71.79 17.71
C MET A 1138 -26.55 -72.53 18.45
N ARG A 1139 -25.52 -71.80 18.93
CA ARG A 1139 -24.51 -72.35 19.83
C ARG A 1139 -25.15 -72.86 21.13
N PRO A 1140 -24.63 -73.95 21.73
CA PRO A 1140 -25.24 -74.58 22.90
C PRO A 1140 -25.40 -73.63 24.11
N GLU A 1141 -24.55 -72.61 24.21
CA GLU A 1141 -24.55 -71.57 25.25
C GLU A 1141 -25.83 -70.71 25.24
N TYR A 1142 -26.38 -70.37 24.07
CA TYR A 1142 -27.49 -69.42 23.94
C TYR A 1142 -28.81 -70.07 23.56
N ARG A 1143 -28.77 -71.30 23.05
CA ARG A 1143 -29.92 -72.01 22.46
C ARG A 1143 -31.07 -72.24 23.44
N ASN A 1144 -30.80 -72.36 24.74
CA ASN A 1144 -31.81 -72.65 25.76
C ASN A 1144 -32.56 -71.40 26.23
N ASP A 1145 -31.97 -70.21 26.11
CA ASP A 1145 -32.54 -68.94 26.57
C ASP A 1145 -33.37 -68.22 25.49
N ILE A 1146 -33.49 -68.80 24.29
CA ILE A 1146 -34.31 -68.28 23.19
C ILE A 1146 -35.78 -68.60 23.45
N ASP A 1147 -36.64 -67.59 23.35
CA ASP A 1147 -38.09 -67.76 23.44
C ASP A 1147 -38.59 -68.81 22.41
N PRO A 1148 -39.35 -69.83 22.84
CA PRO A 1148 -39.83 -70.92 21.99
C PRO A 1148 -40.64 -70.44 20.76
N LYS A 1149 -41.22 -69.23 20.82
CA LYS A 1149 -41.97 -68.61 19.70
C LYS A 1149 -41.09 -68.30 18.48
N TYR A 1150 -39.84 -67.93 18.70
CA TYR A 1150 -38.90 -67.54 17.65
C TYR A 1150 -37.91 -68.65 17.31
N ARG A 1151 -37.64 -69.56 18.27
CA ARG A 1151 -36.73 -70.70 18.12
C ARG A 1151 -36.99 -71.54 16.87
N LYS A 1152 -38.25 -71.94 16.61
CA LYS A 1152 -38.60 -72.74 15.42
C LYS A 1152 -38.35 -72.01 14.10
N LYS A 1153 -38.53 -70.68 14.07
CA LYS A 1153 -38.30 -69.86 12.87
C LYS A 1153 -36.81 -69.68 12.60
N ILE A 1154 -36.01 -69.47 13.65
CA ILE A 1154 -34.55 -69.33 13.57
C ILE A 1154 -33.92 -70.69 13.18
N GLU A 1155 -34.40 -71.80 13.76
CA GLU A 1155 -33.99 -73.15 13.37
C GLU A 1155 -34.29 -73.42 11.88
N ALA A 1156 -35.50 -73.09 11.40
CA ALA A 1156 -35.86 -73.25 9.99
C ALA A 1156 -34.99 -72.40 9.04
N MET A 1157 -34.58 -71.19 9.43
CA MET A 1157 -33.66 -70.35 8.65
C MET A 1157 -32.26 -70.97 8.54
N THR A 1158 -31.76 -71.57 9.63
CA THR A 1158 -30.47 -72.27 9.61
C THR A 1158 -30.52 -73.61 8.87
N PHE A 1159 -31.66 -74.32 8.91
CA PHE A 1159 -31.83 -75.65 8.34
C PHE A 1159 -32.15 -75.64 6.83
N ASN A 1160 -32.98 -74.70 6.35
CA ASN A 1160 -33.33 -74.60 4.93
C ASN A 1160 -32.16 -74.18 4.03
N SER A 1161 -31.12 -73.55 4.57
CA SER A 1161 -29.90 -73.17 3.82
C SER A 1161 -28.89 -74.32 3.66
N LEU A 1162 -29.05 -75.44 4.36
CA LEU A 1162 -28.13 -76.60 4.27
C LEU A 1162 -28.45 -77.56 3.11
N TYR A 1163 -29.66 -77.49 2.54
CA TYR A 1163 -30.09 -78.34 1.41
C TYR A 1163 -30.01 -77.67 0.03
N ASN A 1164 -29.85 -76.35 -0.04
CA ASN A 1164 -29.67 -75.63 -1.31
C ASN A 1164 -28.17 -75.47 -1.62
N THR A 1165 -27.69 -76.11 -2.68
CA THR A 1165 -26.29 -76.10 -3.13
C THR A 1165 -25.84 -74.78 -3.77
N ARG A 1166 -26.59 -73.70 -3.56
CA ARG A 1166 -26.22 -72.31 -3.85
C ARG A 1166 -26.84 -71.42 -2.77
N PRO A 1167 -26.06 -70.87 -1.82
CA PRO A 1167 -26.58 -69.79 -1.00
C PRO A 1167 -26.89 -68.62 -1.94
N ASP A 1168 -28.13 -68.11 -1.91
CA ASP A 1168 -28.45 -66.82 -2.52
C ASP A 1168 -27.64 -65.75 -1.77
N THR A 1169 -26.43 -65.45 -2.26
CA THR A 1169 -25.56 -64.36 -1.77
C THR A 1169 -26.05 -62.99 -2.22
N SER A 1170 -27.36 -62.83 -2.43
CA SER A 1170 -27.98 -61.54 -2.75
C SER A 1170 -28.18 -60.76 -1.45
N GLU A 1171 -27.10 -60.15 -0.95
CA GLU A 1171 -27.23 -58.99 -0.08
C GLU A 1171 -27.62 -57.78 -0.94
N LEU A 1172 -28.50 -56.93 -0.42
CA LEU A 1172 -28.69 -55.61 -0.99
C LEU A 1172 -27.38 -54.84 -0.84
N GLU A 1173 -26.69 -54.57 -1.95
CA GLU A 1173 -25.45 -53.77 -1.96
C GLU A 1173 -25.72 -52.44 -1.25
N GLU A 1174 -24.85 -52.10 -0.29
CA GLU A 1174 -25.00 -50.85 0.43
C GLU A 1174 -24.69 -49.68 -0.50
N GLU A 1175 -25.60 -48.70 -0.53
CA GLU A 1175 -25.33 -47.42 -1.19
C GLU A 1175 -24.03 -46.82 -0.65
N THR A 1176 -23.16 -46.40 -1.56
CA THR A 1176 -21.91 -45.73 -1.23
C THR A 1176 -22.13 -44.22 -1.20
N THR A 1177 -21.58 -43.58 -0.18
CA THR A 1177 -21.62 -42.12 0.00
C THR A 1177 -20.22 -41.57 0.24
N PRO A 1178 -19.95 -40.31 -0.15
CA PRO A 1178 -18.62 -39.73 -0.10
C PRO A 1178 -18.16 -39.41 1.33
N CYS A 1179 -16.90 -39.74 1.62
CA CYS A 1179 -16.22 -39.41 2.86
C CYS A 1179 -16.15 -37.89 3.08
N PRO A 1180 -16.53 -37.37 4.26
CA PRO A 1180 -16.44 -35.94 4.55
C PRO A 1180 -14.99 -35.41 4.64
N PHE A 1181 -13.98 -36.26 4.78
CA PHE A 1181 -12.57 -35.84 4.79
C PHE A 1181 -11.94 -35.86 3.40
N CYS A 1182 -11.98 -37.01 2.71
CA CYS A 1182 -11.26 -37.22 1.44
C CYS A 1182 -12.14 -37.43 0.20
N GLY A 1183 -13.46 -37.46 0.33
CA GLY A 1183 -14.40 -37.69 -0.79
C GLY A 1183 -14.45 -39.13 -1.33
N PHE A 1184 -13.71 -40.08 -0.73
CA PHE A 1184 -13.75 -41.51 -1.10
C PHE A 1184 -15.16 -42.09 -0.90
N GLN A 1185 -15.63 -42.91 -1.84
CA GLN A 1185 -16.96 -43.56 -1.74
C GLN A 1185 -16.91 -44.73 -0.77
N LEU A 1186 -17.61 -44.64 0.37
CA LEU A 1186 -17.70 -45.72 1.36
C LEU A 1186 -19.15 -46.09 1.68
N PRO A 1187 -19.44 -47.32 2.12
CA PRO A 1187 -20.77 -47.71 2.57
C PRO A 1187 -21.31 -46.78 3.66
N GLN A 1188 -22.59 -46.38 3.57
CA GLN A 1188 -23.22 -45.40 4.46
C GLN A 1188 -23.08 -45.69 5.97
N ASN A 1189 -22.89 -46.96 6.38
CA ASN A 1189 -22.82 -47.35 7.78
C ASN A 1189 -21.40 -47.48 8.32
N GLU A 1190 -20.38 -47.48 7.45
CA GLU A 1190 -18.99 -47.52 7.86
C GLU A 1190 -18.56 -46.16 8.42
N LEU A 1191 -17.94 -46.20 9.60
CA LEU A 1191 -17.49 -45.01 10.33
C LEU A 1191 -15.96 -44.88 10.32
N LEU A 1192 -15.25 -45.75 9.61
CA LEU A 1192 -13.81 -45.67 9.41
C LEU A 1192 -13.53 -45.62 7.91
N CYS A 1193 -12.93 -44.54 7.43
CA CYS A 1193 -12.59 -44.46 6.01
C CYS A 1193 -11.29 -45.21 5.73
N ILE A 1194 -11.33 -46.20 4.83
CA ILE A 1194 -10.15 -47.00 4.45
C ILE A 1194 -9.06 -46.13 3.80
N SER A 1195 -9.45 -45.08 3.07
CA SER A 1195 -8.53 -44.19 2.36
C SER A 1195 -7.82 -43.21 3.30
N CYS A 1196 -8.54 -42.52 4.19
CA CYS A 1196 -7.93 -41.50 5.07
C CYS A 1196 -7.66 -41.97 6.50
N LYS A 1197 -8.04 -43.21 6.86
CA LYS A 1197 -7.91 -43.82 8.21
C LYS A 1197 -8.55 -43.03 9.36
N ASN A 1198 -9.32 -41.99 9.06
CA ASN A 1198 -10.00 -41.18 10.07
C ASN A 1198 -11.32 -41.82 10.48
N ASN A 1199 -11.66 -41.67 11.77
CA ASN A 1199 -13.00 -41.97 12.28
C ASN A 1199 -13.97 -40.87 11.84
N LEU A 1200 -15.02 -41.26 11.14
CA LEU A 1200 -16.04 -40.37 10.62
C LEU A 1200 -17.07 -40.04 11.71
N PRO A 1201 -17.48 -38.78 11.85
CA PRO A 1201 -18.60 -38.42 12.71
C PRO A 1201 -19.87 -39.10 12.22
N TYR A 1202 -20.69 -39.55 13.16
CA TYR A 1202 -21.94 -40.26 12.88
C TYR A 1202 -23.16 -39.35 13.13
N CYS A 1203 -24.20 -39.56 12.34
CA CYS A 1203 -25.47 -38.90 12.47
C CYS A 1203 -26.22 -39.42 13.70
N ILE A 1204 -26.63 -38.53 14.59
CA ILE A 1204 -27.39 -38.90 15.78
C ILE A 1204 -28.78 -39.48 15.50
N ALA A 1205 -29.37 -39.20 14.33
CA ALA A 1205 -30.70 -39.67 13.97
C ALA A 1205 -30.69 -41.05 13.28
N THR A 1206 -29.67 -41.31 12.44
CA THR A 1206 -29.63 -42.52 11.59
C THR A 1206 -28.46 -43.46 11.90
N GLY A 1207 -27.45 -43.00 12.63
CA GLY A 1207 -26.23 -43.75 12.93
C GLY A 1207 -25.27 -43.93 11.74
N ARG A 1208 -25.55 -43.32 10.58
CA ARG A 1208 -24.71 -43.30 9.37
C ARG A 1208 -23.55 -42.31 9.50
N HIS A 1209 -22.51 -42.39 8.66
CA HIS A 1209 -21.53 -41.32 8.60
C HIS A 1209 -22.14 -40.03 8.03
N MET A 1210 -21.58 -38.89 8.42
CA MET A 1210 -22.07 -37.57 8.01
C MET A 1210 -21.62 -37.16 6.60
N LEU A 1211 -22.44 -36.36 5.91
CA LEU A 1211 -22.15 -35.80 4.58
C LEU A 1211 -21.96 -34.28 4.65
N LYS A 1212 -21.05 -33.72 3.86
CA LYS A 1212 -20.83 -32.25 3.80
C LYS A 1212 -22.08 -31.49 3.34
N GLU A 1213 -22.85 -32.08 2.42
CA GLU A 1213 -23.99 -31.42 1.77
C GLU A 1213 -25.27 -31.45 2.62
N ASP A 1214 -25.34 -32.32 3.64
CA ASP A 1214 -26.54 -32.57 4.44
C ASP A 1214 -26.19 -32.56 5.93
N TRP A 1215 -25.72 -31.41 6.44
CA TRP A 1215 -25.25 -31.25 7.81
C TRP A 1215 -26.17 -30.33 8.64
N CYS A 1216 -26.50 -30.76 9.85
CA CYS A 1216 -27.07 -29.91 10.88
C CYS A 1216 -26.55 -30.34 12.26
N VAL A 1217 -26.81 -29.50 13.25
CA VAL A 1217 -26.41 -29.73 14.63
C VAL A 1217 -27.63 -29.53 15.53
N CYS A 1218 -27.76 -30.38 16.55
CA CYS A 1218 -28.78 -30.18 17.58
C CYS A 1218 -28.45 -28.92 18.40
N PRO A 1219 -29.38 -27.96 18.57
CA PRO A 1219 -29.12 -26.72 19.30
C PRO A 1219 -28.95 -26.91 20.81
N HIS A 1220 -29.33 -28.07 21.36
CA HIS A 1220 -29.22 -28.36 22.79
C HIS A 1220 -27.97 -29.17 23.16
N CYS A 1221 -27.52 -30.08 22.29
CA CYS A 1221 -26.38 -30.96 22.59
C CYS A 1221 -25.19 -30.82 21.64
N GLU A 1222 -25.27 -29.95 20.63
CA GLU A 1222 -24.20 -29.67 19.67
C GLU A 1222 -23.69 -30.88 18.85
N PHE A 1223 -24.36 -32.04 18.91
CA PHE A 1223 -24.01 -33.20 18.10
C PHE A 1223 -24.49 -33.09 16.64
N PRO A 1224 -23.73 -33.64 15.68
CA PRO A 1224 -24.05 -33.61 14.26
C PRO A 1224 -25.16 -34.59 13.85
N ALA A 1225 -26.04 -34.16 12.96
CA ALA A 1225 -27.11 -34.95 12.36
C ALA A 1225 -27.28 -34.62 10.87
N LEU A 1226 -27.72 -35.59 10.07
CA LEU A 1226 -28.11 -35.35 8.68
C LEU A 1226 -29.41 -34.53 8.67
N TYR A 1227 -29.40 -33.33 8.07
CA TYR A 1227 -30.52 -32.38 8.15
C TYR A 1227 -31.83 -32.97 7.59
N SER A 1228 -31.76 -33.60 6.41
CA SER A 1228 -32.92 -34.24 5.78
C SER A 1228 -33.56 -35.31 6.66
N GLN A 1229 -32.73 -36.16 7.27
CA GLN A 1229 -33.20 -37.28 8.09
C GLN A 1229 -33.64 -36.84 9.49
N PHE A 1230 -33.06 -35.76 10.03
CA PHE A 1230 -33.41 -35.28 11.36
C PHE A 1230 -34.76 -34.54 11.36
N ILE A 1231 -35.11 -33.86 10.26
CA ILE A 1231 -36.46 -33.30 10.09
C ILE A 1231 -37.52 -34.41 10.05
N LEU A 1232 -37.30 -35.44 9.23
CA LEU A 1232 -38.19 -36.61 9.18
C LEU A 1232 -38.32 -37.29 10.55
N LEU A 1233 -37.26 -37.24 11.36
CA LEU A 1233 -37.27 -37.76 12.72
C LEU A 1233 -38.14 -36.91 13.67
N LEU A 1234 -38.04 -35.58 13.57
CA LEU A 1234 -38.78 -34.64 14.42
C LEU A 1234 -40.27 -34.48 14.06
N GLU A 1235 -40.67 -34.80 12.83
CA GLU A 1235 -42.08 -34.84 12.43
C GLU A 1235 -42.88 -35.91 13.18
N THR A 1236 -42.20 -36.92 13.73
CA THR A 1236 -42.80 -38.10 14.36
C THR A 1236 -42.50 -38.22 15.85
N GLU A 1237 -41.31 -37.79 16.30
CA GLU A 1237 -40.95 -37.70 17.73
C GLU A 1237 -40.40 -36.30 18.02
N SER A 1238 -41.02 -35.55 18.93
CA SER A 1238 -40.62 -34.17 19.25
C SER A 1238 -39.39 -34.09 20.16
N VAL A 1239 -38.51 -35.10 20.15
CA VAL A 1239 -37.42 -35.26 21.13
C VAL A 1239 -36.12 -35.64 20.42
N CYS A 1240 -35.01 -35.03 20.84
CA CYS A 1240 -33.67 -35.40 20.36
C CYS A 1240 -33.27 -36.80 20.87
N PRO A 1241 -32.80 -37.72 20.00
CA PRO A 1241 -32.41 -39.07 20.43
C PRO A 1241 -31.13 -39.12 21.28
N MET A 1242 -30.32 -38.06 21.31
CA MET A 1242 -29.10 -37.98 22.14
C MET A 1242 -29.37 -37.38 23.53
N CYS A 1243 -29.88 -36.15 23.61
CA CYS A 1243 -30.08 -35.46 24.90
C CYS A 1243 -31.48 -35.64 25.50
N SER A 1244 -32.42 -36.27 24.77
CA SER A 1244 -33.81 -36.43 25.19
C SER A 1244 -34.60 -35.14 25.48
N GLU A 1245 -34.08 -33.98 25.05
CA GLU A 1245 -34.77 -32.69 25.14
C GLU A 1245 -35.76 -32.48 23.97
N THR A 1246 -36.82 -31.73 24.23
CA THR A 1246 -37.89 -31.50 23.25
C THR A 1246 -37.46 -30.48 22.18
N LEU A 1247 -37.59 -30.87 20.91
CA LEU A 1247 -37.18 -30.07 19.76
C LEU A 1247 -38.31 -29.95 18.73
N SER A 1248 -38.41 -28.76 18.12
CA SER A 1248 -39.27 -28.52 16.98
C SER A 1248 -38.47 -28.44 15.68
N ALA A 1249 -39.04 -28.92 14.57
CA ALA A 1249 -38.39 -28.90 13.26
C ALA A 1249 -37.98 -27.49 12.78
N LYS A 1250 -38.63 -26.43 13.29
CA LYS A 1250 -38.32 -25.02 12.96
C LYS A 1250 -37.03 -24.50 13.60
N GLN A 1251 -36.54 -25.16 14.65
CA GLN A 1251 -35.31 -24.75 15.34
C GLN A 1251 -34.05 -25.29 14.66
N LEU A 1252 -34.16 -26.26 13.75
CA LEU A 1252 -33.03 -26.83 13.02
C LEU A 1252 -32.61 -25.96 11.84
N ARG A 1253 -31.31 -25.66 11.75
CA ARG A 1253 -30.70 -24.95 10.62
C ARG A 1253 -29.75 -25.89 9.88
N LYS A 1254 -29.82 -25.87 8.55
CA LYS A 1254 -28.84 -26.53 7.69
C LYS A 1254 -27.55 -25.70 7.69
N ILE A 1255 -26.42 -26.34 7.99
CA ILE A 1255 -25.11 -25.70 8.06
C ILE A 1255 -24.41 -25.91 6.72
N SER A 1256 -23.95 -24.83 6.08
CA SER A 1256 -23.27 -24.87 4.79
C SER A 1256 -21.75 -25.01 4.90
N ASP A 1257 -21.15 -24.58 6.02
CA ASP A 1257 -19.71 -24.68 6.27
C ASP A 1257 -19.45 -25.64 7.44
N CYS A 1258 -18.93 -26.82 7.13
CA CYS A 1258 -18.71 -27.92 8.09
C CYS A 1258 -17.25 -28.03 8.54
N SER A 1259 -16.38 -27.10 8.11
CA SER A 1259 -14.93 -27.17 8.33
C SER A 1259 -14.53 -27.19 9.80
N SER A 1260 -15.22 -26.43 10.65
CA SER A 1260 -14.98 -26.38 12.11
C SER A 1260 -15.26 -27.69 12.84
N TYR A 1261 -16.15 -28.53 12.30
CA TYR A 1261 -16.52 -29.82 12.91
C TYR A 1261 -15.68 -31.00 12.38
N LEU A 1262 -14.92 -30.77 11.31
CA LEU A 1262 -14.05 -31.76 10.67
C LEU A 1262 -12.57 -31.54 10.98
N GLN A 1263 -12.20 -30.45 11.66
CA GLN A 1263 -10.86 -30.31 12.23
C GLN A 1263 -10.73 -31.27 13.40
N ALA A 1264 -9.97 -32.35 13.22
CA ALA A 1264 -9.26 -32.93 14.35
C ALA A 1264 -8.27 -31.85 14.79
N GLU A 1265 -8.46 -31.26 15.97
CA GLU A 1265 -7.47 -30.36 16.57
C GLU A 1265 -6.16 -31.14 16.77
N GLU A 1266 -5.31 -31.14 15.75
CA GLU A 1266 -3.87 -31.23 15.92
C GLU A 1266 -3.41 -29.88 16.45
N VAL A 1267 -3.37 -29.75 17.78
CA VAL A 1267 -2.56 -28.73 18.44
C VAL A 1267 -1.76 -29.43 19.56
N ASP A 1268 -0.48 -29.60 19.23
CA ASP A 1268 0.72 -29.55 20.06
C ASP A 1268 0.96 -30.54 21.21
N GLN A 1269 2.26 -30.82 21.32
CA GLN A 1269 2.98 -31.45 22.42
C GLN A 1269 2.75 -30.73 23.75
#